data_AF-A0AAV4LF37-F1
#
_entry.id   AF-A0AAV4LF37-F1
#
_cell.length_a   1.000
_cell.length_b   1.000
_cell.length_c   1.000
_cell.angle_alpha   90.00
_cell.angle_beta   90.00
_cell.angle_gamma   90.00
#
_symmetry.space_group_name_H-M   'P 1'
#
loop_
_entity.id
_entity.type
_entity.pdbx_description
1 polymer ?
#
loop_
_entity_poly.entity_id
_entity_poly.type
_entity_poly.pdbx_seq_one_letter_code
_entity_poly.pdbx_strand_id
1 'polypeptide(L)'
;MTPVQGAVTVNTRQELSEKLAAIAHAFALAGDEVNRRKMNDLLQKLQNNTFVLAFCGHFSAGKSSMINALIGEQLLPTSPIPTSANVVTIRSGESFARAYLLSGDMIEFDSAEHLDEIKNYCINGDTVEAVEISHPTEKLPSGVQVMDTPGIDSTDDAHKIATESALHLADVILYVMDYNHVQSEVNFEFTKTLKERNKPVYLVINQIDKHNDWELTFEEFKQSVQEGFSTWQIEPDGMYFTTLAEPFHPENQLRELSQRIQQLFAVKDQLILHSVLHTAAYLIEEHGKWKAKENDEERQMYQTVLAEAENVQETLDRFAVLQSEMKALEQKPGQLEHELKQELFSLIDHAILTPFSTTERARLYLQSRKPGFKVGFFFAANKTKAEKESRLQALYEELRERVSSQLDWHMKELLARIPERFGPVPEEYLQKVYAIDLSFGPDLIERSVKEGALSHVEEYVYNFTKELAGEIRSMYRRTASAFIEEAVAYCQQAVQREIASLREESQELTRVIEAKTRLQEIAEAEQRYVAALQNQLQIDWELDPERMLVCQPEGGVETDSVLFAEPTFPLQRKESAAIVSKIVDVPKTPSSEDGGNLFAEKEPEQPGESTGNETYKEQLRHTANMLRNASKVISDVIGMQSAAKAMVQRAERLENNLFTVALFGAFSAGKSSFANALMGNRVLPVSPNPTTAAINKILPPTEKYPHGTVRVKIKSLDEMMADVCHSLSYFERQAQDFDEAVAHIETLEGTAIHPNAKPHYTFLKAVARGIEEMRPHLGGEQLVDLNAFQEFVAREEKACFAEWIELYYDCPLTAQGIALVDTPGADSINARHTGVAFEYIKNADAVLFVTYYNHAFSFADREFLIQLGRVKDTFEMDKMFFIVNAADLAHSEEELSGVVAHVRKNLVSCGISMPRIYPVSSQTALLARMHGKGLLSDGEEKLYRQRMGIGSDSPLPDTKSGLERSGLATFEKDFFTFTIEELTAIAVKAAYAEVKQSLAALDELIAMANEAESARTAKLAEIARGRQSIEQGIREIETASEERSIEKEISELMYYVKQRIFLRFPDLFKTSFNPAVLKDDGRDIKKTLSQCLDELLRFIGYDLAQEMRATALRVEKAAGKSVQRIHDKITDVVKGVWPACMLQAPMPFTRETPEFSEQLPGDRGTFAPSLSFYKNAKDFFENNMKEKMKEDLEKRLQEPVTAYLQAAEERLKAVYLESFRQAAQEDKSIVHAEIEEYAKGLEAALSLQMDVRELEEKRLSLMALMADS
;
A
#
# COMPACT_ATOMS: atom_id res chain seq x y z
N MET A 1 11.16 -1.00 -54.41
CA MET A 1 10.92 -2.33 -53.81
C MET A 1 9.42 -2.51 -53.71
N THR A 2 8.91 -3.65 -54.17
CA THR A 2 7.49 -4.02 -54.27
C THR A 2 6.79 -3.96 -52.90
N PRO A 3 5.51 -3.55 -52.82
CA PRO A 3 4.78 -3.54 -51.56
C PRO A 3 4.46 -5.00 -51.17
N VAL A 4 4.93 -5.42 -50.01
CA VAL A 4 4.56 -6.72 -49.42
C VAL A 4 3.15 -6.57 -48.83
N GLN A 5 2.12 -6.67 -49.67
CA GLN A 5 0.80 -7.10 -49.21
C GLN A 5 0.89 -8.61 -48.93
N GLY A 6 1.33 -8.97 -47.73
CA GLY A 6 1.26 -10.34 -47.24
C GLY A 6 -0.19 -10.66 -46.91
N ALA A 7 -0.90 -11.33 -47.82
CA ALA A 7 -2.17 -11.97 -47.52
C ALA A 7 -1.92 -13.00 -46.41
N VAL A 8 -2.54 -12.81 -45.23
CA VAL A 8 -2.63 -13.87 -44.22
C VAL A 8 -3.35 -15.05 -44.89
N THR A 9 -2.61 -16.08 -45.27
CA THR A 9 -3.20 -17.24 -45.94
C THR A 9 -4.13 -17.96 -44.99
N VAL A 10 -5.30 -18.41 -45.47
CA VAL A 10 -6.27 -19.24 -44.71
C VAL A 10 -5.59 -20.42 -43.98
N ASN A 11 -4.48 -20.92 -44.52
CA ASN A 11 -3.61 -21.93 -43.91
C ASN A 11 -3.09 -21.55 -42.51
N THR A 12 -2.68 -20.30 -42.28
CA THR A 12 -2.03 -19.87 -41.03
C THR A 12 -3.00 -19.84 -39.85
N ARG A 13 -4.27 -19.45 -40.09
CA ARG A 13 -5.33 -19.48 -39.06
C ARG A 13 -5.73 -20.91 -38.72
N GLN A 14 -5.85 -21.77 -39.73
CA GLN A 14 -6.18 -23.18 -39.52
C GLN A 14 -5.07 -23.90 -38.74
N GLU A 15 -3.81 -23.65 -39.12
CA GLU A 15 -2.64 -24.19 -38.41
C GLU A 15 -2.58 -23.72 -36.94
N LEU A 16 -2.78 -22.42 -36.68
CA LEU A 16 -2.84 -21.90 -35.30
C LEU A 16 -4.01 -22.53 -34.52
N SER A 17 -5.19 -22.68 -35.15
CA SER A 17 -6.34 -23.33 -34.51
C SER A 17 -6.04 -24.79 -34.13
N GLU A 18 -5.36 -25.54 -34.99
CA GLU A 18 -4.96 -26.92 -34.70
C GLU A 18 -3.94 -26.99 -33.55
N LYS A 19 -2.98 -26.07 -33.52
CA LYS A 19 -1.98 -25.94 -32.44
C LYS A 19 -2.63 -25.58 -31.10
N LEU A 20 -3.53 -24.60 -31.06
CA LEU A 20 -4.25 -24.21 -29.84
C LEU A 20 -5.12 -25.35 -29.30
N ALA A 21 -5.81 -26.08 -30.19
CA ALA A 21 -6.59 -27.26 -29.80
C ALA A 21 -5.71 -28.36 -29.20
N ALA A 22 -4.52 -28.59 -29.77
CA ALA A 22 -3.55 -29.55 -29.22
C ALA A 22 -3.01 -29.13 -27.85
N ILE A 23 -2.76 -27.84 -27.64
CA ILE A 23 -2.32 -27.28 -26.34
C ILE A 23 -3.46 -27.35 -25.31
N ALA A 24 -4.69 -27.01 -25.67
CA ALA A 24 -5.86 -27.18 -24.80
C ALA A 24 -6.06 -28.64 -24.39
N HIS A 25 -5.84 -29.59 -25.31
CA HIS A 25 -5.85 -31.02 -25.00
C HIS A 25 -4.70 -31.41 -24.05
N ALA A 26 -3.50 -30.83 -24.21
CA ALA A 26 -2.40 -31.04 -23.27
C ALA A 26 -2.73 -30.53 -21.86
N PHE A 27 -3.37 -29.36 -21.75
CA PHE A 27 -3.86 -28.84 -20.46
C PHE A 27 -4.91 -29.76 -19.85
N ALA A 28 -5.81 -30.32 -20.66
CA ALA A 28 -6.84 -31.28 -20.23
C ALA A 28 -6.23 -32.57 -19.68
N LEU A 29 -5.22 -33.13 -20.37
CA LEU A 29 -4.51 -34.32 -19.92
C LEU A 29 -3.75 -34.08 -18.61
N ALA A 30 -3.26 -32.85 -18.41
CA ALA A 30 -2.62 -32.43 -17.17
C ALA A 30 -3.62 -32.13 -16.04
N GLY A 31 -4.89 -31.88 -16.33
CA GLY A 31 -5.93 -31.57 -15.34
C GLY A 31 -6.14 -30.07 -15.05
N ASP A 32 -5.53 -29.18 -15.84
CA ASP A 32 -5.68 -27.72 -15.70
C ASP A 32 -6.92 -27.21 -16.43
N GLU A 33 -8.07 -27.36 -15.77
CA GLU A 33 -9.37 -27.01 -16.34
C GLU A 33 -9.56 -25.49 -16.57
N VAL A 34 -8.92 -24.64 -15.77
CA VAL A 34 -9.07 -23.17 -15.86
C VAL A 34 -8.36 -22.63 -17.09
N ASN A 35 -7.07 -22.95 -17.27
CA ASN A 35 -6.34 -22.48 -18.45
C ASN A 35 -6.81 -23.19 -19.72
N ARG A 36 -7.33 -24.43 -19.60
CA ARG A 36 -7.99 -25.11 -20.71
C ARG A 36 -9.21 -24.33 -21.20
N ARG A 37 -10.08 -23.84 -20.31
CA ARG A 37 -11.25 -23.02 -20.71
C ARG A 37 -10.80 -21.76 -21.44
N LYS A 38 -9.87 -20.99 -20.87
CA LYS A 38 -9.32 -19.78 -21.52
C LYS A 38 -8.70 -20.07 -22.89
N MET A 39 -7.99 -21.19 -23.02
CA MET A 39 -7.42 -21.63 -24.31
C MET A 39 -8.52 -22.00 -25.33
N ASN A 40 -9.61 -22.62 -24.89
CA ASN A 40 -10.77 -22.87 -25.76
C ASN A 40 -11.50 -21.59 -26.16
N ASP A 41 -11.59 -20.60 -25.27
CA ASP A 41 -12.19 -19.31 -25.58
C ASP A 41 -11.37 -18.59 -26.67
N LEU A 42 -10.03 -18.66 -26.61
CA LEU A 42 -9.14 -18.20 -27.68
C LEU A 42 -9.32 -18.99 -28.98
N LEU A 43 -9.48 -20.32 -28.90
CA LEU A 43 -9.75 -21.17 -30.07
C LEU A 43 -11.07 -20.78 -30.75
N GLN A 44 -12.14 -20.61 -29.97
CA GLN A 44 -13.46 -20.22 -30.46
C GLN A 44 -13.41 -18.82 -31.08
N LYS A 45 -12.71 -17.88 -30.43
CA LYS A 45 -12.45 -16.54 -30.98
C LYS A 45 -11.73 -16.59 -32.32
N LEU A 46 -10.70 -17.42 -32.44
CA LEU A 46 -9.93 -17.58 -33.68
C LEU A 46 -10.78 -18.19 -34.81
N GLN A 47 -11.63 -19.18 -34.48
CA GLN A 47 -12.55 -19.82 -35.43
C GLN A 47 -13.66 -18.88 -35.92
N ASN A 48 -14.21 -18.08 -35.00
CA ASN A 48 -15.28 -17.12 -35.31
C ASN A 48 -14.76 -15.84 -35.99
N ASN A 49 -13.44 -15.68 -36.12
CA ASN A 49 -12.79 -14.45 -36.58
C ASN A 49 -13.26 -13.20 -35.81
N THR A 50 -13.29 -13.32 -34.49
CA THR A 50 -13.79 -12.25 -33.62
C THR A 50 -12.65 -11.35 -33.15
N PHE A 51 -12.68 -10.08 -33.54
CA PHE A 51 -11.83 -9.02 -32.98
C PHE A 51 -12.53 -8.38 -31.78
N VAL A 52 -11.85 -8.28 -30.64
CA VAL A 52 -12.42 -7.74 -29.39
C VAL A 52 -11.69 -6.46 -28.99
N LEU A 53 -12.42 -5.36 -28.97
CA LEU A 53 -11.97 -4.06 -28.47
C LEU A 53 -12.54 -3.85 -27.06
N ALA A 54 -11.69 -3.85 -26.03
CA ALA A 54 -12.13 -3.68 -24.64
C ALA A 54 -11.97 -2.24 -24.17
N PHE A 55 -12.99 -1.71 -23.50
CA PHE A 55 -12.98 -0.43 -22.81
C PHE A 55 -12.82 -0.67 -21.32
N CYS A 56 -11.72 -0.16 -20.76
CA CYS A 56 -11.34 -0.34 -19.36
C CYS A 56 -11.08 1.00 -18.69
N GLY A 57 -11.10 1.06 -17.36
CA GLY A 57 -10.86 2.30 -16.63
C GLY A 57 -11.71 2.46 -15.37
N HIS A 58 -11.48 3.53 -14.63
CA HIS A 58 -12.18 3.82 -13.37
C HIS A 58 -13.69 4.00 -13.57
N PHE A 59 -14.42 3.88 -12.46
CA PHE A 59 -15.84 4.15 -12.42
C PHE A 59 -16.13 5.59 -12.87
N SER A 60 -17.23 5.79 -13.62
CA SER A 60 -17.60 7.10 -14.19
C SER A 60 -16.58 7.76 -15.15
N ALA A 61 -15.54 7.05 -15.63
CA ALA A 61 -14.59 7.59 -16.62
C ALA A 61 -15.23 7.86 -18.01
N GLY A 62 -16.46 7.39 -18.23
CA GLY A 62 -17.20 7.58 -19.47
C GLY A 62 -17.04 6.47 -20.52
N LYS A 63 -16.67 5.25 -20.09
CA LYS A 63 -16.52 4.04 -20.94
C LYS A 63 -17.79 3.75 -21.75
N SER A 64 -18.91 3.49 -21.07
CA SER A 64 -20.19 3.16 -21.70
C SER A 64 -20.72 4.30 -22.58
N SER A 65 -20.51 5.55 -22.16
CA SER A 65 -20.85 6.75 -22.95
C SER A 65 -20.03 6.84 -24.25
N MET A 66 -18.73 6.51 -24.17
CA MET A 66 -17.84 6.49 -25.34
C MET A 66 -18.19 5.36 -26.30
N ILE A 67 -18.54 4.19 -25.78
CA ILE A 67 -19.04 3.07 -26.58
C ILE A 67 -20.33 3.48 -27.31
N ASN A 68 -21.30 4.06 -26.60
CA ASN A 68 -22.54 4.56 -27.21
C ASN A 68 -22.26 5.62 -28.29
N ALA A 69 -21.33 6.55 -28.05
CA ALA A 69 -20.94 7.57 -29.03
C ALA A 69 -20.28 6.96 -30.29
N LEU A 70 -19.40 5.98 -30.11
CA LEU A 70 -18.73 5.27 -31.20
C LEU A 70 -19.73 4.46 -32.03
N ILE A 71 -20.71 3.80 -31.38
CA ILE A 71 -21.77 3.03 -32.05
C ILE A 71 -22.83 3.95 -32.67
N GLY A 72 -23.03 5.15 -32.12
CA GLY A 72 -24.04 6.12 -32.56
C GLY A 72 -25.44 5.90 -31.98
N GLU A 73 -25.60 4.98 -31.04
CA GLU A 73 -26.88 4.58 -30.43
C GLU A 73 -26.70 4.38 -28.92
N GLN A 74 -27.76 4.59 -28.14
CA GLN A 74 -27.71 4.51 -26.67
C GLN A 74 -28.09 3.12 -26.15
N LEU A 75 -27.19 2.15 -26.38
CA LEU A 75 -27.38 0.75 -26.04
C LEU A 75 -27.04 0.44 -24.57
N LEU A 76 -25.98 1.07 -24.04
CA LEU A 76 -25.54 0.88 -22.66
C LEU A 76 -26.12 1.94 -21.72
N PRO A 77 -26.37 1.62 -20.44
CA PRO A 77 -26.69 2.63 -19.43
C PRO A 77 -25.48 3.53 -19.19
N THR A 78 -25.73 4.84 -19.06
CA THR A 78 -24.73 5.84 -18.69
C THR A 78 -25.12 6.37 -17.31
N SER A 79 -24.56 5.79 -16.24
CA SER A 79 -24.84 6.17 -14.85
C SER A 79 -23.54 6.47 -14.09
N PRO A 80 -23.51 7.52 -13.24
CA PRO A 80 -22.40 7.87 -12.35
C PRO A 80 -22.47 7.12 -11.00
N ILE A 81 -23.42 6.18 -10.85
CA ILE A 81 -23.50 5.24 -9.74
C ILE A 81 -22.86 3.93 -10.18
N PRO A 82 -22.03 3.26 -9.34
CA PRO A 82 -21.36 2.00 -9.67
C PRO A 82 -22.23 1.03 -10.47
N THR A 83 -21.98 0.89 -11.77
CA THR A 83 -22.55 -0.18 -12.59
C THR A 83 -21.83 -1.46 -12.20
N SER A 84 -22.61 -2.46 -11.80
CA SER A 84 -22.12 -3.68 -11.17
C SER A 84 -21.14 -4.53 -12.00
N ALA A 85 -20.55 -5.53 -11.34
CA ALA A 85 -19.57 -6.57 -11.74
C ALA A 85 -19.65 -7.25 -13.13
N ASN A 86 -20.55 -6.86 -14.03
CA ASN A 86 -20.89 -7.63 -15.22
C ASN A 86 -20.09 -7.15 -16.43
N VAL A 87 -19.60 -8.10 -17.22
CA VAL A 87 -18.96 -7.80 -18.52
C VAL A 87 -20.06 -7.66 -19.57
N VAL A 88 -20.12 -6.52 -20.27
CA VAL A 88 -21.09 -6.30 -21.34
C VAL A 88 -20.39 -6.35 -22.69
N THR A 89 -20.83 -7.24 -23.59
CA THR A 89 -20.26 -7.39 -24.93
C THR A 89 -21.28 -6.97 -25.97
N ILE A 90 -20.90 -6.09 -26.90
CA ILE A 90 -21.73 -5.61 -28.00
C ILE A 90 -21.15 -6.10 -29.33
N ARG A 91 -22.01 -6.59 -30.22
CA ARG A 91 -21.64 -7.02 -31.58
C ARG A 91 -22.67 -6.59 -32.62
N SER A 92 -22.25 -6.47 -33.88
CA SER A 92 -23.17 -6.25 -35.00
C SER A 92 -23.79 -7.57 -35.45
N GLY A 93 -25.12 -7.64 -35.59
CA GLY A 93 -25.83 -8.87 -35.93
C GLY A 93 -27.35 -8.78 -35.80
N GLU A 94 -28.02 -9.93 -35.75
CA GLU A 94 -29.46 -10.00 -35.47
C GLU A 94 -29.78 -9.47 -34.06
N SER A 95 -30.94 -8.84 -33.90
CA SER A 95 -31.39 -8.19 -32.65
C SER A 95 -31.65 -9.22 -31.55
N PHE A 96 -30.77 -9.32 -30.56
CA PHE A 96 -31.01 -10.06 -29.33
C PHE A 96 -30.12 -9.55 -28.18
N ALA A 97 -30.52 -9.82 -26.94
CA ALA A 97 -29.68 -9.66 -25.75
C ALA A 97 -29.74 -10.90 -24.86
N ARG A 98 -28.61 -11.32 -24.28
CA ARG A 98 -28.51 -12.46 -23.36
C ARG A 98 -27.87 -12.04 -22.06
N ALA A 99 -28.53 -12.33 -20.94
CA ALA A 99 -27.96 -12.18 -19.60
C ALA A 99 -27.60 -13.56 -19.04
N TYR A 100 -26.34 -13.75 -18.67
CA TYR A 100 -25.83 -14.96 -18.03
C TYR A 100 -25.84 -14.74 -16.51
N LEU A 101 -26.52 -15.58 -15.74
CA LEU A 101 -26.63 -15.47 -14.29
C LEU A 101 -25.52 -16.25 -13.57
N LEU A 102 -25.15 -15.80 -12.36
CA LEU A 102 -24.20 -16.51 -11.49
C LEU A 102 -24.69 -17.92 -11.08
N SER A 103 -25.99 -18.20 -11.21
CA SER A 103 -26.58 -19.53 -11.04
C SER A 103 -26.26 -20.52 -12.17
N GLY A 104 -25.74 -20.02 -13.30
CA GLY A 104 -25.51 -20.77 -14.54
C GLY A 104 -26.69 -20.73 -15.53
N ASP A 105 -27.79 -20.04 -15.20
CA ASP A 105 -28.94 -19.86 -16.09
C ASP A 105 -28.71 -18.73 -17.11
N MET A 106 -29.37 -18.80 -18.27
CA MET A 106 -29.31 -17.77 -19.32
C MET A 106 -30.71 -17.25 -19.63
N ILE A 107 -30.87 -15.92 -19.68
CA ILE A 107 -32.11 -15.25 -20.09
C ILE A 107 -31.87 -14.53 -21.41
N GLU A 108 -32.72 -14.76 -22.41
CA GLU A 108 -32.65 -14.12 -23.73
C GLU A 108 -33.83 -13.17 -23.93
N PHE A 109 -33.54 -11.98 -24.46
CA PHE A 109 -34.48 -10.90 -24.74
C PHE A 109 -34.31 -10.44 -26.20
N ASP A 110 -35.35 -9.85 -26.80
CA ASP A 110 -35.17 -9.06 -28.01
C ASP A 110 -34.59 -7.68 -27.63
N SER A 111 -33.41 -7.34 -28.17
CA SER A 111 -32.73 -6.10 -27.83
C SER A 111 -33.45 -4.86 -28.35
N ALA A 112 -34.34 -4.98 -29.32
CA ALA A 112 -35.12 -3.85 -29.85
C ALA A 112 -36.35 -3.52 -29.00
N GLU A 113 -36.93 -4.50 -28.30
CA GLU A 113 -38.20 -4.33 -27.58
C GLU A 113 -38.02 -4.09 -26.06
N HIS A 114 -36.89 -4.49 -25.47
CA HIS A 114 -36.69 -4.50 -24.00
C HIS A 114 -35.43 -3.75 -23.54
N LEU A 115 -35.05 -2.68 -24.24
CA LEU A 115 -33.83 -1.88 -23.95
C LEU A 115 -33.73 -1.41 -22.49
N ASP A 116 -34.84 -1.01 -21.86
CA ASP A 116 -34.84 -0.54 -20.46
C ASP A 116 -34.63 -1.68 -19.45
N GLU A 117 -35.15 -2.88 -19.74
CA GLU A 117 -34.91 -4.07 -18.92
C GLU A 117 -33.45 -4.55 -19.05
N ILE A 118 -32.91 -4.54 -20.27
CA ILE A 118 -31.50 -4.90 -20.55
C ILE A 118 -30.54 -3.95 -19.81
N LYS A 119 -30.84 -2.65 -19.78
CA LYS A 119 -30.06 -1.66 -19.02
C LYS A 119 -30.04 -1.97 -17.52
N ASN A 120 -31.13 -2.47 -16.94
CA ASN A 120 -31.16 -2.89 -15.54
C ASN A 120 -30.28 -4.13 -15.27
N TYR A 121 -30.25 -5.11 -16.18
CA TYR A 121 -29.35 -6.28 -16.08
C TYR A 121 -27.87 -5.90 -16.24
N CYS A 122 -27.56 -4.86 -17.02
CA CYS A 122 -26.21 -4.32 -17.13
C CYS A 122 -25.71 -3.66 -15.81
N ILE A 123 -26.63 -3.31 -14.89
CA ILE A 123 -26.32 -2.63 -13.61
C ILE A 123 -26.46 -3.58 -12.40
N ASN A 124 -26.95 -4.82 -12.58
CA ASN A 124 -27.18 -5.77 -11.49
C ASN A 124 -26.19 -6.96 -11.51
N GLY A 125 -25.12 -6.90 -10.73
CA GLY A 125 -24.02 -7.88 -10.73
C GLY A 125 -23.91 -8.69 -9.45
N ASP A 126 -24.86 -8.51 -8.54
CA ASP A 126 -25.09 -9.45 -7.45
C ASP A 126 -25.67 -10.77 -7.96
N THR A 127 -26.26 -10.76 -9.16
CA THR A 127 -27.03 -11.90 -9.73
C THR A 127 -26.65 -12.27 -11.17
N VAL A 128 -26.11 -11.33 -11.94
CA VAL A 128 -25.70 -11.53 -13.34
C VAL A 128 -24.17 -11.58 -13.40
N GLU A 129 -23.62 -12.32 -14.35
CA GLU A 129 -22.16 -12.45 -14.60
C GLU A 129 -21.75 -11.69 -15.88
N ALA A 130 -22.53 -11.82 -16.95
CA ALA A 130 -22.24 -11.19 -18.23
C ALA A 130 -23.51 -10.87 -19.03
N VAL A 131 -23.44 -9.86 -19.89
CA VAL A 131 -24.51 -9.49 -20.83
C VAL A 131 -23.95 -9.43 -22.26
N GLU A 132 -24.54 -10.19 -23.18
CA GLU A 132 -24.23 -10.11 -24.62
C GLU A 132 -25.36 -9.37 -25.35
N ILE A 133 -25.04 -8.32 -26.09
CA ILE A 133 -25.97 -7.53 -26.89
C ILE A 133 -25.57 -7.63 -28.36
N SER A 134 -26.48 -8.13 -29.18
CA SER A 134 -26.37 -8.13 -30.63
C SER A 134 -27.37 -7.11 -31.20
N HIS A 135 -26.86 -6.14 -31.95
CA HIS A 135 -27.67 -5.06 -32.51
C HIS A 135 -27.27 -4.79 -33.97
N PRO A 136 -28.22 -4.59 -34.88
CA PRO A 136 -27.90 -4.22 -36.26
C PRO A 136 -27.29 -2.81 -36.32
N THR A 137 -26.00 -2.69 -36.65
CA THR A 137 -25.31 -1.38 -36.81
C THR A 137 -24.26 -1.44 -37.92
N GLU A 138 -24.17 -0.36 -38.72
CA GLU A 138 -23.15 -0.23 -39.78
C GLU A 138 -21.79 0.28 -39.24
N LYS A 139 -21.74 0.78 -38.00
CA LYS A 139 -20.51 1.33 -37.41
C LYS A 139 -19.55 0.28 -36.86
N LEU A 140 -20.07 -0.90 -36.51
CA LEU A 140 -19.26 -2.05 -36.11
C LEU A 140 -19.21 -3.06 -37.28
N PRO A 141 -18.04 -3.28 -37.90
CA PRO A 141 -17.90 -4.27 -38.96
C PRO A 141 -18.25 -5.69 -38.48
N SER A 142 -18.70 -6.55 -39.39
CA SER A 142 -18.92 -7.98 -39.09
C SER A 142 -17.65 -8.61 -38.49
N GLY A 143 -17.81 -9.35 -37.38
CA GLY A 143 -16.71 -9.97 -36.64
C GLY A 143 -15.95 -9.04 -35.69
N VAL A 144 -16.47 -7.85 -35.38
CA VAL A 144 -15.96 -6.97 -34.32
C VAL A 144 -16.90 -7.02 -33.11
N GLN A 145 -16.31 -7.12 -31.93
CA GLN A 145 -16.98 -7.02 -30.63
C GLN A 145 -16.38 -5.89 -29.82
N VAL A 146 -17.24 -5.12 -29.15
CA VAL A 146 -16.85 -4.10 -28.18
C VAL A 146 -17.23 -4.60 -26.80
N MET A 147 -16.28 -4.56 -25.88
CA MET A 147 -16.48 -5.04 -24.51
C MET A 147 -16.41 -3.86 -23.55
N ASP A 148 -17.46 -3.65 -22.76
CA ASP A 148 -17.46 -2.75 -21.62
C ASP A 148 -17.13 -3.56 -20.36
N THR A 149 -16.02 -3.24 -19.70
CA THR A 149 -15.59 -3.95 -18.48
C THR A 149 -15.92 -3.15 -17.23
N PRO A 150 -16.19 -3.81 -16.08
CA PRO A 150 -16.37 -3.13 -14.79
C PRO A 150 -15.22 -2.18 -14.42
N GLY A 151 -15.50 -1.20 -13.55
CA GLY A 151 -14.50 -0.25 -13.06
C GLY A 151 -13.41 -0.91 -12.20
N ILE A 152 -12.15 -0.49 -12.38
CA ILE A 152 -10.98 -1.10 -11.70
C ILE A 152 -10.78 -0.62 -10.24
N ASP A 153 -11.52 0.39 -9.83
CA ASP A 153 -11.49 1.12 -8.56
C ASP A 153 -12.63 0.73 -7.60
N SER A 154 -13.34 -0.36 -7.91
CA SER A 154 -14.37 -0.88 -7.02
C SER A 154 -13.77 -1.40 -5.71
N THR A 155 -14.48 -1.15 -4.62
CA THR A 155 -14.21 -1.71 -3.29
C THR A 155 -14.53 -3.21 -3.16
N ASP A 156 -15.02 -3.85 -4.22
CA ASP A 156 -15.43 -5.26 -4.24
C ASP A 156 -14.48 -6.13 -5.08
N ASP A 157 -13.84 -7.12 -4.44
CA ASP A 157 -12.90 -8.07 -5.05
C ASP A 157 -13.51 -8.86 -6.22
N ALA A 158 -14.84 -9.06 -6.20
CA ALA A 158 -15.56 -9.70 -7.30
C ALA A 158 -15.37 -8.92 -8.63
N HIS A 159 -15.27 -7.59 -8.57
CA HIS A 159 -15.15 -6.73 -9.75
C HIS A 159 -13.76 -6.82 -10.40
N LYS A 160 -12.70 -6.98 -9.59
CA LYS A 160 -11.32 -7.13 -10.08
C LYS A 160 -11.12 -8.49 -10.76
N ILE A 161 -11.70 -9.56 -10.20
CA ILE A 161 -11.64 -10.92 -10.74
C ILE A 161 -12.42 -11.04 -12.07
N ALA A 162 -13.63 -10.47 -12.15
CA ALA A 162 -14.43 -10.45 -13.36
C ALA A 162 -13.73 -9.68 -14.50
N THR A 163 -13.16 -8.52 -14.18
CA THR A 163 -12.40 -7.69 -15.14
C THR A 163 -11.13 -8.41 -15.62
N GLU A 164 -10.33 -9.00 -14.72
CA GLU A 164 -9.14 -9.77 -15.12
C GLU A 164 -9.47 -11.00 -15.99
N SER A 165 -10.62 -11.65 -15.72
CA SER A 165 -11.08 -12.81 -16.46
C SER A 165 -11.60 -12.46 -17.85
N ALA A 166 -12.14 -11.27 -18.10
CA ALA A 166 -12.60 -10.86 -19.43
C ALA A 166 -11.46 -10.41 -20.37
N LEU A 167 -10.41 -9.83 -19.79
CA LEU A 167 -9.33 -9.17 -20.54
C LEU A 167 -8.45 -10.09 -21.38
N HIS A 168 -8.40 -11.40 -21.10
CA HIS A 168 -7.62 -12.32 -21.92
C HIS A 168 -8.15 -12.41 -23.35
N LEU A 169 -9.45 -12.17 -23.55
CA LEU A 169 -10.08 -12.12 -24.86
C LEU A 169 -9.92 -10.78 -25.58
N ALA A 170 -9.42 -9.72 -24.94
CA ALA A 170 -9.22 -8.43 -25.60
C ALA A 170 -8.04 -8.47 -26.58
N ASP A 171 -8.21 -7.94 -27.80
CA ASP A 171 -7.12 -7.72 -28.76
C ASP A 171 -6.47 -6.36 -28.59
N VAL A 172 -7.29 -5.35 -28.29
CA VAL A 172 -6.86 -3.98 -28.04
C VAL A 172 -7.62 -3.46 -26.83
N ILE A 173 -6.92 -2.71 -25.99
CA ILE A 173 -7.50 -2.08 -24.80
C ILE A 173 -7.52 -0.57 -25.00
N LEU A 174 -8.70 0.02 -24.89
CA LEU A 174 -8.92 1.45 -24.73
C LEU A 174 -9.10 1.73 -23.23
N TYR A 175 -8.07 2.27 -22.61
CA TYR A 175 -8.06 2.57 -21.19
C TYR A 175 -8.53 4.01 -20.97
N VAL A 176 -9.82 4.16 -20.63
CA VAL A 176 -10.52 5.43 -20.47
C VAL A 176 -10.37 5.95 -19.04
N MET A 177 -9.91 7.19 -18.92
CA MET A 177 -9.56 7.83 -17.65
C MET A 177 -10.33 9.16 -17.54
N ASP A 178 -10.82 9.48 -16.35
CA ASP A 178 -11.38 10.82 -16.07
C ASP A 178 -10.24 11.83 -15.99
N TYR A 179 -10.40 12.99 -16.64
CA TYR A 179 -9.45 14.12 -16.63
C TYR A 179 -8.91 14.46 -15.23
N ASN A 180 -9.74 14.44 -14.18
CA ASN A 180 -9.33 14.81 -12.82
C ASN A 180 -8.56 13.71 -12.07
N HIS A 181 -8.61 12.46 -12.56
CA HIS A 181 -8.05 11.29 -11.86
C HIS A 181 -6.99 10.55 -12.67
N VAL A 182 -6.45 11.17 -13.72
CA VAL A 182 -5.47 10.55 -14.63
C VAL A 182 -4.23 10.04 -13.88
N GLN A 183 -3.77 10.77 -12.88
CA GLN A 183 -2.54 10.46 -12.14
C GLN A 183 -2.77 9.61 -10.88
N SER A 184 -3.91 8.90 -10.77
CA SER A 184 -4.14 7.98 -9.64
C SER A 184 -3.19 6.78 -9.70
N GLU A 185 -2.75 6.30 -8.53
CA GLU A 185 -1.87 5.13 -8.43
C GLU A 185 -2.49 3.87 -9.03
N VAL A 186 -3.79 3.69 -8.82
CA VAL A 186 -4.59 2.58 -9.37
C VAL A 186 -4.52 2.55 -10.90
N ASN A 187 -4.54 3.72 -11.56
CA ASN A 187 -4.42 3.80 -13.02
C ASN A 187 -3.06 3.32 -13.52
N PHE A 188 -1.97 3.72 -12.84
CA PHE A 188 -0.62 3.34 -13.23
C PHE A 188 -0.38 1.83 -13.06
N GLU A 189 -0.75 1.27 -11.90
CA GLU A 189 -0.55 -0.16 -11.62
C GLU A 189 -1.31 -1.05 -12.62
N PHE A 190 -2.57 -0.70 -12.90
CA PHE A 190 -3.38 -1.47 -13.83
C PHE A 190 -2.83 -1.39 -15.26
N THR A 191 -2.46 -0.20 -15.73
CA THR A 191 -1.90 -0.01 -17.07
C THR A 191 -0.57 -0.76 -17.22
N LYS A 192 0.28 -0.76 -16.18
CA LYS A 192 1.52 -1.54 -16.16
C LYS A 192 1.25 -3.04 -16.32
N THR A 193 0.28 -3.57 -15.57
CA THR A 193 -0.13 -4.97 -15.66
C THR A 193 -0.59 -5.35 -17.08
N LEU A 194 -1.28 -4.45 -17.78
CA LEU A 194 -1.72 -4.67 -19.17
C LEU A 194 -0.54 -4.68 -20.15
N LYS A 195 0.43 -3.78 -19.99
CA LYS A 195 1.64 -3.73 -20.83
C LYS A 195 2.55 -4.93 -20.59
N GLU A 196 2.70 -5.39 -19.35
CA GLU A 196 3.44 -6.63 -19.02
C GLU A 196 2.82 -7.87 -19.70
N ARG A 197 1.51 -7.85 -19.98
CA ARG A 197 0.80 -8.90 -20.75
C ARG A 197 0.92 -8.73 -22.27
N ASN A 198 1.77 -7.83 -22.76
CA ASN A 198 1.94 -7.50 -24.19
C ASN A 198 0.63 -7.15 -24.91
N LYS A 199 -0.32 -6.54 -24.21
CA LYS A 199 -1.54 -6.04 -24.83
C LYS A 199 -1.27 -4.64 -25.42
N PRO A 200 -1.77 -4.33 -26.64
CA PRO A 200 -1.83 -2.96 -27.13
C PRO A 200 -2.78 -2.13 -26.25
N VAL A 201 -2.25 -1.08 -25.62
CA VAL A 201 -3.00 -0.21 -24.71
C VAL A 201 -2.98 1.23 -25.21
N TYR A 202 -4.15 1.77 -25.51
CA TYR A 202 -4.34 3.18 -25.82
C TYR A 202 -4.98 3.88 -24.63
N LEU A 203 -4.34 4.94 -24.15
CA LEU A 203 -4.88 5.77 -23.07
C LEU A 203 -5.85 6.79 -23.66
N VAL A 204 -7.03 6.91 -23.06
CA VAL A 204 -8.05 7.89 -23.44
C VAL A 204 -8.37 8.73 -22.23
N ILE A 205 -7.80 9.93 -22.17
CA ILE A 205 -8.09 10.93 -21.15
C ILE A 205 -9.38 11.62 -21.57
N ASN A 206 -10.49 11.23 -20.97
CA ASN A 206 -11.82 11.68 -21.31
C ASN A 206 -12.28 12.83 -20.39
N GLN A 207 -13.34 13.53 -20.81
CA GLN A 207 -13.92 14.67 -20.10
C GLN A 207 -12.98 15.88 -20.02
N ILE A 208 -12.20 16.14 -21.07
CA ILE A 208 -11.28 17.29 -21.13
C ILE A 208 -12.00 18.64 -21.17
N ASP A 209 -13.32 18.66 -21.38
CA ASP A 209 -14.17 19.85 -21.20
C ASP A 209 -14.15 20.37 -19.75
N LYS A 210 -13.68 19.55 -18.80
CA LYS A 210 -13.39 19.97 -17.43
C LYS A 210 -12.09 20.76 -17.31
N HIS A 211 -11.23 20.73 -18.33
CA HIS A 211 -9.96 21.44 -18.30
C HIS A 211 -10.18 22.94 -18.19
N ASN A 212 -9.27 23.58 -17.48
CA ASN A 212 -9.41 24.98 -17.13
C ASN A 212 -8.07 25.68 -17.33
N ASP A 213 -7.90 26.30 -18.50
CA ASP A 213 -6.62 26.86 -18.98
C ASP A 213 -5.99 27.90 -18.04
N TRP A 214 -6.75 28.47 -17.10
CA TRP A 214 -6.23 29.44 -16.13
C TRP A 214 -5.67 28.82 -14.84
N GLU A 215 -5.94 27.55 -14.55
CA GLU A 215 -5.34 26.82 -13.42
C GLU A 215 -3.97 26.25 -13.82
N LEU A 216 -3.92 25.64 -15.00
CA LEU A 216 -2.74 25.07 -15.63
C LEU A 216 -3.00 25.08 -17.13
N THR A 217 -2.00 25.40 -17.96
CA THR A 217 -2.22 25.31 -19.41
C THR A 217 -2.43 23.85 -19.83
N PHE A 218 -3.24 23.61 -20.88
CA PHE A 218 -3.48 22.25 -21.36
C PHE A 218 -2.18 21.50 -21.74
N GLU A 219 -1.18 22.23 -22.26
CA GLU A 219 0.12 21.66 -22.64
C GLU A 219 0.92 21.21 -21.42
N GLU A 220 0.96 22.01 -20.34
CA GLU A 220 1.60 21.63 -19.08
C GLU A 220 0.89 20.43 -18.43
N PHE A 221 -0.45 20.37 -18.51
CA PHE A 221 -1.22 19.21 -18.05
C PHE A 221 -0.81 17.94 -18.81
N LYS A 222 -0.78 18.01 -20.14
CA LYS A 222 -0.40 16.89 -21.02
C LYS A 222 1.01 16.40 -20.72
N GLN A 223 1.96 17.32 -20.53
CA GLN A 223 3.33 16.97 -20.17
C GLN A 223 3.39 16.25 -18.82
N SER A 224 2.69 16.78 -17.80
CA SER A 224 2.60 16.18 -16.46
C SER A 224 2.04 14.75 -16.52
N VAL A 225 1.00 14.50 -17.32
CA VAL A 225 0.44 13.17 -17.52
C VAL A 225 1.46 12.21 -18.15
N GLN A 226 2.15 12.65 -19.20
CA GLN A 226 3.17 11.85 -19.88
C GLN A 226 4.35 11.50 -18.97
N GLU A 227 4.86 12.47 -18.22
CA GLU A 227 5.91 12.27 -17.23
C GLU A 227 5.48 11.28 -16.13
N GLY A 228 4.21 11.36 -15.69
CA GLY A 228 3.61 10.43 -14.74
C GLY A 228 3.70 8.98 -15.21
N PHE A 229 3.22 8.67 -16.42
CA PHE A 229 3.29 7.31 -16.98
C PHE A 229 4.73 6.85 -17.26
N SER A 230 5.60 7.76 -17.74
CA SER A 230 7.01 7.46 -17.99
C SER A 230 7.77 7.11 -16.70
N THR A 231 7.48 7.80 -15.59
CA THR A 231 8.05 7.50 -14.26
C THR A 231 7.71 6.09 -13.79
N TRP A 232 6.57 5.55 -14.22
CA TRP A 232 6.15 4.17 -13.94
C TRP A 232 6.64 3.15 -14.98
N GLN A 233 7.47 3.56 -15.94
CA GLN A 233 7.98 2.74 -17.05
C GLN A 233 6.87 2.18 -17.95
N ILE A 234 5.82 2.98 -18.17
CA ILE A 234 4.68 2.61 -18.99
C ILE A 234 4.73 3.40 -20.29
N GLU A 235 4.94 2.69 -21.41
CA GLU A 235 4.85 3.27 -22.76
C GLU A 235 3.55 2.83 -23.45
N PRO A 236 2.52 3.69 -23.50
CA PRO A 236 1.26 3.37 -24.17
C PRO A 236 1.41 3.41 -25.70
N ASP A 237 0.59 2.63 -26.40
CA ASP A 237 0.54 2.55 -27.87
C ASP A 237 -0.10 3.80 -28.51
N GLY A 238 -0.76 4.62 -27.69
CA GLY A 238 -1.20 5.96 -28.02
C GLY A 238 -1.90 6.61 -26.83
N MET A 239 -1.99 7.94 -26.86
CA MET A 239 -2.64 8.74 -25.82
C MET A 239 -3.54 9.77 -26.50
N TYR A 240 -4.83 9.76 -26.17
CA TYR A 240 -5.83 10.64 -26.75
C TYR A 240 -6.57 11.43 -25.68
N PHE A 241 -6.83 12.69 -25.97
CA PHE A 241 -7.57 13.61 -25.10
C PHE A 241 -8.95 13.85 -25.71
N THR A 242 -10.03 13.46 -25.03
CA THR A 242 -11.38 13.47 -25.62
C THR A 242 -12.43 14.14 -24.73
N THR A 243 -13.46 14.67 -25.37
CA THR A 243 -14.70 15.07 -24.69
C THR A 243 -15.92 14.71 -25.54
N LEU A 244 -16.97 14.19 -24.90
CA LEU A 244 -18.27 13.93 -25.51
C LEU A 244 -19.25 15.09 -25.28
N ALA A 245 -19.01 15.93 -24.26
CA ALA A 245 -19.86 17.05 -23.89
C ALA A 245 -19.64 18.26 -24.82
N GLU A 246 -18.40 18.49 -25.26
CA GLU A 246 -18.04 19.59 -26.17
C GLU A 246 -17.42 19.08 -27.48
N PRO A 247 -18.23 18.66 -28.48
CA PRO A 247 -17.73 18.09 -29.73
C PRO A 247 -16.80 18.99 -30.55
N PHE A 248 -16.83 20.31 -30.30
CA PHE A 248 -16.02 21.32 -31.00
C PHE A 248 -14.88 21.88 -30.13
N HIS A 249 -14.57 21.27 -28.99
CA HIS A 249 -13.45 21.68 -28.16
C HIS A 249 -12.12 21.54 -28.96
N PRO A 250 -11.22 22.55 -28.92
CA PRO A 250 -10.05 22.60 -29.81
C PRO A 250 -9.10 21.42 -29.63
N GLU A 251 -8.96 20.94 -28.39
CA GLU A 251 -8.11 19.80 -28.03
C GLU A 251 -8.84 18.44 -28.10
N ASN A 252 -10.08 18.40 -28.60
CA ASN A 252 -10.86 17.17 -28.64
C ASN A 252 -10.40 16.24 -29.76
N GLN A 253 -9.70 15.17 -29.37
CA GLN A 253 -9.11 14.19 -30.27
C GLN A 253 -10.04 12.99 -30.54
N LEU A 254 -11.35 13.15 -30.34
CA LEU A 254 -12.32 12.07 -30.56
C LEU A 254 -12.33 11.60 -32.02
N ARG A 255 -12.07 12.49 -32.98
CA ARG A 255 -12.00 12.14 -34.41
C ARG A 255 -10.76 11.30 -34.71
N GLU A 256 -9.62 11.69 -34.17
CA GLU A 256 -8.34 11.00 -34.27
C GLU A 256 -8.44 9.61 -33.64
N LEU A 257 -9.04 9.50 -32.45
CA LEU A 257 -9.33 8.23 -31.81
C LEU A 257 -10.26 7.34 -32.67
N SER A 258 -11.33 7.91 -33.22
CA SER A 258 -12.26 7.18 -34.10
C SER A 258 -11.57 6.68 -35.38
N GLN A 259 -10.73 7.51 -36.00
CA GLN A 259 -9.91 7.13 -37.15
C GLN A 259 -8.92 6.02 -36.78
N ARG A 260 -8.29 6.10 -35.60
CA ARG A 260 -7.40 5.05 -35.12
C ARG A 260 -8.15 3.74 -34.91
N ILE A 261 -9.34 3.76 -34.31
CA ILE A 261 -10.18 2.57 -34.15
C ILE A 261 -10.55 1.96 -35.51
N GLN A 262 -10.90 2.79 -36.51
CA GLN A 262 -11.15 2.30 -37.87
C GLN A 262 -9.91 1.68 -38.53
N GLN A 263 -8.72 2.27 -38.32
CA GLN A 263 -7.46 1.69 -38.78
C GLN A 263 -7.21 0.32 -38.12
N LEU A 264 -7.46 0.18 -36.83
CA LEU A 264 -7.37 -1.10 -36.12
C LEU A 264 -8.35 -2.13 -36.70
N PHE A 265 -9.57 -1.73 -37.03
CA PHE A 265 -10.54 -2.61 -37.69
C PHE A 265 -10.09 -3.04 -39.09
N ALA A 266 -9.38 -2.18 -39.83
CA ALA A 266 -8.85 -2.51 -41.16
C ALA A 266 -7.74 -3.57 -41.11
N VAL A 267 -6.96 -3.64 -40.02
CA VAL A 267 -5.90 -4.64 -39.81
C VAL A 267 -6.29 -5.74 -38.81
N LYS A 268 -7.59 -5.89 -38.50
CA LYS A 268 -8.08 -6.77 -37.42
C LYS A 268 -7.63 -8.22 -37.56
N ASP A 269 -7.58 -8.76 -38.78
CA ASP A 269 -7.21 -10.17 -38.99
C ASP A 269 -5.76 -10.45 -38.58
N GLN A 270 -4.86 -9.47 -38.76
CA GLN A 270 -3.47 -9.56 -38.32
C GLN A 270 -3.35 -9.41 -36.80
N LEU A 271 -4.08 -8.45 -36.22
CA LEU A 271 -4.10 -8.20 -34.77
C LEU A 271 -4.67 -9.38 -33.98
N ILE A 272 -5.72 -10.04 -34.48
CA ILE A 272 -6.28 -11.26 -33.85
C ILE A 272 -5.20 -12.33 -33.75
N LEU A 273 -4.47 -12.59 -34.83
CA LEU A 273 -3.43 -13.64 -34.83
C LEU A 273 -2.31 -13.32 -33.84
N HIS A 274 -1.84 -12.08 -33.83
CA HIS A 274 -0.82 -11.61 -32.89
C HIS A 274 -1.29 -11.72 -31.43
N SER A 275 -2.47 -11.19 -31.13
CA SER A 275 -3.07 -11.21 -29.79
C SER A 275 -3.32 -12.64 -29.30
N VAL A 276 -3.86 -13.52 -30.15
CA VAL A 276 -4.10 -14.92 -29.82
C VAL A 276 -2.79 -15.64 -29.53
N LEU A 277 -1.73 -15.40 -30.31
CA LEU A 277 -0.42 -16.00 -30.09
C LEU A 277 0.21 -15.55 -28.76
N HIS A 278 0.23 -14.24 -28.47
CA HIS A 278 0.77 -13.73 -27.21
C HIS A 278 -0.05 -14.20 -26.01
N THR A 279 -1.37 -14.21 -26.12
CA THR A 279 -2.24 -14.70 -25.04
C THR A 279 -2.06 -16.21 -24.84
N ALA A 280 -1.90 -16.99 -25.92
CA ALA A 280 -1.62 -18.41 -25.81
C ALA A 280 -0.25 -18.69 -25.18
N ALA A 281 0.79 -17.93 -25.53
CA ALA A 281 2.11 -18.01 -24.91
C ALA A 281 2.02 -17.71 -23.40
N TYR A 282 1.30 -16.65 -23.02
CA TYR A 282 1.03 -16.33 -21.63
C TYR A 282 0.28 -17.45 -20.89
N LEU A 283 -0.76 -18.04 -21.51
CA LEU A 283 -1.48 -19.18 -20.91
C LEU A 283 -0.61 -20.43 -20.77
N ILE A 284 0.36 -20.65 -21.66
CA ILE A 284 1.35 -21.73 -21.54
C ILE A 284 2.28 -21.47 -20.35
N GLU A 285 2.70 -20.23 -20.14
CA GLU A 285 3.50 -19.86 -18.96
C GLU A 285 2.70 -20.04 -17.66
N GLU A 286 1.45 -19.59 -17.62
CA GLU A 286 0.54 -19.79 -16.49
C GLU A 286 0.28 -21.29 -16.22
N HIS A 287 0.11 -22.09 -17.28
CA HIS A 287 0.02 -23.54 -17.15
C HIS A 287 1.33 -24.16 -16.65
N GLY A 288 2.48 -23.64 -17.09
CA GLY A 288 3.79 -24.01 -16.61
C GLY A 288 3.92 -23.80 -15.11
N LYS A 289 3.52 -22.62 -14.62
CA LYS A 289 3.46 -22.31 -13.17
C LYS A 289 2.48 -23.23 -12.45
N TRP A 290 1.30 -23.47 -13.02
CA TRP A 290 0.31 -24.39 -12.45
C TRP A 290 0.88 -25.81 -12.29
N LYS A 291 1.61 -26.31 -13.29
CA LYS A 291 2.22 -27.64 -13.26
C LYS A 291 3.44 -27.70 -12.32
N ALA A 292 4.22 -26.62 -12.25
CA ALA A 292 5.32 -26.52 -11.30
C ALA A 292 4.86 -26.70 -9.84
N LYS A 293 3.61 -26.31 -9.52
CA LYS A 293 3.01 -26.53 -8.19
C LYS A 293 2.90 -28.01 -7.79
N GLU A 294 2.84 -28.95 -8.74
CA GLU A 294 2.86 -30.38 -8.42
C GLU A 294 4.20 -30.80 -7.77
N ASN A 295 5.28 -30.08 -8.06
CA ASN A 295 6.61 -30.33 -7.51
C ASN A 295 6.92 -29.50 -6.26
N ASP A 296 5.96 -28.71 -5.73
CA ASP A 296 6.21 -27.78 -4.62
C ASP A 296 6.67 -28.49 -3.34
N GLU A 297 6.04 -29.61 -2.99
CA GLU A 297 6.41 -30.38 -1.79
C GLU A 297 7.84 -30.93 -1.89
N GLU A 298 8.22 -31.46 -3.05
CA GLU A 298 9.55 -31.98 -3.32
C GLU A 298 10.60 -30.84 -3.39
N ARG A 299 10.24 -29.71 -3.99
CA ARG A 299 11.07 -28.50 -4.04
C ARG A 299 11.34 -27.94 -2.66
N GLN A 300 10.32 -27.86 -1.80
CA GLN A 300 10.44 -27.34 -0.44
C GLN A 300 11.31 -28.25 0.44
N MET A 301 11.24 -29.57 0.24
CA MET A 301 12.11 -30.53 0.91
C MET A 301 13.59 -30.26 0.60
N TYR A 302 13.97 -30.16 -0.68
CA TYR A 302 15.36 -29.90 -1.06
C TYR A 302 15.83 -28.47 -0.75
N GLN A 303 14.94 -27.47 -0.80
CA GLN A 303 15.27 -26.10 -0.37
C GLN A 303 15.56 -26.02 1.13
N THR A 304 14.88 -26.82 1.95
CA THR A 304 15.16 -26.89 3.40
C THR A 304 16.58 -27.45 3.65
N VAL A 305 16.97 -28.50 2.91
CA VAL A 305 18.34 -29.06 2.97
C VAL A 305 19.39 -28.03 2.56
N LEU A 306 19.11 -27.17 1.57
CA LEU A 306 20.02 -26.09 1.18
C LEU A 306 20.07 -24.93 2.18
N ALA A 307 18.96 -24.63 2.86
CA ALA A 307 18.90 -23.56 3.86
C ALA A 307 19.64 -23.90 5.17
N GLU A 308 19.80 -25.19 5.47
CA GLU A 308 20.62 -25.68 6.59
C GLU A 308 22.13 -25.53 6.34
N ALA A 309 22.55 -25.33 5.08
CA ALA A 309 23.96 -25.10 4.73
C ALA A 309 24.29 -23.60 4.79
N GLU A 310 25.24 -23.20 5.65
CA GLU A 310 25.67 -21.80 5.83
C GLU A 310 26.14 -21.15 4.51
N ASN A 311 26.80 -21.91 3.64
CA ASN A 311 27.27 -21.44 2.33
C ASN A 311 27.33 -22.58 1.29
N VAL A 312 26.33 -22.61 0.40
CA VAL A 312 26.17 -23.64 -0.65
C VAL A 312 27.32 -23.61 -1.66
N GLN A 313 27.87 -22.43 -1.98
CA GLN A 313 28.93 -22.31 -2.99
C GLN A 313 30.27 -22.85 -2.47
N GLU A 314 30.60 -22.52 -1.23
CA GLU A 314 31.80 -23.02 -0.55
C GLU A 314 31.77 -24.55 -0.36
N THR A 315 30.58 -25.11 -0.10
CA THR A 315 30.33 -26.56 -0.02
C THR A 315 30.66 -27.27 -1.34
N LEU A 316 30.26 -26.69 -2.48
CA LEU A 316 30.53 -27.23 -3.81
C LEU A 316 32.02 -27.16 -4.17
N ASP A 317 32.66 -26.04 -3.87
CA ASP A 317 34.09 -25.85 -4.12
C ASP A 317 34.92 -26.83 -3.28
N ARG A 318 34.53 -27.05 -2.01
CA ARG A 318 35.17 -28.04 -1.12
C ARG A 318 35.03 -29.47 -1.64
N PHE A 319 33.85 -29.87 -2.13
CA PHE A 319 33.64 -31.19 -2.70
C PHE A 319 34.50 -31.43 -3.95
N ALA A 320 34.60 -30.43 -4.84
CA ALA A 320 35.45 -30.51 -6.03
C ALA A 320 36.93 -30.69 -5.67
N VAL A 321 37.40 -29.99 -4.64
CA VAL A 321 38.77 -30.14 -4.10
C VAL A 321 38.99 -31.56 -3.56
N LEU A 322 38.09 -32.07 -2.71
CA LEU A 322 38.19 -33.42 -2.13
C LEU A 322 38.24 -34.52 -3.20
N GLN A 323 37.42 -34.41 -4.25
CA GLN A 323 37.45 -35.34 -5.39
C GLN A 323 38.78 -35.31 -6.15
N SER A 324 39.37 -34.12 -6.31
CA SER A 324 40.67 -33.97 -6.96
C SER A 324 41.82 -34.57 -6.12
N GLU A 325 41.76 -34.41 -4.80
CA GLU A 325 42.73 -34.96 -3.85
C GLU A 325 42.68 -36.50 -3.83
N MET A 326 41.48 -37.08 -3.76
CA MET A 326 41.29 -38.53 -3.82
C MET A 326 41.85 -39.13 -5.12
N LYS A 327 41.56 -38.49 -6.27
CA LYS A 327 42.05 -38.94 -7.57
C LYS A 327 43.57 -38.85 -7.70
N ALA A 328 44.19 -37.84 -7.09
CA ALA A 328 45.65 -37.72 -7.04
C ALA A 328 46.29 -38.81 -6.17
N LEU A 329 45.67 -39.15 -5.03
CA LEU A 329 46.13 -40.22 -4.14
C LEU A 329 46.05 -41.60 -4.80
N GLU A 330 44.97 -41.89 -5.56
CA GLU A 330 44.79 -43.16 -6.27
C GLU A 330 45.90 -43.47 -7.29
N GLN A 331 46.58 -42.44 -7.83
CA GLN A 331 47.64 -42.59 -8.82
C GLN A 331 49.02 -42.87 -8.21
N LYS A 332 49.23 -42.55 -6.92
CA LYS A 332 50.56 -42.66 -6.26
C LYS A 332 51.18 -44.07 -6.33
N PRO A 333 50.45 -45.17 -6.09
CA PRO A 333 51.06 -46.50 -6.12
C PRO A 333 51.55 -46.92 -7.50
N GLY A 334 50.81 -46.53 -8.57
CA GLY A 334 51.21 -46.80 -9.94
C GLY A 334 52.44 -45.99 -10.36
N GLN A 335 52.55 -44.75 -9.89
CA GLN A 335 53.74 -43.92 -10.10
C GLN A 335 54.97 -44.49 -9.39
N LEU A 336 54.83 -44.94 -8.13
CA LEU A 336 55.89 -45.61 -7.38
C LEU A 336 56.38 -46.87 -8.09
N GLU A 337 55.45 -47.72 -8.57
CA GLU A 337 55.79 -48.94 -9.31
C GLU A 337 56.58 -48.62 -10.59
N HIS A 338 56.16 -47.60 -11.32
CA HIS A 338 56.81 -47.17 -12.54
C HIS A 338 58.23 -46.65 -12.29
N GLU A 339 58.41 -45.74 -11.34
CA GLU A 339 59.71 -45.14 -10.99
C GLU A 339 60.69 -46.22 -10.49
N LEU A 340 60.23 -47.12 -9.60
CA LEU A 340 61.06 -48.21 -9.11
C LEU A 340 61.49 -49.17 -10.23
N LYS A 341 60.56 -49.63 -11.09
CA LYS A 341 60.90 -50.52 -12.21
C LYS A 341 61.87 -49.87 -13.18
N GLN A 342 61.66 -48.59 -13.48
CA GLN A 342 62.51 -47.84 -14.39
C GLN A 342 63.94 -47.74 -13.86
N GLU A 343 64.11 -47.27 -12.62
CA GLU A 343 65.43 -47.05 -12.03
C GLU A 343 66.16 -48.37 -11.72
N LEU A 344 65.49 -49.34 -11.12
CA LEU A 344 66.11 -50.62 -10.73
C LEU A 344 66.47 -51.49 -11.94
N PHE A 345 65.59 -51.58 -12.95
CA PHE A 345 65.91 -52.38 -14.14
C PHE A 345 66.94 -51.69 -15.02
N SER A 346 66.95 -50.36 -15.08
CA SER A 346 68.03 -49.62 -15.72
C SER A 346 69.37 -49.89 -15.04
N LEU A 347 69.44 -49.86 -13.70
CA LEU A 347 70.65 -50.22 -12.95
C LEU A 347 71.13 -51.65 -13.31
N ILE A 348 70.22 -52.63 -13.28
CA ILE A 348 70.55 -54.03 -13.53
C ILE A 348 71.03 -54.25 -14.98
N ASP A 349 70.44 -53.57 -15.95
CA ASP A 349 70.75 -53.76 -17.37
C ASP A 349 72.06 -53.09 -17.80
N HIS A 350 72.43 -51.99 -17.13
CA HIS A 350 73.64 -51.25 -17.44
C HIS A 350 74.84 -51.62 -16.56
N ALA A 351 74.64 -52.44 -15.52
CA ALA A 351 75.74 -52.91 -14.68
C ALA A 351 76.80 -53.70 -15.48
N ILE A 352 78.05 -53.24 -15.37
CA ILE A 352 79.21 -53.86 -16.02
C ILE A 352 79.71 -55.01 -15.14
N LEU A 353 79.16 -56.21 -15.36
CA LEU A 353 79.47 -57.40 -14.55
C LEU A 353 80.71 -58.16 -15.01
N THR A 354 81.05 -58.09 -16.29
CA THR A 354 82.14 -58.86 -16.90
C THR A 354 83.11 -57.95 -17.66
N PRO A 355 83.81 -57.04 -16.97
CA PRO A 355 84.88 -56.25 -17.58
C PRO A 355 86.04 -57.15 -18.03
N PHE A 356 86.97 -56.60 -18.81
CA PHE A 356 88.11 -57.33 -19.39
C PHE A 356 88.85 -58.24 -18.40
N SER A 357 89.08 -57.79 -17.17
CA SER A 357 89.75 -58.58 -16.12
C SER A 357 88.98 -59.86 -15.77
N THR A 358 87.65 -59.76 -15.67
CA THR A 358 86.75 -60.87 -15.32
C THR A 358 86.60 -61.81 -16.50
N THR A 359 86.58 -61.28 -17.72
CA THR A 359 86.61 -62.05 -18.97
C THR A 359 87.91 -62.85 -19.10
N GLU A 360 89.06 -62.29 -18.74
CA GLU A 360 90.33 -63.03 -18.71
C GLU A 360 90.34 -64.12 -17.65
N ARG A 361 89.80 -63.89 -16.44
CA ARG A 361 89.64 -64.96 -15.44
C ARG A 361 88.70 -66.06 -15.92
N ALA A 362 87.63 -65.71 -16.64
CA ALA A 362 86.73 -66.68 -17.24
C ALA A 362 87.41 -67.49 -18.34
N ARG A 363 88.28 -66.87 -19.15
CA ARG A 363 89.12 -67.56 -20.13
C ARG A 363 90.05 -68.56 -19.46
N LEU A 364 90.77 -68.16 -18.41
CA LEU A 364 91.67 -69.03 -17.66
C LEU A 364 90.95 -70.22 -17.01
N TYR A 365 89.74 -70.00 -16.51
CA TYR A 365 88.88 -71.04 -15.96
C TYR A 365 88.37 -72.01 -17.04
N LEU A 366 87.83 -71.52 -18.16
CA LEU A 366 87.34 -72.36 -19.26
C LEU A 366 88.47 -73.18 -19.91
N GLN A 367 89.68 -72.62 -20.03
CA GLN A 367 90.87 -73.38 -20.47
C GLN A 367 91.17 -74.57 -19.56
N SER A 368 90.95 -74.41 -18.24
CA SER A 368 91.14 -75.50 -17.27
C SER A 368 90.09 -76.63 -17.39
N ARG A 369 88.96 -76.36 -18.04
CA ARG A 369 87.88 -77.34 -18.26
C ARG A 369 88.04 -78.17 -19.55
N LYS A 370 88.99 -77.84 -20.44
CA LYS A 370 89.22 -78.58 -21.69
C LYS A 370 89.50 -80.08 -21.47
N PRO A 371 89.00 -80.98 -22.35
CA PRO A 371 89.37 -82.40 -22.34
C PRO A 371 90.89 -82.55 -22.46
N GLY A 372 91.53 -83.17 -21.46
CA GLY A 372 92.99 -83.39 -21.44
C GLY A 372 93.83 -82.35 -20.68
N PHE A 373 93.23 -81.34 -20.05
CA PHE A 373 93.96 -80.35 -19.23
C PHE A 373 94.72 -81.01 -18.05
N LYS A 374 96.03 -80.77 -17.96
CA LYS A 374 96.94 -81.28 -16.90
C LYS A 374 97.95 -80.21 -16.50
N VAL A 375 98.31 -80.16 -15.22
CA VAL A 375 99.29 -79.21 -14.67
C VAL A 375 100.52 -80.00 -14.18
N GLY A 376 101.63 -79.94 -14.95
CA GLY A 376 102.89 -80.66 -14.66
C GLY A 376 103.02 -82.07 -15.30
N PHE A 377 104.17 -82.73 -15.13
CA PHE A 377 104.51 -84.04 -15.72
C PHE A 377 104.51 -85.18 -14.65
N PHE A 378 103.78 -86.27 -14.94
CA PHE A 378 103.56 -87.52 -14.16
C PHE A 378 102.99 -87.41 -12.71
N PHE A 379 101.92 -88.17 -12.40
CA PHE A 379 101.20 -88.25 -11.10
C PHE A 379 100.61 -86.94 -10.52
N ALA A 380 100.03 -86.09 -11.37
CA ALA A 380 99.52 -84.76 -11.00
C ALA A 380 97.98 -84.63 -10.88
N ALA A 381 97.24 -85.71 -10.61
CA ALA A 381 95.77 -85.66 -10.53
C ALA A 381 95.25 -84.66 -9.46
N ASN A 382 95.84 -84.69 -8.25
CA ASN A 382 95.47 -83.76 -7.17
C ASN A 382 95.87 -82.31 -7.47
N LYS A 383 97.04 -82.07 -8.09
CA LYS A 383 97.47 -80.71 -8.49
C LYS A 383 96.59 -80.14 -9.61
N THR A 384 96.17 -80.97 -10.55
CA THR A 384 95.26 -80.56 -11.63
C THR A 384 93.86 -80.25 -11.09
N LYS A 385 93.37 -81.00 -10.10
CA LYS A 385 92.10 -80.69 -9.41
C LYS A 385 92.20 -79.37 -8.63
N ALA A 386 93.26 -79.18 -7.85
CA ALA A 386 93.50 -77.96 -7.08
C ALA A 386 93.63 -76.70 -7.95
N GLU A 387 94.30 -76.78 -9.12
CA GLU A 387 94.39 -75.66 -10.06
C GLU A 387 93.04 -75.30 -10.68
N LYS A 388 92.20 -76.29 -11.04
CA LYS A 388 90.84 -76.04 -11.55
C LYS A 388 89.98 -75.35 -10.50
N GLU A 389 90.07 -75.80 -9.25
CA GLU A 389 89.35 -75.22 -8.12
C GLU A 389 89.85 -73.79 -7.81
N SER A 390 91.17 -73.56 -7.85
CA SER A 390 91.76 -72.22 -7.66
C SER A 390 91.31 -71.23 -8.74
N ARG A 391 91.25 -71.64 -10.01
CA ARG A 391 90.78 -70.76 -11.10
C ARG A 391 89.27 -70.50 -11.05
N LEU A 392 88.47 -71.48 -10.63
CA LEU A 392 87.05 -71.29 -10.34
C LEU A 392 86.86 -70.26 -9.23
N GLN A 393 87.59 -70.43 -8.14
CA GLN A 393 87.53 -69.56 -6.97
C GLN A 393 87.99 -68.12 -7.31
N ALA A 394 89.04 -67.98 -8.11
CA ALA A 394 89.54 -66.68 -8.55
C ALA A 394 88.54 -65.94 -9.46
N LEU A 395 87.84 -66.65 -10.36
CA LEU A 395 86.76 -66.05 -11.16
C LEU A 395 85.57 -65.69 -10.27
N TYR A 396 85.20 -66.57 -9.34
CA TYR A 396 84.10 -66.38 -8.41
C TYR A 396 84.29 -65.15 -7.51
N GLU A 397 85.46 -65.01 -6.89
CA GLU A 397 85.77 -63.87 -6.01
C GLU A 397 85.75 -62.54 -6.76
N GLU A 398 86.32 -62.48 -7.97
CA GLU A 398 86.29 -61.26 -8.78
C GLU A 398 84.86 -60.93 -9.22
N LEU A 399 84.09 -61.93 -9.65
CA LEU A 399 82.70 -61.73 -10.07
C LEU A 399 81.81 -61.29 -8.89
N ARG A 400 82.01 -61.88 -7.70
CA ARG A 400 81.29 -61.52 -6.47
C ARG A 400 81.57 -60.08 -6.06
N GLU A 401 82.83 -59.66 -6.06
CA GLU A 401 83.22 -58.28 -5.71
C GLU A 401 82.64 -57.26 -6.72
N ARG A 402 82.64 -57.62 -8.01
CA ARG A 402 82.03 -56.79 -9.06
C ARG A 402 80.52 -56.69 -8.93
N VAL A 403 79.84 -57.79 -8.68
CA VAL A 403 78.39 -57.80 -8.45
C VAL A 403 78.03 -56.97 -7.21
N SER A 404 78.80 -57.10 -6.12
CA SER A 404 78.51 -56.33 -4.90
C SER A 404 78.70 -54.82 -5.09
N SER A 405 79.77 -54.40 -5.78
CA SER A 405 80.03 -52.98 -6.03
C SER A 405 79.10 -52.35 -7.08
N GLN A 406 78.65 -53.10 -8.08
CA GLN A 406 77.84 -52.58 -9.18
C GLN A 406 76.32 -52.73 -8.96
N LEU A 407 75.88 -53.67 -8.11
CA LEU A 407 74.45 -53.98 -7.93
C LEU A 407 73.99 -53.92 -6.48
N ASP A 408 74.66 -54.57 -5.51
CA ASP A 408 74.11 -54.73 -4.15
C ASP A 408 73.80 -53.41 -3.45
N TRP A 409 74.80 -52.52 -3.37
CA TRP A 409 74.65 -51.26 -2.65
C TRP A 409 73.65 -50.32 -3.34
N HIS A 410 73.75 -50.20 -4.65
CA HIS A 410 72.92 -49.31 -5.47
C HIS A 410 71.45 -49.77 -5.47
N MET A 411 71.21 -51.08 -5.52
CA MET A 411 69.86 -51.65 -5.44
C MET A 411 69.22 -51.37 -4.07
N LYS A 412 69.97 -51.56 -2.97
CA LYS A 412 69.49 -51.26 -1.61
C LYS A 412 69.16 -49.78 -1.43
N GLU A 413 70.00 -48.89 -1.94
CA GLU A 413 69.77 -47.45 -1.88
C GLU A 413 68.49 -47.05 -2.62
N LEU A 414 68.29 -47.55 -3.84
CA LEU A 414 67.09 -47.25 -4.64
C LEU A 414 65.82 -47.81 -4.00
N LEU A 415 65.87 -49.03 -3.46
CA LEU A 415 64.75 -49.66 -2.75
C LEU A 415 64.40 -48.95 -1.43
N ALA A 416 65.33 -48.28 -0.77
CA ALA A 416 65.04 -47.48 0.42
C ALA A 416 64.53 -46.07 0.05
N ARG A 417 65.20 -45.37 -0.86
CA ARG A 417 65.00 -43.94 -1.13
C ARG A 417 63.74 -43.64 -1.95
N ILE A 418 63.43 -44.48 -2.94
CA ILE A 418 62.31 -44.20 -3.85
C ILE A 418 60.96 -44.35 -3.11
N PRO A 419 60.69 -45.42 -2.34
CA PRO A 419 59.42 -45.55 -1.61
C PRO A 419 59.16 -44.44 -0.59
N GLU A 420 60.19 -43.91 0.08
CA GLU A 420 60.08 -42.80 1.04
C GLU A 420 59.49 -41.52 0.44
N ARG A 421 59.66 -41.29 -0.88
CA ARG A 421 59.10 -40.12 -1.56
C ARG A 421 57.58 -40.21 -1.75
N PHE A 422 57.02 -41.41 -1.74
CA PHE A 422 55.61 -41.67 -1.99
C PHE A 422 54.79 -41.87 -0.71
N GLY A 423 55.46 -41.96 0.45
CA GLY A 423 54.83 -42.03 1.76
C GLY A 423 55.76 -42.62 2.82
N PRO A 424 55.32 -42.64 4.09
CA PRO A 424 56.08 -43.27 5.16
C PRO A 424 56.23 -44.77 4.90
N VAL A 425 57.47 -45.23 4.92
CA VAL A 425 57.83 -46.64 4.70
C VAL A 425 57.98 -47.33 6.05
N PRO A 426 57.40 -48.52 6.26
CA PRO A 426 57.56 -49.24 7.52
C PRO A 426 59.02 -49.61 7.81
N GLU A 427 59.44 -49.49 9.06
CA GLU A 427 60.78 -49.88 9.53
C GLU A 427 61.11 -51.34 9.14
N GLU A 428 60.11 -52.23 9.18
CA GLU A 428 60.22 -53.63 8.77
C GLU A 428 60.65 -53.80 7.30
N TYR A 429 60.17 -52.94 6.41
CA TYR A 429 60.54 -52.97 4.99
C TYR A 429 62.00 -52.54 4.81
N LEU A 430 62.42 -51.45 5.46
CA LEU A 430 63.80 -50.97 5.41
C LEU A 430 64.77 -52.03 5.97
N GLN A 431 64.41 -52.70 7.07
CA GLN A 431 65.20 -53.82 7.60
C GLN A 431 65.35 -54.96 6.59
N LYS A 432 64.28 -55.33 5.88
CA LYS A 432 64.34 -56.36 4.83
C LYS A 432 65.21 -55.92 3.65
N VAL A 433 65.12 -54.65 3.22
CA VAL A 433 65.95 -54.10 2.13
C VAL A 433 67.44 -54.14 2.51
N TYR A 434 67.80 -53.66 3.71
CA TYR A 434 69.21 -53.68 4.13
C TYR A 434 69.72 -55.10 4.39
N ALA A 435 68.85 -56.04 4.74
CA ALA A 435 69.15 -57.46 4.90
C ALA A 435 69.27 -58.26 3.60
N ILE A 436 69.08 -57.65 2.42
CA ILE A 436 69.28 -58.35 1.13
C ILE A 436 70.72 -58.88 1.06
N ASP A 437 70.87 -60.20 1.00
CA ASP A 437 72.14 -60.88 0.77
C ASP A 437 71.97 -61.82 -0.42
N LEU A 438 72.35 -61.33 -1.61
CA LEU A 438 72.31 -62.10 -2.84
C LEU A 438 73.66 -62.76 -3.08
N SER A 439 73.89 -63.87 -2.37
CA SER A 439 75.04 -64.73 -2.63
C SER A 439 74.69 -65.77 -3.69
N PHE A 440 75.51 -65.84 -4.75
CA PHE A 440 75.60 -67.03 -5.60
C PHE A 440 76.86 -67.81 -5.22
N GLY A 441 76.87 -69.13 -5.39
CA GLY A 441 78.06 -69.94 -5.15
C GLY A 441 78.90 -70.14 -6.41
N PRO A 442 80.08 -70.76 -6.28
CA PRO A 442 80.90 -71.17 -7.42
C PRO A 442 80.17 -72.12 -8.38
N ASP A 443 79.16 -72.85 -7.89
CA ASP A 443 78.29 -73.74 -8.66
C ASP A 443 77.55 -73.04 -9.81
N LEU A 444 77.23 -71.75 -9.66
CA LEU A 444 76.66 -70.90 -10.71
C LEU A 444 77.59 -70.86 -11.93
N ILE A 445 78.89 -70.68 -11.69
CA ILE A 445 79.89 -70.60 -12.75
C ILE A 445 80.08 -71.98 -13.40
N GLU A 446 80.05 -73.05 -12.60
CA GLU A 446 80.22 -74.42 -13.09
C GLU A 446 79.07 -74.88 -13.98
N ARG A 447 77.81 -74.62 -13.58
CA ARG A 447 76.61 -75.04 -14.34
C ARG A 447 76.42 -74.26 -15.63
N SER A 448 76.94 -73.04 -15.73
CA SER A 448 76.88 -72.22 -16.95
C SER A 448 77.90 -72.69 -18.01
N VAL A 449 78.80 -73.65 -17.70
CA VAL A 449 79.74 -74.22 -18.67
C VAL A 449 79.06 -75.31 -19.51
N LYS A 450 79.05 -75.11 -20.84
CA LYS A 450 78.54 -76.09 -21.81
C LYS A 450 79.69 -76.95 -22.34
N GLU A 451 79.72 -78.22 -21.94
CA GLU A 451 80.87 -79.11 -22.23
C GLU A 451 81.18 -79.27 -23.74
N GLY A 452 80.17 -79.22 -24.61
CA GLY A 452 80.34 -79.30 -26.07
C GLY A 452 81.01 -78.09 -26.72
N ALA A 453 81.10 -76.93 -26.03
CA ALA A 453 81.67 -75.69 -26.57
C ALA A 453 83.16 -75.48 -26.17
N LEU A 454 83.73 -76.38 -25.37
CA LEU A 454 85.09 -76.26 -24.83
C LEU A 454 86.21 -76.48 -25.88
N SER A 455 85.87 -76.94 -27.08
CA SER A 455 86.80 -77.08 -28.21
C SER A 455 87.30 -75.73 -28.74
N HIS A 456 86.49 -74.66 -28.64
CA HIS A 456 86.75 -73.31 -29.17
C HIS A 456 86.65 -72.23 -28.07
N VAL A 457 87.49 -72.35 -27.03
CA VAL A 457 87.42 -71.45 -25.85
C VAL A 457 87.54 -69.96 -26.19
N GLU A 458 88.39 -69.55 -27.13
CA GLU A 458 88.59 -68.12 -27.45
C GLU A 458 87.31 -67.44 -27.98
N GLU A 459 86.47 -68.17 -28.71
CA GLU A 459 85.16 -67.66 -29.18
C GLU A 459 84.05 -67.87 -28.14
N TYR A 460 84.17 -68.90 -27.30
CA TYR A 460 83.15 -69.26 -26.30
C TYR A 460 83.15 -68.36 -25.06
N VAL A 461 84.30 -67.78 -24.68
CA VAL A 461 84.44 -66.91 -23.49
C VAL A 461 83.45 -65.75 -23.48
N TYR A 462 83.23 -65.10 -24.62
CA TYR A 462 82.28 -64.00 -24.72
C TYR A 462 80.84 -64.47 -24.48
N ASN A 463 80.44 -65.60 -25.08
CA ASN A 463 79.10 -66.15 -24.88
C ASN A 463 78.90 -66.65 -23.44
N PHE A 464 79.90 -67.28 -22.84
CA PHE A 464 79.87 -67.73 -21.45
C PHE A 464 79.74 -66.56 -20.46
N THR A 465 80.56 -65.53 -20.61
CA THR A 465 80.50 -64.33 -19.73
C THR A 465 79.21 -63.55 -19.91
N LYS A 466 78.65 -63.50 -21.13
CA LYS A 466 77.32 -62.94 -21.41
C LYS A 466 76.19 -63.74 -20.76
N GLU A 467 76.22 -65.08 -20.85
CA GLU A 467 75.24 -65.97 -20.21
C GLU A 467 75.31 -65.85 -18.68
N LEU A 468 76.52 -65.83 -18.11
CA LEU A 468 76.75 -65.68 -16.68
C LEU A 468 76.26 -64.33 -16.14
N ALA A 469 76.54 -63.23 -16.85
CA ALA A 469 75.98 -61.92 -16.53
C ALA A 469 74.45 -61.92 -16.65
N GLY A 470 73.89 -62.64 -17.62
CA GLY A 470 72.44 -62.82 -17.79
C GLY A 470 71.78 -63.56 -16.64
N GLU A 471 72.38 -64.63 -16.12
CA GLU A 471 71.87 -65.36 -14.95
C GLU A 471 71.88 -64.49 -13.69
N ILE A 472 72.96 -63.72 -13.47
CA ILE A 472 73.08 -62.81 -12.34
C ILE A 472 72.04 -61.69 -12.44
N ARG A 473 71.90 -61.04 -13.61
CA ARG A 473 70.85 -60.03 -13.83
C ARG A 473 69.44 -60.58 -13.60
N SER A 474 69.17 -61.82 -14.01
CA SER A 474 67.87 -62.45 -13.77
C SER A 474 67.60 -62.67 -12.27
N MET A 475 68.63 -63.03 -11.49
CA MET A 475 68.53 -63.15 -10.04
C MET A 475 68.16 -61.81 -9.39
N TYR A 476 68.89 -60.74 -9.71
CA TYR A 476 68.63 -59.41 -9.16
C TYR A 476 67.27 -58.85 -9.61
N ARG A 477 66.85 -59.08 -10.86
CA ARG A 477 65.52 -58.69 -11.32
C ARG A 477 64.39 -59.35 -10.53
N ARG A 478 64.51 -60.64 -10.22
CA ARG A 478 63.48 -61.35 -9.42
C ARG A 478 63.37 -60.78 -8.02
N THR A 479 64.50 -60.54 -7.38
CA THR A 479 64.54 -59.96 -6.03
C THR A 479 64.02 -58.52 -6.04
N ALA A 480 64.47 -57.70 -6.98
CA ALA A 480 63.97 -56.33 -7.15
C ALA A 480 62.45 -56.31 -7.35
N SER A 481 61.89 -57.14 -8.23
CA SER A 481 60.44 -57.22 -8.45
C SER A 481 59.66 -57.55 -7.16
N ALA A 482 60.14 -58.48 -6.33
CA ALA A 482 59.47 -58.82 -5.08
C ALA A 482 59.42 -57.63 -4.10
N PHE A 483 60.52 -56.88 -3.99
CA PHE A 483 60.57 -55.68 -3.15
C PHE A 483 59.79 -54.49 -3.73
N ILE A 484 59.65 -54.40 -5.05
CA ILE A 484 58.78 -53.42 -5.72
C ILE A 484 57.32 -53.73 -5.38
N GLU A 485 56.89 -54.98 -5.53
CA GLU A 485 55.53 -55.41 -5.18
C GLU A 485 55.21 -55.11 -3.70
N GLU A 486 56.16 -55.39 -2.80
CA GLU A 486 56.00 -55.13 -1.37
C GLU A 486 55.93 -53.62 -1.06
N ALA A 487 56.78 -52.78 -1.67
CA ALA A 487 56.72 -51.32 -1.53
C ALA A 487 55.40 -50.73 -2.03
N VAL A 488 54.92 -51.20 -3.19
CA VAL A 488 53.66 -50.77 -3.79
C VAL A 488 52.48 -51.18 -2.90
N ALA A 489 52.49 -52.38 -2.32
CA ALA A 489 51.45 -52.82 -1.39
C ALA A 489 51.36 -51.93 -0.14
N TYR A 490 52.50 -51.52 0.44
CA TYR A 490 52.50 -50.57 1.56
C TYR A 490 51.95 -49.20 1.17
N CYS A 491 52.37 -48.68 0.01
CA CYS A 491 51.84 -47.42 -0.52
C CYS A 491 50.32 -47.50 -0.76
N GLN A 492 49.83 -48.61 -1.31
CA GLN A 492 48.39 -48.83 -1.53
C GLN A 492 47.60 -48.83 -0.22
N GLN A 493 48.08 -49.49 0.83
CA GLN A 493 47.41 -49.49 2.13
C GLN A 493 47.38 -48.12 2.78
N ALA A 494 48.46 -47.34 2.70
CA ALA A 494 48.51 -45.97 3.21
C ALA A 494 47.51 -45.07 2.48
N VAL A 495 47.52 -45.11 1.14
CA VAL A 495 46.59 -44.38 0.27
C VAL A 495 45.13 -44.75 0.55
N GLN A 496 44.81 -46.03 0.74
CA GLN A 496 43.44 -46.47 1.02
C GLN A 496 42.90 -45.92 2.35
N ARG A 497 43.74 -45.80 3.39
CA ARG A 497 43.32 -45.20 4.67
C ARG A 497 43.04 -43.71 4.54
N GLU A 498 43.88 -43.01 3.79
CA GLU A 498 43.73 -41.57 3.54
C GLU A 498 42.47 -41.27 2.69
N ILE A 499 42.24 -42.06 1.64
CA ILE A 499 41.01 -41.98 0.83
C ILE A 499 39.76 -42.31 1.65
N ALA A 500 39.82 -43.26 2.58
CA ALA A 500 38.68 -43.59 3.44
C ALA A 500 38.26 -42.41 4.32
N SER A 501 39.21 -41.65 4.87
CA SER A 501 38.95 -40.43 5.64
C SER A 501 38.34 -39.33 4.78
N LEU A 502 38.88 -39.08 3.58
CA LEU A 502 38.35 -38.05 2.68
C LEU A 502 36.95 -38.42 2.14
N ARG A 503 36.64 -39.71 2.00
CA ARG A 503 35.30 -40.18 1.62
C ARG A 503 34.25 -39.91 2.69
N GLU A 504 34.59 -39.99 3.96
CA GLU A 504 33.67 -39.70 5.06
C GLU A 504 33.28 -38.21 5.07
N GLU A 505 34.25 -37.31 4.91
CA GLU A 505 34.02 -35.87 4.74
C GLU A 505 33.22 -35.55 3.45
N SER A 506 33.50 -36.25 2.35
CA SER A 506 32.75 -36.10 1.11
C SER A 506 31.28 -36.55 1.20
N GLN A 507 30.95 -37.53 2.07
CA GLN A 507 29.59 -38.06 2.18
C GLN A 507 28.61 -37.07 2.81
N GLU A 508 29.07 -36.23 3.74
CA GLU A 508 28.24 -35.18 4.34
C GLU A 508 27.87 -34.10 3.32
N LEU A 509 28.81 -33.74 2.43
CA LEU A 509 28.62 -32.74 1.37
C LEU A 509 27.73 -33.25 0.22
N THR A 510 27.69 -34.56 -0.01
CA THR A 510 26.88 -35.17 -1.08
C THR A 510 25.39 -34.85 -0.97
N ARG A 511 24.84 -34.78 0.26
CA ARG A 511 23.41 -34.48 0.46
C ARG A 511 23.01 -33.10 -0.06
N VAL A 512 23.86 -32.10 0.15
CA VAL A 512 23.65 -30.71 -0.32
C VAL A 512 23.73 -30.64 -1.84
N ILE A 513 24.67 -31.40 -2.43
CA ILE A 513 24.85 -31.49 -3.89
C ILE A 513 23.67 -32.19 -4.54
N GLU A 514 23.20 -33.30 -3.98
CA GLU A 514 22.02 -34.03 -4.45
C GLU A 514 20.78 -33.13 -4.40
N ALA A 515 20.56 -32.40 -3.30
CA ALA A 515 19.46 -31.45 -3.20
C ALA A 515 19.52 -30.35 -4.27
N LYS A 516 20.70 -29.76 -4.50
CA LYS A 516 20.90 -28.75 -5.56
C LYS A 516 20.66 -29.33 -6.96
N THR A 517 21.19 -30.52 -7.21
CA THR A 517 21.07 -31.20 -8.51
C THR A 517 19.62 -31.55 -8.80
N ARG A 518 18.89 -32.07 -7.81
CA ARG A 518 17.45 -32.37 -7.93
C ARG A 518 16.62 -31.12 -8.19
N LEU A 519 16.90 -30.01 -7.50
CA LEU A 519 16.23 -28.73 -7.77
C LEU A 519 16.48 -28.23 -9.20
N GLN A 520 17.71 -28.38 -9.70
CA GLN A 520 18.04 -28.06 -11.10
C GLN A 520 17.31 -28.99 -12.07
N GLU A 521 17.29 -30.30 -11.83
CA GLU A 521 16.57 -31.26 -12.67
C GLU A 521 15.07 -30.95 -12.75
N ILE A 522 14.43 -30.60 -11.62
CA ILE A 522 13.02 -30.20 -11.55
C ILE A 522 12.81 -28.92 -12.38
N ALA A 523 13.63 -27.89 -12.16
CA ALA A 523 13.53 -26.63 -12.91
C ALA A 523 13.75 -26.82 -14.42
N GLU A 524 14.73 -27.63 -14.81
CA GLU A 524 15.01 -27.96 -16.21
C GLU A 524 13.89 -28.79 -16.83
N ALA A 525 13.26 -29.69 -16.09
CA ALA A 525 12.13 -30.48 -16.57
C ALA A 525 10.88 -29.61 -16.80
N GLU A 526 10.60 -28.68 -15.88
CA GLU A 526 9.53 -27.69 -16.01
C GLU A 526 9.78 -26.74 -17.19
N GLN A 527 11.00 -26.19 -17.30
CA GLN A 527 11.39 -25.36 -18.44
C GLN A 527 11.29 -26.13 -19.75
N ARG A 528 11.75 -27.39 -19.80
CA ARG A 528 11.59 -28.25 -21.00
C ARG A 528 10.14 -28.49 -21.34
N TYR A 529 9.26 -28.64 -20.35
CA TYR A 529 7.83 -28.83 -20.58
C TYR A 529 7.17 -27.57 -21.16
N VAL A 530 7.43 -26.40 -20.57
CA VAL A 530 6.95 -25.11 -21.08
C VAL A 530 7.52 -24.83 -22.47
N ALA A 531 8.82 -25.06 -22.67
CA ALA A 531 9.48 -24.89 -23.97
C ALA A 531 8.92 -25.85 -25.03
N ALA A 532 8.53 -27.08 -24.67
CA ALA A 532 7.89 -28.01 -25.59
C ALA A 532 6.52 -27.49 -26.07
N LEU A 533 5.72 -26.92 -25.16
CA LEU A 533 4.44 -26.30 -25.50
C LEU A 533 4.62 -25.00 -26.31
N GLN A 534 5.61 -24.18 -25.97
CA GLN A 534 5.97 -22.98 -26.75
C GLN A 534 6.47 -23.34 -28.16
N ASN A 535 7.30 -24.38 -28.30
CA ASN A 535 7.73 -24.89 -29.61
C ASN A 535 6.55 -25.46 -30.41
N GLN A 536 5.55 -26.04 -29.75
CA GLN A 536 4.34 -26.47 -30.40
C GLN A 536 3.50 -25.30 -30.93
N LEU A 537 3.55 -24.15 -30.24
CA LEU A 537 2.92 -22.89 -30.64
C LEU A 537 3.68 -22.16 -31.76
N GLN A 538 4.99 -22.40 -31.95
CA GLN A 538 5.78 -21.74 -33.00
C GLN A 538 5.18 -21.98 -34.40
N ILE A 539 5.10 -20.91 -35.17
CA ILE A 539 4.67 -20.89 -36.58
C ILE A 539 5.77 -20.15 -37.34
N ASP A 540 6.19 -20.68 -38.49
CA ASP A 540 7.14 -20.01 -39.38
C ASP A 540 6.45 -18.80 -40.03
N TRP A 541 6.73 -17.59 -39.53
CA TRP A 541 6.32 -16.33 -40.16
C TRP A 541 7.44 -15.79 -41.06
N GLU A 542 7.13 -15.46 -42.31
CA GLU A 542 8.04 -14.72 -43.21
C GLU A 542 8.06 -13.19 -42.95
N LEU A 543 7.40 -12.70 -41.90
CA LEU A 543 7.27 -11.27 -41.59
C LEU A 543 7.61 -10.96 -40.13
N ASP A 544 8.55 -10.02 -39.97
CA ASP A 544 9.10 -9.52 -38.71
C ASP A 544 8.03 -8.77 -37.88
N PRO A 545 7.64 -9.26 -36.67
CA PRO A 545 6.56 -8.69 -35.86
C PRO A 545 6.80 -7.24 -35.43
N GLU A 546 8.05 -6.85 -35.15
CA GLU A 546 8.40 -5.48 -34.72
C GLU A 546 8.17 -4.44 -35.82
N ARG A 547 8.18 -4.86 -37.09
CA ARG A 547 7.92 -3.96 -38.24
C ARG A 547 6.44 -3.74 -38.52
N MET A 548 5.53 -4.56 -37.99
CA MET A 548 4.09 -4.45 -38.29
C MET A 548 3.34 -3.44 -37.41
N LEU A 549 3.82 -3.17 -36.20
CA LEU A 549 3.27 -2.14 -35.31
C LEU A 549 3.74 -0.72 -35.68
N VAL A 550 4.82 -0.60 -36.47
CA VAL A 550 5.39 0.66 -36.99
C VAL A 550 4.91 0.92 -38.42
N CYS A 551 3.59 0.89 -38.66
CA CYS A 551 3.02 1.40 -39.91
C CYS A 551 2.58 2.85 -39.70
N GLN A 552 3.52 3.80 -39.83
CA GLN A 552 3.15 5.14 -40.30
C GLN A 552 2.86 5.01 -41.80
N PRO A 553 1.68 5.44 -42.31
CA PRO A 553 1.44 5.42 -43.74
C PRO A 553 2.23 6.56 -44.39
N GLU A 554 3.41 6.25 -44.92
CA GLU A 554 3.96 7.03 -46.03
C GLU A 554 3.16 6.69 -47.30
N GLY A 555 2.22 7.57 -47.65
CA GLY A 555 1.49 7.50 -48.91
C GLY A 555 0.03 7.88 -48.74
N GLY A 556 -0.31 9.11 -49.16
CA GLY A 556 -1.69 9.57 -49.24
C GLY A 556 -2.51 8.63 -50.11
N VAL A 557 -3.48 7.96 -49.49
CA VAL A 557 -4.59 7.33 -50.20
C VAL A 557 -5.69 8.37 -50.27
N GLU A 558 -5.93 8.91 -51.46
CA GLU A 558 -7.17 9.62 -51.76
C GLU A 558 -8.32 8.61 -51.64
N THR A 559 -8.97 8.59 -50.48
CA THR A 559 -10.30 7.97 -50.32
C THR A 559 -11.34 9.08 -50.36
N ASP A 560 -12.24 8.98 -51.34
CA ASP A 560 -13.32 9.91 -51.63
C ASP A 560 -14.03 10.45 -50.38
N SER A 561 -14.08 11.77 -50.32
CA SER A 561 -14.71 12.59 -49.29
C SER A 561 -16.24 12.52 -49.36
N VAL A 562 -16.88 11.44 -48.92
CA VAL A 562 -18.31 11.44 -48.57
C VAL A 562 -18.56 10.33 -47.54
N LEU A 563 -18.94 10.70 -46.30
CA LEU A 563 -19.73 9.93 -45.29
C LEU A 563 -19.32 10.26 -43.84
N PHE A 564 -19.41 11.54 -43.47
CA PHE A 564 -19.81 11.93 -42.11
C PHE A 564 -20.72 13.14 -42.28
N ALA A 565 -22.03 12.89 -42.39
CA ALA A 565 -22.99 13.93 -42.08
C ALA A 565 -22.87 14.21 -40.58
N GLU A 566 -22.88 15.49 -40.20
CA GLU A 566 -22.89 15.94 -38.81
C GLU A 566 -23.93 15.15 -38.00
N PRO A 567 -23.63 14.74 -36.76
CA PRO A 567 -24.67 14.24 -35.87
C PRO A 567 -25.60 15.42 -35.52
N THR A 568 -26.66 15.59 -36.32
CA THR A 568 -27.79 16.44 -35.93
C THR A 568 -28.52 15.73 -34.80
N PHE A 569 -28.27 16.17 -33.56
CA PHE A 569 -29.08 15.79 -32.41
C PHE A 569 -30.54 16.22 -32.67
N PRO A 570 -31.52 15.31 -32.64
CA PRO A 570 -32.91 15.72 -32.58
C PRO A 570 -33.17 16.30 -31.19
N LEU A 571 -33.17 17.62 -31.08
CA LEU A 571 -33.78 18.35 -29.96
C LEU A 571 -35.29 18.05 -29.96
N GLN A 572 -35.70 16.93 -29.38
CA GLN A 572 -37.11 16.71 -29.03
C GLN A 572 -37.45 17.59 -27.82
N ARG A 573 -37.83 18.85 -28.09
CA ARG A 573 -38.70 19.60 -27.19
C ARG A 573 -40.05 18.88 -27.16
N LYS A 574 -40.32 18.08 -26.13
CA LYS A 574 -41.70 17.75 -25.77
C LYS A 574 -42.29 18.96 -25.04
N GLU A 575 -43.12 19.71 -25.77
CA GLU A 575 -44.13 20.57 -25.17
C GLU A 575 -45.09 19.69 -24.37
N SER A 576 -45.02 19.76 -23.04
CA SER A 576 -46.00 19.17 -22.15
C SER A 576 -46.69 20.28 -21.37
N ALA A 577 -47.49 21.08 -22.07
CA ALA A 577 -48.53 21.89 -21.46
C ALA A 577 -49.75 20.99 -21.18
N ALA A 578 -50.20 21.02 -19.92
CA ALA A 578 -51.51 20.59 -19.43
C ALA A 578 -51.92 19.11 -19.66
N ILE A 579 -51.94 18.33 -18.58
CA ILE A 579 -53.12 17.57 -18.12
C ILE A 579 -52.96 17.41 -16.60
N VAL A 580 -53.67 18.24 -15.84
CA VAL A 580 -54.09 17.93 -14.47
C VAL A 580 -55.45 17.27 -14.61
N SER A 581 -55.55 15.98 -14.27
CA SER A 581 -56.65 15.44 -13.44
C SER A 581 -56.71 13.90 -13.49
N LYS A 582 -56.89 13.34 -12.28
CA LYS A 582 -57.43 12.01 -11.95
C LYS A 582 -56.58 10.79 -12.36
N ILE A 583 -56.05 10.09 -11.36
CA ILE A 583 -56.67 8.89 -10.79
C ILE A 583 -56.06 8.62 -9.40
N VAL A 584 -56.96 8.33 -8.46
CA VAL A 584 -56.74 7.93 -7.07
C VAL A 584 -56.63 6.40 -7.04
N ASP A 585 -55.62 5.85 -6.36
CA ASP A 585 -55.76 4.80 -5.33
C ASP A 585 -54.39 4.26 -4.90
N VAL A 586 -54.01 4.53 -3.65
CA VAL A 586 -52.90 3.86 -2.94
C VAL A 586 -53.51 2.80 -2.02
N PRO A 587 -53.04 1.55 -1.99
CA PRO A 587 -53.53 0.55 -1.05
C PRO A 587 -53.05 0.89 0.38
N LYS A 588 -54.01 0.97 1.30
CA LYS A 588 -53.77 1.08 2.75
C LYS A 588 -53.00 -0.15 3.26
N THR A 589 -51.90 0.07 3.96
CA THR A 589 -51.36 -0.85 4.97
C THR A 589 -51.65 -0.30 6.37
N PRO A 590 -51.82 -1.18 7.38
CA PRO A 590 -52.55 -0.88 8.60
C PRO A 590 -51.72 -0.17 9.68
N SER A 591 -52.45 0.57 10.48
CA SER A 591 -52.11 1.30 11.70
C SER A 591 -51.47 0.44 12.80
N SER A 592 -50.44 0.98 13.47
CA SER A 592 -50.26 0.85 14.92
C SER A 592 -49.46 2.02 15.49
N GLU A 593 -50.22 2.92 16.12
CA GLU A 593 -49.96 3.83 17.24
C GLU A 593 -48.58 3.74 17.94
N ASP A 594 -47.82 4.86 17.92
CA ASP A 594 -47.55 5.76 19.06
C ASP A 594 -46.17 6.43 18.89
N GLY A 595 -46.18 7.77 18.75
CA GLY A 595 -44.97 8.60 18.65
C GLY A 595 -45.32 10.02 18.20
N GLY A 596 -45.50 10.92 19.16
CA GLY A 596 -46.01 12.27 18.94
C GLY A 596 -45.16 13.16 18.03
N ASN A 597 -45.79 13.69 16.99
CA ASN A 597 -45.29 14.78 16.16
C ASN A 597 -45.33 16.10 16.94
N LEU A 598 -44.19 16.77 17.05
CA LEU A 598 -44.03 18.09 17.68
C LEU A 598 -43.48 19.13 16.69
N PHE A 599 -43.96 19.19 15.44
CA PHE A 599 -43.74 20.36 14.58
C PHE A 599 -44.99 20.62 13.74
N ALA A 600 -45.76 21.62 14.15
CA ALA A 600 -46.84 22.17 13.36
C ALA A 600 -46.24 23.15 12.33
N GLU A 601 -46.53 22.90 11.05
CA GLU A 601 -46.19 23.76 9.92
C GLU A 601 -46.86 25.13 10.07
N LYS A 602 -46.07 26.21 9.92
CA LYS A 602 -46.56 27.54 9.53
C LYS A 602 -45.95 27.86 8.16
N GLU A 603 -46.81 28.28 7.24
CA GLU A 603 -46.49 28.63 5.86
C GLU A 603 -45.43 29.75 5.76
N PRO A 604 -44.58 29.76 4.71
CA PRO A 604 -43.51 30.74 4.56
C PRO A 604 -43.98 32.04 3.90
N GLU A 605 -43.70 33.19 4.54
CA GLU A 605 -43.71 34.50 3.88
C GLU A 605 -42.40 34.73 3.08
N GLN A 606 -42.48 35.56 2.04
CA GLN A 606 -41.45 35.79 1.01
C GLN A 606 -40.15 36.40 1.58
N PRO A 607 -38.96 36.05 1.03
CA PRO A 607 -37.69 36.64 1.47
C PRO A 607 -37.43 37.98 0.74
N GLY A 608 -37.62 39.08 1.47
CA GLY A 608 -37.13 40.42 1.10
C GLY A 608 -35.66 40.62 1.50
N GLU A 609 -34.98 41.51 0.77
CA GLU A 609 -33.55 41.80 0.83
C GLU A 609 -33.05 42.29 2.21
N SER A 610 -31.91 41.72 2.65
CA SER A 610 -30.86 42.34 3.47
C SER A 610 -31.13 42.87 4.89
N THR A 611 -32.33 42.76 5.47
CA THR A 611 -32.58 43.32 6.82
C THR A 611 -32.25 42.40 8.01
N GLY A 612 -32.10 41.08 7.82
CA GLY A 612 -31.89 40.14 8.95
C GLY A 612 -30.48 40.14 9.56
N ASN A 613 -29.45 40.56 8.80
CA ASN A 613 -28.04 40.47 9.22
C ASN A 613 -27.62 41.56 10.20
N GLU A 614 -28.19 42.76 10.10
CA GLU A 614 -27.96 43.81 11.11
C GLU A 614 -28.65 43.42 12.42
N THR A 615 -29.85 42.85 12.36
CA THR A 615 -30.69 42.57 13.53
C THR A 615 -30.06 41.58 14.53
N TYR A 616 -29.37 40.53 14.09
CA TYR A 616 -28.77 39.55 15.00
C TYR A 616 -27.45 40.02 15.62
N LYS A 617 -26.58 40.69 14.85
CA LYS A 617 -25.35 41.31 15.39
C LYS A 617 -25.70 42.41 16.36
N GLU A 618 -26.73 43.19 16.02
CA GLU A 618 -27.32 44.15 16.93
C GLU A 618 -27.88 43.47 18.16
N GLN A 619 -28.57 42.33 18.04
CA GLN A 619 -29.08 41.57 19.18
C GLN A 619 -27.96 41.04 20.07
N LEU A 620 -26.91 40.42 19.52
CA LEU A 620 -25.74 39.96 20.27
C LEU A 620 -25.01 41.12 20.95
N ARG A 621 -24.79 42.22 20.23
CA ARG A 621 -24.16 43.44 20.76
C ARG A 621 -25.04 44.13 21.80
N HIS A 622 -26.36 44.10 21.61
CA HIS A 622 -27.35 44.60 22.57
C HIS A 622 -27.33 43.75 23.83
N THR A 623 -27.33 42.42 23.72
CA THR A 623 -27.20 41.50 24.85
C THR A 623 -25.85 41.65 25.56
N ALA A 624 -24.75 41.83 24.83
CA ALA A 624 -23.44 42.09 25.41
C ALA A 624 -23.39 43.45 26.13
N ASN A 625 -23.94 44.51 25.52
CA ASN A 625 -24.08 45.81 26.15
C ASN A 625 -24.98 45.76 27.39
N MET A 626 -26.08 45.01 27.33
CA MET A 626 -26.97 44.76 28.46
C MET A 626 -26.19 44.10 29.60
N LEU A 627 -25.38 43.07 29.33
CA LEU A 627 -24.52 42.44 30.33
C LEU A 627 -23.46 43.41 30.89
N ARG A 628 -22.81 44.22 30.04
CA ARG A 628 -21.84 45.25 30.50
C ARG A 628 -22.52 46.34 31.36
N ASN A 629 -23.73 46.75 30.99
CA ASN A 629 -24.49 47.75 31.74
C ASN A 629 -25.02 47.17 33.05
N ALA A 630 -25.55 45.94 33.03
CA ALA A 630 -25.95 45.21 34.22
C ALA A 630 -24.75 45.05 35.17
N SER A 631 -23.59 44.64 34.66
CA SER A 631 -22.33 44.57 35.40
C SER A 631 -21.96 45.90 36.06
N LYS A 632 -22.00 47.02 35.31
CA LYS A 632 -21.73 48.36 35.86
C LYS A 632 -22.68 48.71 37.02
N VAL A 633 -23.96 48.40 36.90
CA VAL A 633 -24.99 48.67 37.92
C VAL A 633 -24.72 47.93 39.24
N ILE A 634 -24.13 46.73 39.18
CA ILE A 634 -23.89 45.88 40.38
C ILE A 634 -22.42 45.81 40.81
N SER A 635 -21.48 46.33 40.02
CA SER A 635 -20.03 46.19 40.25
C SER A 635 -19.54 46.78 41.58
N ASP A 636 -20.22 47.80 42.08
CA ASP A 636 -19.93 48.49 43.34
C ASP A 636 -20.82 48.03 44.50
N VAL A 637 -21.77 47.12 44.25
CA VAL A 637 -22.63 46.51 45.29
C VAL A 637 -21.83 45.43 46.02
N ILE A 638 -21.61 45.62 47.32
CA ILE A 638 -20.91 44.65 48.18
C ILE A 638 -21.65 43.31 48.12
N GLY A 639 -20.97 42.24 47.68
CA GLY A 639 -21.56 40.91 47.56
C GLY A 639 -21.97 40.48 46.14
N MET A 640 -21.72 41.31 45.12
CA MET A 640 -22.11 41.07 43.72
C MET A 640 -20.95 41.27 42.70
N GLN A 641 -19.71 41.43 43.15
CA GLN A 641 -18.52 41.63 42.31
C GLN A 641 -18.26 40.44 41.37
N SER A 642 -18.42 39.21 41.84
CA SER A 642 -18.21 38.00 41.04
C SER A 642 -19.26 37.86 39.93
N ALA A 643 -20.52 38.18 40.22
CA ALA A 643 -21.58 38.25 39.20
C ALA A 643 -21.28 39.35 38.16
N ALA A 644 -20.83 40.53 38.61
CA ALA A 644 -20.43 41.61 37.71
C ALA A 644 -19.30 41.20 36.76
N LYS A 645 -18.29 40.47 37.26
CA LYS A 645 -17.16 39.99 36.48
C LYS A 645 -17.56 38.91 35.47
N ALA A 646 -18.43 37.98 35.84
CA ALA A 646 -18.96 36.95 34.95
C ALA A 646 -19.72 37.56 33.76
N MET A 647 -20.57 38.56 34.03
CA MET A 647 -21.30 39.28 32.98
C MET A 647 -20.37 39.95 31.95
N VAL A 648 -19.22 40.51 32.39
CA VAL A 648 -18.23 41.12 31.47
C VAL A 648 -17.57 40.05 30.59
N GLN A 649 -17.14 38.94 31.19
CA GLN A 649 -16.50 37.86 30.42
C GLN A 649 -17.47 37.24 29.40
N ARG A 650 -18.74 37.10 29.76
CA ARG A 650 -19.78 36.59 28.85
C ARG A 650 -20.11 37.61 27.75
N ALA A 651 -20.13 38.90 28.07
CA ALA A 651 -20.28 39.96 27.08
C ALA A 651 -19.13 39.96 26.06
N GLU A 652 -17.88 39.79 26.50
CA GLU A 652 -16.72 39.70 25.61
C GLU A 652 -16.80 38.49 24.66
N ARG A 653 -17.28 37.34 25.15
CA ARG A 653 -17.51 36.16 24.29
C ARG A 653 -18.61 36.40 23.25
N LEU A 654 -19.71 37.05 23.64
CA LEU A 654 -20.81 37.39 22.72
C LEU A 654 -20.40 38.44 21.68
N GLU A 655 -19.50 39.37 22.02
CA GLU A 655 -18.99 40.39 21.09
C GLU A 655 -17.98 39.83 20.08
N ASN A 656 -17.13 38.88 20.51
CA ASN A 656 -16.12 38.28 19.64
C ASN A 656 -16.73 37.36 18.57
N ASN A 657 -17.92 36.79 18.82
CA ASN A 657 -18.83 36.11 17.87
C ASN A 657 -18.15 35.39 16.69
N LEU A 658 -17.23 34.46 16.98
CA LEU A 658 -16.51 33.70 15.97
C LEU A 658 -16.97 32.24 15.97
N PHE A 659 -17.76 31.85 14.97
CA PHE A 659 -18.19 30.47 14.75
C PHE A 659 -17.19 29.74 13.86
N THR A 660 -16.64 28.63 14.33
CA THR A 660 -15.65 27.84 13.58
C THR A 660 -16.33 26.76 12.77
N VAL A 661 -16.08 26.77 11.46
CA VAL A 661 -16.64 25.82 10.50
C VAL A 661 -15.50 25.06 9.84
N ALA A 662 -15.47 23.74 9.97
CA ALA A 662 -14.41 22.92 9.41
C ALA A 662 -14.86 22.18 8.13
N LEU A 663 -14.04 22.25 7.08
CA LEU A 663 -14.31 21.66 5.76
C LEU A 663 -13.45 20.41 5.54
N PHE A 664 -14.09 19.30 5.16
CA PHE A 664 -13.49 17.97 4.98
C PHE A 664 -13.90 17.31 3.67
N GLY A 665 -13.17 16.27 3.25
CA GLY A 665 -13.43 15.50 2.02
C GLY A 665 -12.14 14.98 1.34
N ALA A 666 -12.24 13.96 0.48
CA ALA A 666 -11.13 13.47 -0.33
C ALA A 666 -10.47 14.56 -1.21
N PHE A 667 -9.27 14.28 -1.73
CA PHE A 667 -8.61 15.09 -2.75
C PHE A 667 -9.50 15.18 -3.99
N SER A 668 -9.49 16.36 -4.63
CA SER A 668 -10.32 16.63 -5.79
C SER A 668 -11.84 16.50 -5.57
N ALA A 669 -12.31 16.36 -4.33
CA ALA A 669 -13.75 16.44 -3.99
C ALA A 669 -14.34 17.84 -4.23
N GLY A 670 -13.48 18.84 -4.41
CA GLY A 670 -13.84 20.23 -4.65
C GLY A 670 -14.06 21.06 -3.38
N LYS A 671 -13.35 20.75 -2.29
CA LYS A 671 -13.33 21.53 -1.03
C LYS A 671 -13.00 23.01 -1.28
N SER A 672 -11.84 23.30 -1.87
CA SER A 672 -11.42 24.67 -2.20
C SER A 672 -12.41 25.37 -3.13
N SER A 673 -12.98 24.65 -4.10
CA SER A 673 -14.01 25.18 -5.01
C SER A 673 -15.29 25.55 -4.27
N PHE A 674 -15.74 24.73 -3.33
CA PHE A 674 -16.90 24.98 -2.49
C PHE A 674 -16.64 26.14 -1.51
N ALA A 675 -15.47 26.18 -0.88
CA ALA A 675 -15.04 27.31 -0.04
C ALA A 675 -15.00 28.63 -0.84
N ASN A 676 -14.45 28.62 -2.06
CA ASN A 676 -14.47 29.78 -2.95
C ASN A 676 -15.90 30.21 -3.32
N ALA A 677 -16.81 29.26 -3.56
CA ALA A 677 -18.22 29.56 -3.79
C ALA A 677 -18.87 30.26 -2.58
N LEU A 678 -18.61 29.77 -1.36
CA LEU A 678 -19.08 30.39 -0.10
C LEU A 678 -18.46 31.77 0.17
N MET A 679 -17.21 31.99 -0.22
CA MET A 679 -16.57 33.31 -0.16
C MET A 679 -17.01 34.24 -1.31
N GLY A 680 -17.49 33.66 -2.41
CA GLY A 680 -17.92 34.36 -3.62
C GLY A 680 -16.78 34.99 -4.42
N ASN A 681 -15.53 34.58 -4.19
CA ASN A 681 -14.31 35.03 -4.89
C ASN A 681 -13.32 33.84 -4.96
N ARG A 682 -12.35 33.89 -5.89
CA ARG A 682 -11.26 32.90 -5.99
C ARG A 682 -10.13 33.26 -5.03
N VAL A 683 -10.16 32.67 -3.85
CA VAL A 683 -9.18 32.95 -2.79
C VAL A 683 -8.25 31.77 -2.60
N LEU A 684 -8.82 30.57 -2.44
CA LEU A 684 -8.06 29.33 -2.32
C LEU A 684 -7.71 28.80 -3.72
N PRO A 685 -6.47 28.34 -3.96
CA PRO A 685 -6.14 27.70 -5.22
C PRO A 685 -6.96 26.42 -5.40
N VAL A 686 -7.35 26.17 -6.65
CA VAL A 686 -8.01 24.94 -7.09
C VAL A 686 -7.01 24.23 -7.99
N SER A 687 -6.68 22.98 -7.67
CA SER A 687 -5.72 22.18 -8.43
C SER A 687 -6.17 20.71 -8.44
N PRO A 688 -5.97 19.99 -9.55
CA PRO A 688 -6.19 18.54 -9.62
C PRO A 688 -5.09 17.74 -8.90
N ASN A 689 -3.92 18.35 -8.63
CA ASN A 689 -2.82 17.77 -7.86
C ASN A 689 -3.03 18.00 -6.35
N PRO A 690 -2.48 17.14 -5.46
CA PRO A 690 -2.56 17.35 -4.01
C PRO A 690 -1.91 18.68 -3.62
N THR A 691 -2.69 19.65 -3.14
CA THR A 691 -2.19 20.99 -2.76
C THR A 691 -2.29 21.31 -1.27
N THR A 692 -3.25 20.73 -0.54
CA THR A 692 -3.51 21.14 0.84
C THR A 692 -2.70 20.31 1.84
N ALA A 693 -1.40 20.57 1.95
CA ALA A 693 -0.54 19.97 2.98
C ALA A 693 -0.59 20.72 4.33
N ALA A 694 -1.11 21.96 4.35
CA ALA A 694 -1.24 22.80 5.54
C ALA A 694 -2.70 23.21 5.80
N ILE A 695 -3.01 23.52 7.06
CA ILE A 695 -4.36 23.93 7.47
C ILE A 695 -4.57 25.40 7.17
N ASN A 696 -5.61 25.72 6.41
CA ASN A 696 -5.93 27.08 5.99
C ASN A 696 -7.13 27.60 6.78
N LYS A 697 -6.97 28.71 7.50
CA LYS A 697 -8.02 29.38 8.26
C LYS A 697 -8.38 30.69 7.57
N ILE A 698 -9.64 30.87 7.19
CA ILE A 698 -10.19 32.12 6.70
C ILE A 698 -10.89 32.82 7.87
N LEU A 699 -10.35 33.97 8.28
CA LEU A 699 -10.78 34.72 9.46
C LEU A 699 -11.36 36.09 9.07
N PRO A 700 -12.29 36.65 9.87
CA PRO A 700 -12.75 38.02 9.69
C PRO A 700 -11.60 39.02 9.91
N PRO A 701 -11.48 40.07 9.07
CA PRO A 701 -10.49 41.12 9.27
C PRO A 701 -10.65 41.81 10.61
N THR A 702 -9.52 42.23 11.20
CA THR A 702 -9.47 42.96 12.47
C THR A 702 -8.72 44.28 12.30
N GLU A 703 -8.78 45.17 13.29
CA GLU A 703 -7.96 46.40 13.27
C GLU A 703 -6.45 46.10 13.18
N LYS A 704 -6.02 44.98 13.76
CA LYS A 704 -4.62 44.52 13.75
C LYS A 704 -4.24 43.85 12.42
N TYR A 705 -5.17 43.12 11.81
CA TYR A 705 -4.95 42.35 10.58
C TYR A 705 -6.05 42.68 9.57
N PRO A 706 -5.83 43.69 8.69
CA PRO A 706 -6.82 44.11 7.70
C PRO A 706 -7.01 43.06 6.60
N HIS A 707 -8.03 43.28 5.76
CA HIS A 707 -8.34 42.44 4.60
C HIS A 707 -7.10 42.15 3.74
N GLY A 708 -6.87 40.88 3.42
CA GLY A 708 -5.75 40.40 2.60
C GLY A 708 -4.47 40.09 3.38
N THR A 709 -4.48 40.21 4.72
CA THR A 709 -3.34 39.84 5.55
C THR A 709 -3.25 38.33 5.73
N VAL A 710 -2.07 37.75 5.53
CA VAL A 710 -1.83 36.32 5.72
C VAL A 710 -0.78 36.10 6.79
N ARG A 711 -1.06 35.24 7.77
CA ARG A 711 -0.12 34.79 8.78
C ARG A 711 0.21 33.33 8.55
N VAL A 712 1.48 32.99 8.47
CA VAL A 712 1.94 31.62 8.28
C VAL A 712 2.78 31.23 9.49
N LYS A 713 2.38 30.16 10.17
CA LYS A 713 3.21 29.52 11.21
C LYS A 713 4.02 28.40 10.59
N ILE A 714 5.33 28.47 10.78
CA ILE A 714 6.26 27.48 10.25
C ILE A 714 6.64 26.51 11.37
N LYS A 715 6.63 25.21 11.06
CA LYS A 715 7.03 24.14 11.97
C LYS A 715 8.45 24.36 12.49
N SER A 716 8.67 23.95 13.74
CA SER A 716 9.99 23.88 14.34
C SER A 716 10.85 22.78 13.72
N LEU A 717 12.16 22.82 13.99
CA LEU A 717 13.08 21.79 13.52
C LEU A 717 12.72 20.40 14.10
N ASP A 718 12.30 20.35 15.36
CA ASP A 718 11.96 19.09 16.04
C ASP A 718 10.70 18.44 15.42
N GLU A 719 9.68 19.24 15.11
CA GLU A 719 8.47 18.78 14.42
C GLU A 719 8.79 18.29 12.99
N MET A 720 9.62 19.04 12.25
CA MET A 720 10.06 18.61 10.92
C MET A 720 10.89 17.33 10.98
N MET A 721 11.74 17.17 11.99
CA MET A 721 12.55 15.97 12.19
C MET A 721 11.67 14.75 12.46
N ALA A 722 10.63 14.90 13.29
CA ALA A 722 9.66 13.83 13.54
C ALA A 722 8.95 13.39 12.24
N ASP A 723 8.48 14.35 11.43
CA ASP A 723 7.82 14.10 10.15
C ASP A 723 8.73 13.35 9.15
N VAL A 724 9.99 13.76 9.07
CA VAL A 724 10.99 13.18 8.16
C VAL A 724 11.39 11.77 8.61
N CYS A 725 11.68 11.57 9.90
CA CYS A 725 12.03 10.27 10.45
C CYS A 725 10.90 9.25 10.31
N HIS A 726 9.65 9.67 10.54
CA HIS A 726 8.48 8.83 10.29
C HIS A 726 8.44 8.37 8.83
N SER A 727 8.64 9.28 7.89
CA SER A 727 8.62 8.97 6.45
C SER A 727 9.81 8.14 5.98
N LEU A 728 11.01 8.35 6.54
CA LEU A 728 12.21 7.54 6.26
C LEU A 728 12.06 6.09 6.75
N SER A 729 11.29 5.85 7.80
CA SER A 729 11.06 4.50 8.33
C SER A 729 10.44 3.53 7.31
N TYR A 730 9.66 4.03 6.35
CA TYR A 730 9.08 3.25 5.24
C TYR A 730 10.12 2.75 4.24
N PHE A 731 11.33 3.32 4.28
CA PHE A 731 12.48 2.92 3.47
C PHE A 731 13.55 2.19 4.29
N GLU A 732 13.20 1.76 5.52
CA GLU A 732 14.12 1.11 6.46
C GLU A 732 15.37 1.96 6.77
N ARG A 733 15.22 3.29 6.71
CA ARG A 733 16.27 4.26 7.06
C ARG A 733 15.91 5.02 8.33
N GLN A 734 16.93 5.37 9.10
CA GLN A 734 16.80 6.23 10.28
C GLN A 734 17.89 7.29 10.24
N ALA A 735 17.59 8.46 10.79
CA ALA A 735 18.52 9.58 10.90
C ALA A 735 18.52 10.11 12.34
N GLN A 736 19.68 10.56 12.82
CA GLN A 736 19.84 11.13 14.15
C GLN A 736 19.71 12.65 14.16
N ASP A 737 20.01 13.29 13.03
CA ASP A 737 19.84 14.73 12.84
C ASP A 737 19.23 15.07 11.46
N PHE A 738 18.80 16.32 11.31
CA PHE A 738 18.07 16.76 10.12
C PHE A 738 18.94 16.82 8.86
N ASP A 739 20.24 17.09 8.98
CA ASP A 739 21.15 17.16 7.84
C ASP A 739 21.47 15.73 7.32
N GLU A 740 21.66 14.77 8.22
CA GLU A 740 21.75 13.33 7.89
C GLU A 740 20.45 12.84 7.22
N ALA A 741 19.30 13.27 7.73
CA ALA A 741 18.02 12.94 7.15
C ALA A 741 17.90 13.45 5.69
N VAL A 742 18.29 14.70 5.42
CA VAL A 742 18.29 15.26 4.05
C VAL A 742 19.25 14.49 3.12
N ALA A 743 20.45 14.14 3.59
CA ALA A 743 21.39 13.32 2.81
C ALA A 743 20.81 11.93 2.49
N HIS A 744 20.08 11.32 3.43
CA HIS A 744 19.35 10.08 3.16
C HIS A 744 18.26 10.25 2.11
N ILE A 745 17.58 11.40 2.06
CA ILE A 745 16.55 11.68 1.05
C ILE A 745 17.15 11.83 -0.35
N GLU A 746 18.29 12.49 -0.47
CA GLU A 746 18.97 12.71 -1.76
C GLU A 746 19.37 11.39 -2.41
N THR A 747 19.81 10.42 -1.60
CA THR A 747 20.23 9.08 -2.06
C THR A 747 19.08 8.09 -2.28
N LEU A 748 17.81 8.49 -2.10
CA LEU A 748 16.65 7.66 -2.44
C LEU A 748 16.40 7.68 -3.96
N GLU A 749 16.55 6.52 -4.60
CA GLU A 749 16.22 6.27 -6.00
C GLU A 749 14.74 5.94 -6.19
N GLY A 750 14.12 6.42 -7.27
CA GLY A 750 12.68 6.26 -7.54
C GLY A 750 12.28 4.89 -8.10
N THR A 751 13.24 4.06 -8.51
CA THR A 751 12.99 2.78 -9.17
C THR A 751 12.71 1.68 -8.15
N ALA A 752 11.56 1.00 -8.29
CA ALA A 752 11.09 -0.10 -7.42
C ALA A 752 10.74 0.28 -5.97
N ILE A 753 10.18 1.47 -5.73
CA ILE A 753 9.53 1.82 -4.47
C ILE A 753 8.17 1.10 -4.36
N HIS A 754 7.90 0.47 -3.22
CA HIS A 754 6.60 -0.14 -2.92
C HIS A 754 5.48 0.92 -2.95
N PRO A 755 4.27 0.64 -3.49
CA PRO A 755 3.13 1.56 -3.53
C PRO A 755 2.92 2.37 -2.25
N ASN A 756 2.80 1.67 -1.11
CA ASN A 756 2.59 2.27 0.21
C ASN A 756 3.72 3.22 0.69
N ALA A 757 4.93 3.16 0.13
CA ALA A 757 6.04 4.05 0.48
C ALA A 757 6.13 5.29 -0.42
N LYS A 758 5.36 5.35 -1.51
CA LYS A 758 5.45 6.41 -2.53
C LYS A 758 4.93 7.79 -2.05
N PRO A 759 3.86 7.90 -1.22
CA PRO A 759 3.49 9.16 -0.58
C PRO A 759 4.61 9.72 0.32
N HIS A 760 5.31 8.84 1.04
CA HIS A 760 6.47 9.21 1.85
C HIS A 760 7.64 9.69 0.96
N TYR A 761 7.88 9.03 -0.18
CA TYR A 761 8.89 9.46 -1.14
C TYR A 761 8.66 10.88 -1.67
N THR A 762 7.43 11.17 -2.11
CA THR A 762 7.06 12.48 -2.66
C THR A 762 7.21 13.60 -1.63
N PHE A 763 6.74 13.37 -0.39
CA PHE A 763 6.95 14.29 0.73
C PHE A 763 8.45 14.53 1.00
N LEU A 764 9.25 13.46 1.11
CA LEU A 764 10.67 13.58 1.38
C LEU A 764 11.37 14.41 0.28
N LYS A 765 11.05 14.17 -1.00
CA LYS A 765 11.59 14.99 -2.10
C LYS A 765 11.12 16.45 -2.04
N ALA A 766 9.89 16.72 -1.62
CA ALA A 766 9.41 18.10 -1.42
C ALA A 766 10.19 18.81 -0.29
N VAL A 767 10.46 18.11 0.82
CA VAL A 767 11.31 18.63 1.91
C VAL A 767 12.72 18.94 1.40
N ALA A 768 13.34 18.02 0.65
CA ALA A 768 14.69 18.23 0.12
C ALA A 768 14.78 19.42 -0.84
N ARG A 769 13.74 19.68 -1.64
CA ARG A 769 13.71 20.84 -2.56
C ARG A 769 13.43 22.16 -1.83
N GLY A 770 12.59 22.14 -0.80
CA GLY A 770 12.17 23.35 -0.08
C GLY A 770 13.06 23.76 1.10
N ILE A 771 13.90 22.86 1.63
CA ILE A 771 14.64 23.09 2.87
C ILE A 771 15.61 24.27 2.79
N GLU A 772 16.29 24.50 1.65
CA GLU A 772 17.23 25.61 1.52
C GLU A 772 16.54 26.98 1.73
N GLU A 773 15.33 27.14 1.19
CA GLU A 773 14.53 28.36 1.33
C GLU A 773 13.89 28.47 2.73
N MET A 774 13.42 27.36 3.29
CA MET A 774 12.60 27.35 4.50
C MET A 774 13.40 27.28 5.81
N ARG A 775 14.63 26.78 5.78
CA ARG A 775 15.49 26.61 6.97
C ARG A 775 15.63 27.87 7.85
N PRO A 776 15.77 29.10 7.33
CA PRO A 776 15.86 30.31 8.15
C PRO A 776 14.58 30.65 8.93
N HIS A 777 13.45 30.06 8.53
CA HIS A 777 12.12 30.44 9.01
C HIS A 777 11.51 29.41 9.97
N LEU A 778 12.17 28.27 10.19
CA LEU A 778 11.67 27.19 11.05
C LEU A 778 11.38 27.66 12.48
N GLY A 779 10.21 27.28 13.01
CA GLY A 779 9.67 27.66 14.32
C GLY A 779 9.09 29.08 14.42
N GLY A 780 9.30 29.91 13.39
CA GLY A 780 8.85 31.30 13.35
C GLY A 780 7.43 31.50 12.81
N GLU A 781 6.98 32.76 12.84
CA GLU A 781 5.77 33.23 12.17
C GLU A 781 6.14 34.24 11.08
N GLN A 782 5.45 34.18 9.93
CA GLN A 782 5.60 35.13 8.84
C GLN A 782 4.28 35.85 8.55
N LEU A 783 4.38 37.15 8.26
CA LEU A 783 3.29 37.94 7.70
C LEU A 783 3.56 38.11 6.20
N VAL A 784 2.66 37.58 5.38
CA VAL A 784 2.79 37.56 3.91
C VAL A 784 1.53 38.14 3.25
N ASP A 785 1.60 38.39 1.94
CA ASP A 785 0.49 38.88 1.14
C ASP A 785 -0.28 37.74 0.43
N LEU A 786 -1.33 38.08 -0.30
CA LEU A 786 -2.16 37.12 -1.04
C LEU A 786 -1.40 36.37 -2.14
N ASN A 787 -0.34 36.93 -2.72
CA ASN A 787 0.44 36.25 -3.75
C ASN A 787 1.32 35.16 -3.11
N ALA A 788 2.02 35.50 -2.02
CA ALA A 788 2.79 34.54 -1.25
C ALA A 788 1.90 33.46 -0.62
N PHE A 789 0.66 33.79 -0.22
CA PHE A 789 -0.33 32.82 0.20
C PHE A 789 -0.60 31.75 -0.86
N GLN A 790 -0.77 32.13 -2.13
CA GLN A 790 -0.97 31.15 -3.20
C GLN A 790 0.23 30.21 -3.34
N GLU A 791 1.46 30.69 -3.15
CA GLU A 791 2.64 29.82 -3.17
C GLU A 791 2.65 28.82 -2.01
N PHE A 792 2.31 29.26 -0.79
CA PHE A 792 2.26 28.40 0.40
C PHE A 792 1.15 27.34 0.33
N VAL A 793 0.07 27.60 -0.42
CA VAL A 793 -1.03 26.65 -0.56
C VAL A 793 -0.88 25.78 -1.82
N ALA A 794 -0.22 26.24 -2.89
CA ALA A 794 -0.11 25.48 -4.13
C ALA A 794 1.17 24.65 -4.27
N ARG A 795 2.29 25.05 -3.62
CA ARG A 795 3.59 24.39 -3.78
C ARG A 795 3.93 23.52 -2.58
N GLU A 796 3.97 22.21 -2.79
CA GLU A 796 4.27 21.22 -1.75
C GLU A 796 5.60 21.50 -1.01
N GLU A 797 6.60 22.00 -1.74
CA GLU A 797 7.94 22.36 -1.23
C GLU A 797 7.91 23.48 -0.16
N LYS A 798 6.83 24.28 -0.10
CA LYS A 798 6.59 25.27 0.96
C LYS A 798 5.53 24.80 1.94
N ALA A 799 4.45 24.22 1.42
CA ALA A 799 3.29 23.79 2.20
C ALA A 799 3.66 22.78 3.30
N CYS A 800 4.59 21.86 3.03
CA CYS A 800 4.96 20.83 4.00
C CYS A 800 5.65 21.36 5.27
N PHE A 801 6.19 22.57 5.22
CA PHE A 801 6.83 23.28 6.34
C PHE A 801 5.85 24.16 7.13
N ALA A 802 4.67 24.45 6.58
CA ALA A 802 3.66 25.24 7.27
C ALA A 802 2.88 24.35 8.25
N GLU A 803 2.69 24.85 9.48
CA GLU A 803 1.83 24.24 10.50
C GLU A 803 0.37 24.67 10.28
N TRP A 804 0.15 25.98 10.12
CA TRP A 804 -1.13 26.57 9.74
C TRP A 804 -0.93 27.90 9.02
N ILE A 805 -1.94 28.29 8.24
CA ILE A 805 -2.01 29.52 7.48
C ILE A 805 -3.33 30.23 7.83
N GLU A 806 -3.26 31.45 8.34
CA GLU A 806 -4.42 32.30 8.65
C GLU A 806 -4.52 33.42 7.61
N LEU A 807 -5.60 33.44 6.84
CA LEU A 807 -5.94 34.51 5.91
C LEU A 807 -7.09 35.35 6.49
N TYR A 808 -6.83 36.62 6.76
CA TYR A 808 -7.82 37.60 7.20
C TYR A 808 -8.49 38.20 5.97
N TYR A 809 -9.75 37.82 5.70
CA TYR A 809 -10.41 38.11 4.43
C TYR A 809 -11.88 38.49 4.61
N ASP A 810 -12.31 39.52 3.89
CA ASP A 810 -13.67 40.05 3.93
C ASP A 810 -14.51 39.37 2.87
N CYS A 811 -15.52 38.61 3.28
CA CYS A 811 -16.42 37.88 2.39
C CYS A 811 -17.78 37.64 3.06
N PRO A 812 -18.82 37.18 2.31
CA PRO A 812 -20.15 36.94 2.89
C PRO A 812 -20.15 36.02 4.11
N LEU A 813 -19.20 35.07 4.16
CA LEU A 813 -19.03 34.14 5.26
C LEU A 813 -18.41 34.81 6.50
N THR A 814 -17.25 35.46 6.37
CA THR A 814 -16.57 36.13 7.48
C THR A 814 -17.35 37.34 7.98
N ALA A 815 -18.12 38.00 7.09
CA ALA A 815 -19.07 39.03 7.45
C ALA A 815 -20.15 38.52 8.41
N GLN A 816 -20.43 37.21 8.47
CA GLN A 816 -21.37 36.66 9.44
C GLN A 816 -20.74 36.29 10.79
N GLY A 817 -19.42 36.47 10.95
CA GLY A 817 -18.68 36.02 12.13
C GLY A 817 -18.23 34.56 12.02
N ILE A 818 -18.15 34.02 10.80
CA ILE A 818 -17.73 32.63 10.58
C ILE A 818 -16.24 32.58 10.22
N ALA A 819 -15.49 31.75 10.94
CA ALA A 819 -14.15 31.31 10.58
C ALA A 819 -14.22 29.98 9.83
N LEU A 820 -13.73 29.94 8.58
CA LEU A 820 -13.68 28.71 7.79
C LEU A 820 -12.31 28.07 7.91
N VAL A 821 -12.26 26.80 8.29
CA VAL A 821 -11.04 26.01 8.32
C VAL A 821 -11.09 24.99 7.20
N ASP A 822 -10.24 25.19 6.18
CA ASP A 822 -10.00 24.20 5.13
C ASP A 822 -8.88 23.25 5.58
N THR A 823 -9.23 21.97 5.67
CA THR A 823 -8.33 20.93 6.18
C THR A 823 -7.74 20.09 5.03
N PRO A 824 -6.52 19.55 5.21
CA PRO A 824 -5.92 18.59 4.27
C PRO A 824 -6.86 17.45 3.88
N GLY A 825 -6.75 16.96 2.64
CA GLY A 825 -7.67 15.95 2.09
C GLY A 825 -7.64 14.60 2.81
N ALA A 826 -8.78 13.90 2.85
CA ALA A 826 -8.92 12.61 3.53
C ALA A 826 -8.02 11.48 2.98
N ASP A 827 -7.57 11.54 1.72
CA ASP A 827 -6.62 10.55 1.18
C ASP A 827 -5.15 10.83 1.53
N SER A 828 -4.84 11.83 2.37
CA SER A 828 -3.47 12.00 2.83
C SER A 828 -3.12 10.83 3.77
N ILE A 829 -2.54 9.77 3.20
CA ILE A 829 -2.01 8.56 3.86
C ILE A 829 -0.95 8.90 4.95
N ASN A 830 -0.55 10.15 5.07
CA ASN A 830 0.31 10.61 6.13
C ASN A 830 -0.46 10.68 7.46
N ALA A 831 0.02 9.95 8.46
CA ALA A 831 -0.36 10.05 9.88
C ALA A 831 -0.36 11.49 10.45
N ARG A 832 0.19 12.45 9.69
CA ARG A 832 0.26 13.89 9.99
C ARG A 832 -1.09 14.63 10.00
N HIS A 833 -2.14 14.08 9.38
CA HIS A 833 -3.42 14.80 9.24
C HIS A 833 -4.58 14.24 10.07
N THR A 834 -4.54 12.99 10.52
CA THR A 834 -5.66 12.40 11.29
C THR A 834 -5.78 12.95 12.71
N GLY A 835 -4.67 13.26 13.39
CA GLY A 835 -4.71 13.89 14.71
C GLY A 835 -5.28 15.31 14.68
N VAL A 836 -4.79 16.13 13.74
CA VAL A 836 -5.20 17.54 13.66
C VAL A 836 -6.63 17.69 13.12
N ALA A 837 -7.01 16.90 12.11
CA ALA A 837 -8.40 16.85 11.63
C ALA A 837 -9.39 16.54 12.77
N PHE A 838 -9.01 15.63 13.66
CA PHE A 838 -9.82 15.24 14.82
C PHE A 838 -10.02 16.36 15.85
N GLU A 839 -8.98 17.17 16.12
CA GLU A 839 -9.12 18.34 17.00
C GLU A 839 -10.05 19.40 16.40
N TYR A 840 -9.99 19.65 15.09
CA TYR A 840 -10.92 20.57 14.44
C TYR A 840 -12.35 20.05 14.45
N ILE A 841 -12.57 18.75 14.30
CA ILE A 841 -13.92 18.16 14.45
C ILE A 841 -14.44 18.35 15.89
N LYS A 842 -13.59 18.14 16.91
CA LYS A 842 -13.93 18.34 18.33
C LYS A 842 -14.42 19.77 18.57
N ASN A 843 -13.63 20.75 18.12
CA ASN A 843 -13.80 22.16 18.47
C ASN A 843 -14.62 22.99 17.47
N ALA A 844 -14.95 22.48 16.28
CA ALA A 844 -15.77 23.19 15.32
C ALA A 844 -17.24 23.25 15.73
N ASP A 845 -17.88 24.40 15.50
CA ASP A 845 -19.32 24.60 15.70
C ASP A 845 -20.14 23.93 14.60
N ALA A 846 -19.59 23.81 13.38
CA ALA A 846 -20.16 23.05 12.28
C ALA A 846 -19.11 22.32 11.43
N VAL A 847 -19.50 21.19 10.84
CA VAL A 847 -18.64 20.34 10.01
C VAL A 847 -19.26 20.20 8.62
N LEU A 848 -18.52 20.57 7.58
CA LEU A 848 -18.91 20.46 6.18
C LEU A 848 -18.09 19.34 5.52
N PHE A 849 -18.73 18.27 5.06
CA PHE A 849 -18.09 17.16 4.37
C PHE A 849 -18.43 17.19 2.88
N VAL A 850 -17.42 17.35 2.01
CA VAL A 850 -17.58 17.47 0.56
C VAL A 850 -17.16 16.17 -0.13
N THR A 851 -18.05 15.62 -0.96
CA THR A 851 -17.78 14.47 -1.84
C THR A 851 -18.11 14.84 -3.28
N TYR A 852 -17.41 14.26 -4.25
CA TYR A 852 -17.58 14.56 -5.67
C TYR A 852 -18.69 13.73 -6.31
N TYR A 853 -19.51 14.31 -7.18
CA TYR A 853 -20.65 13.63 -7.82
C TYR A 853 -20.29 12.30 -8.51
N ASN A 854 -19.24 12.27 -9.36
CA ASN A 854 -18.86 11.06 -10.11
C ASN A 854 -18.16 9.98 -9.28
N HIS A 855 -17.61 10.37 -8.12
CA HIS A 855 -16.85 9.49 -7.21
C HIS A 855 -17.46 9.58 -5.81
N ALA A 856 -18.79 9.63 -5.76
CA ALA A 856 -19.50 9.81 -4.52
C ALA A 856 -19.17 8.62 -3.61
N PHE A 857 -18.52 8.90 -2.48
CA PHE A 857 -18.12 7.91 -1.48
C PHE A 857 -16.93 7.00 -1.88
N SER A 858 -15.76 7.60 -2.14
CA SER A 858 -14.51 6.86 -2.40
C SER A 858 -14.05 6.01 -1.20
N PHE A 859 -13.04 5.15 -1.40
CA PHE A 859 -12.45 4.36 -0.30
C PHE A 859 -11.91 5.25 0.84
N ALA A 860 -11.25 6.37 0.51
CA ALA A 860 -10.76 7.30 1.52
C ALA A 860 -11.89 8.07 2.22
N ASP A 861 -12.93 8.47 1.48
CA ASP A 861 -14.14 9.07 2.08
C ASP A 861 -14.73 8.11 3.12
N ARG A 862 -14.81 6.81 2.79
CA ARG A 862 -15.35 5.77 3.68
C ARG A 862 -14.54 5.65 4.98
N GLU A 863 -13.22 5.51 4.88
CA GLU A 863 -12.36 5.38 6.07
C GLU A 863 -12.43 6.61 6.98
N PHE A 864 -12.41 7.81 6.42
CA PHE A 864 -12.57 9.04 7.20
C PHE A 864 -13.97 9.15 7.84
N LEU A 865 -15.03 8.80 7.11
CA LEU A 865 -16.39 8.85 7.62
C LEU A 865 -16.67 7.82 8.71
N ILE A 866 -16.02 6.65 8.67
CA ILE A 866 -16.03 5.69 9.79
C ILE A 866 -15.41 6.33 11.03
N GLN A 867 -14.28 7.03 10.89
CA GLN A 867 -13.65 7.72 12.01
C GLN A 867 -14.55 8.80 12.61
N LEU A 868 -15.25 9.56 11.77
CA LEU A 868 -16.27 10.52 12.20
C LEU A 868 -17.47 9.86 12.89
N GLY A 869 -17.96 8.73 12.35
CA GLY A 869 -19.03 7.94 12.95
C GLY A 869 -18.71 7.51 14.38
N ARG A 870 -17.44 7.23 14.70
CA ARG A 870 -16.99 6.89 16.07
C ARG A 870 -17.23 8.02 17.07
N VAL A 871 -17.14 9.28 16.65
CA VAL A 871 -17.27 10.43 17.56
C VAL A 871 -18.62 11.11 17.50
N LYS A 872 -19.53 10.70 16.60
CA LYS A 872 -20.84 11.36 16.43
C LYS A 872 -21.61 11.55 17.75
N ASP A 873 -21.65 10.53 18.61
CA ASP A 873 -22.42 10.56 19.87
C ASP A 873 -21.79 11.46 20.96
N THR A 874 -20.55 11.93 20.78
CA THR A 874 -19.93 12.89 21.70
C THR A 874 -20.43 14.31 21.45
N PHE A 875 -20.97 14.62 20.27
CA PHE A 875 -21.53 15.95 20.00
C PHE A 875 -22.90 16.14 20.67
N GLU A 876 -23.22 17.37 21.07
CA GLU A 876 -24.52 17.72 21.68
C GLU A 876 -25.62 17.97 20.64
N MET A 877 -25.24 18.24 19.38
CA MET A 877 -26.14 18.48 18.25
C MET A 877 -25.59 17.87 16.96
N ASP A 878 -26.49 17.57 16.01
CA ASP A 878 -26.14 17.16 14.64
C ASP A 878 -25.58 18.36 13.85
N LYS A 879 -24.29 18.65 14.06
CA LYS A 879 -23.56 19.78 13.46
C LYS A 879 -22.95 19.49 12.08
N MET A 880 -23.32 18.37 11.44
CA MET A 880 -22.69 17.86 10.21
C MET A 880 -23.56 18.08 8.97
N PHE A 881 -22.94 18.59 7.91
CA PHE A 881 -23.55 18.82 6.60
C PHE A 881 -22.74 18.09 5.53
N PHE A 882 -23.42 17.35 4.66
CA PHE A 882 -22.82 16.56 3.58
C PHE A 882 -23.13 17.21 2.24
N ILE A 883 -22.09 17.48 1.47
CA ILE A 883 -22.12 18.26 0.25
C ILE A 883 -21.77 17.33 -0.91
N VAL A 884 -22.73 17.03 -1.78
CA VAL A 884 -22.50 16.29 -3.02
C VAL A 884 -22.21 17.31 -4.10
N ASN A 885 -20.94 17.60 -4.30
CA ASN A 885 -20.45 18.66 -5.18
C ASN A 885 -20.40 18.22 -6.64
N ALA A 886 -20.41 19.18 -7.57
CA ALA A 886 -20.52 18.97 -9.02
C ALA A 886 -21.87 18.35 -9.46
N ALA A 887 -22.95 18.68 -8.75
CA ALA A 887 -24.31 18.23 -9.10
C ALA A 887 -24.79 18.71 -10.48
N ASP A 888 -24.14 19.72 -11.06
CA ASP A 888 -24.34 20.18 -12.43
C ASP A 888 -23.97 19.15 -13.51
N LEU A 889 -23.25 18.09 -13.15
CA LEU A 889 -22.92 16.99 -14.06
C LEU A 889 -24.08 16.02 -14.29
N ALA A 890 -25.11 16.04 -13.43
CA ALA A 890 -26.27 15.19 -13.59
C ALA A 890 -27.05 15.55 -14.87
N HIS A 891 -27.37 14.54 -15.69
CA HIS A 891 -28.16 14.74 -16.90
C HIS A 891 -29.66 14.90 -16.59
N SER A 892 -30.13 14.36 -15.45
CA SER A 892 -31.51 14.48 -14.99
C SER A 892 -31.63 14.57 -13.45
N GLU A 893 -32.78 15.06 -12.97
CA GLU A 893 -33.10 15.06 -11.54
C GLU A 893 -33.24 13.65 -10.94
N GLU A 894 -33.64 12.67 -11.75
CA GLU A 894 -33.75 11.26 -11.35
C GLU A 894 -32.36 10.66 -11.05
N GLU A 895 -31.38 10.94 -11.92
CA GLU A 895 -29.99 10.52 -11.75
C GLU A 895 -29.36 11.14 -10.50
N LEU A 896 -29.55 12.45 -10.30
CA LEU A 896 -29.11 13.17 -9.11
C LEU A 896 -29.72 12.56 -7.83
N SER A 897 -31.02 12.26 -7.87
CA SER A 897 -31.73 11.62 -6.75
C SER A 897 -31.18 10.23 -6.44
N GLY A 898 -30.82 9.44 -7.47
CA GLY A 898 -30.17 8.15 -7.32
C GLY A 898 -28.81 8.23 -6.62
N VAL A 899 -27.95 9.19 -7.03
CA VAL A 899 -26.64 9.42 -6.42
C VAL A 899 -26.79 9.83 -4.95
N VAL A 900 -27.70 10.76 -4.65
CA VAL A 900 -27.98 11.20 -3.27
C VAL A 900 -28.49 10.04 -2.40
N ALA A 901 -29.33 9.15 -2.94
CA ALA A 901 -29.79 7.96 -2.24
C ALA A 901 -28.65 6.96 -1.96
N HIS A 902 -27.73 6.79 -2.92
CA HIS A 902 -26.52 5.98 -2.74
C HIS A 902 -25.62 6.52 -1.63
N VAL A 903 -25.30 7.82 -1.66
CA VAL A 903 -24.53 8.51 -0.62
C VAL A 903 -25.19 8.34 0.76
N ARG A 904 -26.51 8.51 0.85
CA ARG A 904 -27.25 8.31 2.09
C ARG A 904 -27.10 6.89 2.64
N LYS A 905 -27.25 5.86 1.80
CA LYS A 905 -27.11 4.46 2.22
C LYS A 905 -25.71 4.18 2.79
N ASN A 906 -24.68 4.73 2.15
CA ASN A 906 -23.29 4.55 2.59
C ASN A 906 -22.94 5.34 3.86
N LEU A 907 -23.49 6.55 4.03
CA LEU A 907 -23.34 7.31 5.27
C LEU A 907 -23.97 6.59 6.45
N VAL A 908 -25.15 5.99 6.26
CA VAL A 908 -25.82 5.17 7.28
C VAL A 908 -24.99 3.95 7.64
N SER A 909 -24.38 3.26 6.66
CA SER A 909 -23.51 2.11 6.93
C SER A 909 -22.23 2.49 7.70
N CYS A 910 -21.81 3.76 7.66
CA CYS A 910 -20.69 4.29 8.43
C CYS A 910 -21.08 4.86 9.80
N GLY A 911 -22.33 4.65 10.25
CA GLY A 911 -22.81 5.08 11.56
C GLY A 911 -23.48 6.47 11.59
N ILE A 912 -23.75 7.07 10.43
CA ILE A 912 -24.40 8.39 10.34
C ILE A 912 -25.89 8.19 10.02
N SER A 913 -26.71 8.13 11.06
CA SER A 913 -28.13 7.77 11.00
C SER A 913 -29.08 8.80 10.36
N MET A 914 -28.75 10.09 10.39
CA MET A 914 -29.56 11.18 9.80
C MET A 914 -28.69 12.24 9.10
N PRO A 915 -28.08 11.92 7.94
CA PRO A 915 -27.20 12.85 7.25
C PRO A 915 -27.98 14.00 6.57
N ARG A 916 -27.59 15.25 6.83
CA ARG A 916 -28.08 16.44 6.09
C ARG A 916 -27.31 16.53 4.76
N ILE A 917 -27.92 16.09 3.65
CA ILE A 917 -27.24 15.98 2.35
C ILE A 917 -27.73 17.06 1.39
N TYR A 918 -26.80 17.80 0.79
CA TYR A 918 -27.05 18.90 -0.15
C TYR A 918 -26.31 18.66 -1.47
N PRO A 919 -27.02 18.39 -2.58
CA PRO A 919 -26.42 18.40 -3.90
C PRO A 919 -26.14 19.85 -4.32
N VAL A 920 -24.90 20.15 -4.70
CA VAL A 920 -24.49 21.51 -5.09
C VAL A 920 -23.55 21.53 -6.28
N SER A 921 -23.60 22.63 -7.02
CA SER A 921 -22.60 23.01 -8.03
C SER A 921 -21.79 24.21 -7.54
N SER A 922 -20.64 23.96 -6.93
CA SER A 922 -19.77 25.03 -6.43
C SER A 922 -19.33 26.00 -7.54
N GLN A 923 -19.04 25.46 -8.73
CA GLN A 923 -18.63 26.27 -9.88
C GLN A 923 -19.76 27.19 -10.35
N THR A 924 -20.98 26.68 -10.51
CA THR A 924 -22.14 27.50 -10.91
C THR A 924 -22.43 28.59 -9.89
N ALA A 925 -22.34 28.27 -8.60
CA ALA A 925 -22.54 29.23 -7.53
C ALA A 925 -21.46 30.34 -7.51
N LEU A 926 -20.19 29.97 -7.72
CA LEU A 926 -19.09 30.92 -7.81
C LEU A 926 -19.26 31.87 -9.01
N LEU A 927 -19.60 31.33 -10.18
CA LEU A 927 -19.86 32.12 -11.38
C LEU A 927 -21.02 33.11 -11.17
N ALA A 928 -22.11 32.67 -10.55
CA ALA A 928 -23.25 33.53 -10.23
C ALA A 928 -22.86 34.71 -9.31
N ARG A 929 -21.97 34.48 -8.33
CA ARG A 929 -21.47 35.51 -7.40
C ARG A 929 -20.46 36.44 -8.07
N MET A 930 -19.57 35.91 -8.90
CA MET A 930 -18.64 36.73 -9.70
C MET A 930 -19.39 37.60 -10.71
N HIS A 931 -20.48 37.08 -11.30
CA HIS A 931 -21.37 37.85 -12.17
C HIS A 931 -21.95 39.06 -11.45
N GLY A 932 -22.50 38.86 -10.24
CA GLY A 932 -23.05 39.93 -9.42
C GLY A 932 -22.03 41.01 -9.02
N LYS A 933 -20.73 40.67 -9.04
CA LYS A 933 -19.61 41.60 -8.78
C LYS A 933 -19.02 42.22 -10.06
N GLY A 934 -19.46 41.81 -11.25
CA GLY A 934 -18.89 42.25 -12.53
C GLY A 934 -17.47 41.72 -12.77
N LEU A 935 -17.12 40.56 -12.21
CA LEU A 935 -15.77 39.97 -12.26
C LEU A 935 -15.65 38.77 -13.22
N LEU A 936 -16.68 38.49 -14.03
CA LEU A 936 -16.61 37.41 -15.02
C LEU A 936 -15.75 37.82 -16.21
N SER A 937 -14.86 36.93 -16.62
CA SER A 937 -14.22 36.96 -17.93
C SER A 937 -15.14 36.40 -19.03
N ASP A 938 -14.79 36.66 -20.30
CA ASP A 938 -15.56 36.20 -21.46
C ASP A 938 -15.78 34.67 -21.49
N GLY A 939 -14.76 33.90 -21.09
CA GLY A 939 -14.85 32.44 -20.99
C GLY A 939 -15.77 31.96 -19.87
N GLU A 940 -15.75 32.64 -18.73
CA GLU A 940 -16.58 32.31 -17.56
C GLU A 940 -18.05 32.67 -17.76
N GLU A 941 -18.32 33.77 -18.46
CA GLU A 941 -19.67 34.12 -18.90
C GLU A 941 -20.24 33.04 -19.82
N LYS A 942 -19.46 32.57 -20.80
CA LYS A 942 -19.87 31.47 -21.69
C LYS A 942 -20.19 30.21 -20.91
N LEU A 943 -19.32 29.81 -19.97
CA LEU A 943 -19.54 28.65 -19.12
C LEU A 943 -20.79 28.81 -18.23
N TYR A 944 -21.00 30.00 -17.65
CA TYR A 944 -22.17 30.27 -16.82
C TYR A 944 -23.48 30.17 -17.63
N ARG A 945 -23.49 30.66 -18.87
CA ARG A 945 -24.63 30.53 -19.80
C ARG A 945 -24.97 29.07 -20.07
N GLN A 946 -23.94 28.26 -20.37
CA GLN A 946 -24.08 26.83 -20.63
C GLN A 946 -24.68 26.09 -19.43
N ARG A 947 -24.19 26.35 -18.21
CA ARG A 947 -24.70 25.74 -16.97
C ARG A 947 -26.14 26.13 -16.65
N MET A 948 -26.53 27.34 -17.01
CA MET A 948 -27.89 27.85 -16.82
C MET A 948 -28.84 27.46 -17.95
N GLY A 949 -28.35 26.79 -19.01
CA GLY A 949 -29.16 26.35 -20.15
C GLY A 949 -29.74 27.51 -20.98
N ILE A 950 -29.05 28.66 -21.02
CA ILE A 950 -29.51 29.87 -21.72
C ILE A 950 -28.70 30.13 -23.01
N GLY A 951 -29.38 30.64 -24.05
CA GLY A 951 -28.74 30.98 -25.33
C GLY A 951 -27.79 32.18 -25.23
N SER A 952 -26.93 32.34 -26.24
CA SER A 952 -25.93 33.43 -26.33
C SER A 952 -26.53 34.84 -26.20
N ASP A 953 -27.77 35.00 -26.67
CA ASP A 953 -28.42 36.31 -26.80
C ASP A 953 -29.36 36.64 -25.61
N SER A 954 -29.56 35.68 -24.69
CA SER A 954 -30.37 35.88 -23.49
C SER A 954 -29.59 36.66 -22.42
N PRO A 955 -30.22 37.51 -21.60
CA PRO A 955 -29.54 38.10 -20.45
C PRO A 955 -29.08 37.00 -19.48
N LEU A 956 -27.92 37.19 -18.86
CA LEU A 956 -27.45 36.32 -17.78
C LEU A 956 -28.44 36.36 -16.61
N PRO A 957 -28.74 35.22 -15.97
CA PRO A 957 -29.55 35.19 -14.77
C PRO A 957 -28.87 35.94 -13.64
N ASP A 958 -29.68 36.51 -12.75
CA ASP A 958 -29.18 37.19 -11.56
C ASP A 958 -28.52 36.20 -10.60
N THR A 959 -27.71 36.73 -9.68
CA THR A 959 -26.98 35.92 -8.70
C THR A 959 -27.92 35.00 -7.91
N LYS A 960 -29.13 35.45 -7.59
CA LYS A 960 -30.12 34.66 -6.84
C LYS A 960 -30.55 33.42 -7.61
N SER A 961 -30.98 33.57 -8.86
CA SER A 961 -31.38 32.44 -9.70
C SER A 961 -30.21 31.46 -9.95
N GLY A 962 -28.99 31.98 -10.09
CA GLY A 962 -27.78 31.16 -10.17
C GLY A 962 -27.53 30.32 -8.92
N LEU A 963 -27.69 30.91 -7.74
CA LEU A 963 -27.52 30.22 -6.46
C LEU A 963 -28.61 29.17 -6.21
N GLU A 964 -29.86 29.46 -6.57
CA GLU A 964 -30.96 28.49 -6.50
C GLU A 964 -30.70 27.29 -7.42
N ARG A 965 -30.31 27.55 -8.68
CA ARG A 965 -29.99 26.47 -9.64
C ARG A 965 -28.80 25.63 -9.21
N SER A 966 -27.81 26.26 -8.56
CA SER A 966 -26.63 25.56 -8.06
C SER A 966 -26.90 24.69 -6.83
N GLY A 967 -28.07 24.80 -6.19
CA GLY A 967 -28.37 24.16 -4.89
C GLY A 967 -27.73 24.85 -3.68
N LEU A 968 -26.79 25.80 -3.89
CA LEU A 968 -26.09 26.47 -2.79
C LEU A 968 -27.04 27.34 -1.94
N ALA A 969 -28.10 27.91 -2.54
CA ALA A 969 -29.07 28.71 -1.79
C ALA A 969 -29.80 27.91 -0.70
N THR A 970 -30.18 26.66 -1.00
CA THR A 970 -30.84 25.76 -0.03
C THR A 970 -29.89 25.40 1.10
N PHE A 971 -28.64 25.07 0.77
CA PHE A 971 -27.61 24.81 1.76
C PHE A 971 -27.37 26.04 2.66
N GLU A 972 -27.13 27.21 2.07
CA GLU A 972 -26.83 28.44 2.83
C GLU A 972 -27.98 28.84 3.74
N LYS A 973 -29.23 28.68 3.30
CA LYS A 973 -30.40 28.93 4.14
C LYS A 973 -30.36 28.06 5.40
N ASP A 974 -30.26 26.75 5.24
CA ASP A 974 -30.27 25.81 6.38
C ASP A 974 -29.02 25.99 7.26
N PHE A 975 -27.87 26.19 6.64
CA PHE A 975 -26.58 26.36 7.32
C PHE A 975 -26.55 27.65 8.15
N PHE A 976 -26.96 28.78 7.57
CA PHE A 976 -27.00 30.05 8.29
C PHE A 976 -28.10 30.10 9.34
N THR A 977 -29.25 29.46 9.11
CA THR A 977 -30.28 29.31 10.16
C THR A 977 -29.70 28.57 11.37
N PHE A 978 -28.99 27.47 11.14
CA PHE A 978 -28.33 26.72 12.20
C PHE A 978 -27.25 27.56 12.91
N THR A 979 -26.33 28.21 12.18
CA THR A 979 -25.23 28.95 12.81
C THR A 979 -25.67 30.25 13.47
N ILE A 980 -26.63 30.98 12.88
CA ILE A 980 -27.04 32.31 13.34
C ILE A 980 -28.20 32.24 14.32
N GLU A 981 -29.24 31.44 14.08
CA GLU A 981 -30.44 31.48 14.93
C GLU A 981 -30.32 30.52 16.12
N GLU A 982 -30.00 29.24 15.88
CA GLU A 982 -30.00 28.22 16.92
C GLU A 982 -28.87 28.44 17.95
N LEU A 983 -27.64 28.69 17.51
CA LEU A 983 -26.50 28.92 18.42
C LEU A 983 -26.63 30.25 19.18
N THR A 984 -27.07 31.32 18.50
CA THR A 984 -27.27 32.64 19.14
C THR A 984 -28.38 32.59 20.18
N ALA A 985 -29.51 31.93 19.90
CA ALA A 985 -30.61 31.85 20.84
C ALA A 985 -30.21 31.20 22.17
N ILE A 986 -29.33 30.19 22.13
CA ILE A 986 -28.79 29.54 23.32
C ILE A 986 -27.91 30.50 24.12
N ALA A 987 -27.01 31.22 23.45
CA ALA A 987 -26.10 32.16 24.07
C ALA A 987 -26.85 33.36 24.71
N VAL A 988 -27.86 33.90 24.01
CA VAL A 988 -28.72 34.99 24.48
C VAL A 988 -29.56 34.56 25.67
N LYS A 989 -30.19 33.38 25.62
CA LYS A 989 -30.99 32.85 26.74
C LYS A 989 -30.16 32.69 28.02
N ALA A 990 -28.91 32.24 27.90
CA ALA A 990 -27.99 32.14 29.03
C ALA A 990 -27.66 33.52 29.63
N ALA A 991 -27.46 34.55 28.81
CA ALA A 991 -27.19 35.91 29.26
C ALA A 991 -28.38 36.52 30.04
N TYR A 992 -29.61 36.39 29.54
CA TYR A 992 -30.80 36.89 30.24
C TYR A 992 -31.06 36.16 31.57
N ALA A 993 -30.77 34.86 31.63
CA ALA A 993 -30.88 34.11 32.87
C ALA A 993 -29.96 34.66 33.97
N GLU A 994 -28.75 35.10 33.62
CA GLU A 994 -27.76 35.67 34.55
C GLU A 994 -28.19 37.04 35.11
N VAL A 995 -28.73 37.92 34.26
CA VAL A 995 -29.29 39.21 34.69
C VAL A 995 -30.50 39.02 35.61
N LYS A 996 -31.38 38.06 35.28
CA LYS A 996 -32.56 37.74 36.09
C LYS A 996 -32.18 37.22 37.48
N GLN A 997 -31.14 36.41 37.56
CA GLN A 997 -30.63 35.95 38.85
C GLN A 997 -30.04 37.12 39.65
N SER A 998 -29.33 38.04 39.01
CA SER A 998 -28.78 39.24 39.67
C SER A 998 -29.84 40.14 40.28
N LEU A 999 -30.99 40.28 39.62
CA LEU A 999 -32.16 40.96 40.19
C LEU A 999 -32.65 40.31 41.50
N ALA A 1000 -32.72 38.97 41.54
CA ALA A 1000 -33.20 38.25 42.71
C ALA A 1000 -32.29 38.42 43.93
N ALA A 1001 -30.97 38.46 43.75
CA ALA A 1001 -30.04 38.76 44.84
C ALA A 1001 -30.17 40.21 45.32
N LEU A 1002 -30.37 41.17 44.41
CA LEU A 1002 -30.63 42.57 44.76
C LEU A 1002 -31.92 42.75 45.56
N ASP A 1003 -32.99 42.03 45.18
CA ASP A 1003 -34.25 41.95 45.93
C ASP A 1003 -34.01 41.45 47.37
N GLU A 1004 -33.18 40.41 47.55
CA GLU A 1004 -32.84 39.88 48.87
C GLU A 1004 -32.03 40.89 49.71
N LEU A 1005 -31.04 41.57 49.12
CA LEU A 1005 -30.25 42.60 49.81
C LEU A 1005 -31.11 43.78 50.28
N ILE A 1006 -32.06 44.25 49.46
CA ILE A 1006 -32.99 45.32 49.82
C ILE A 1006 -33.93 44.88 50.95
N ALA A 1007 -34.41 43.64 50.91
CA ALA A 1007 -35.24 43.08 51.98
C ALA A 1007 -34.46 43.05 53.31
N MET A 1008 -33.19 42.63 53.29
CA MET A 1008 -32.32 42.61 54.47
C MET A 1008 -32.00 44.00 55.01
N ALA A 1009 -31.76 44.99 54.14
CA ALA A 1009 -31.45 46.35 54.57
C ALA A 1009 -32.65 47.08 55.22
N ASN A 1010 -33.87 46.72 54.83
CA ASN A 1010 -35.13 47.25 55.38
C ASN A 1010 -35.59 46.60 56.70
N GLU A 1011 -34.85 45.61 57.22
CA GLU A 1011 -35.20 44.92 58.46
C GLU A 1011 -35.11 45.82 59.70
N ALA A 1012 -35.99 45.57 60.67
CA ALA A 1012 -36.07 46.34 61.91
C ALA A 1012 -34.86 46.09 62.82
N GLU A 1013 -34.42 47.11 63.56
CA GLU A 1013 -33.23 47.06 64.42
C GLU A 1013 -33.25 45.89 65.44
N SER A 1014 -34.43 45.52 65.94
CA SER A 1014 -34.63 44.39 66.84
C SER A 1014 -34.47 43.00 66.19
N ALA A 1015 -34.61 42.90 64.87
CA ALA A 1015 -34.51 41.65 64.10
C ALA A 1015 -33.10 41.42 63.50
N ARG A 1016 -32.31 42.49 63.29
CA ARG A 1016 -30.99 42.44 62.65
C ARG A 1016 -29.97 41.54 63.36
N THR A 1017 -29.91 41.61 64.69
CA THR A 1017 -28.98 40.78 65.48
C THR A 1017 -29.29 39.29 65.35
N ALA A 1018 -30.58 38.93 65.25
CA ALA A 1018 -31.01 37.56 65.03
C ALA A 1018 -30.68 37.08 63.60
N LYS A 1019 -30.85 37.96 62.60
CA LYS A 1019 -30.52 37.70 61.19
C LYS A 1019 -29.01 37.57 60.93
N LEU A 1020 -28.16 38.39 61.56
CA LEU A 1020 -26.70 38.22 61.48
C LEU A 1020 -26.26 36.86 62.05
N ALA A 1021 -26.86 36.42 63.15
CA ALA A 1021 -26.63 35.08 63.70
C ALA A 1021 -27.21 33.95 62.83
N GLU A 1022 -28.26 34.23 62.03
CA GLU A 1022 -28.80 33.31 61.03
C GLU A 1022 -27.87 33.19 59.82
N ILE A 1023 -27.31 34.29 59.31
CA ILE A 1023 -26.32 34.29 58.21
C ILE A 1023 -25.05 33.55 58.63
N ALA A 1024 -24.51 33.81 59.83
CA ALA A 1024 -23.33 33.10 60.31
C ALA A 1024 -23.55 31.58 60.44
N ARG A 1025 -24.74 31.17 60.90
CA ARG A 1025 -25.14 29.74 60.95
C ARG A 1025 -25.38 29.16 59.57
N GLY A 1026 -26.02 29.90 58.68
CA GLY A 1026 -26.26 29.52 57.29
C GLY A 1026 -24.96 29.28 56.55
N ARG A 1027 -24.00 30.21 56.67
CA ARG A 1027 -22.64 30.07 56.12
C ARG A 1027 -21.96 28.80 56.61
N GLN A 1028 -21.92 28.58 57.93
CA GLN A 1028 -21.30 27.39 58.51
C GLN A 1028 -21.98 26.10 58.03
N SER A 1029 -23.32 26.12 57.88
CA SER A 1029 -24.10 25.00 57.37
C SER A 1029 -23.78 24.70 55.90
N ILE A 1030 -23.63 25.73 55.06
CA ILE A 1030 -23.27 25.60 53.64
C ILE A 1030 -21.84 25.07 53.52
N GLU A 1031 -20.87 25.66 54.24
CA GLU A 1031 -19.47 25.19 54.22
C GLU A 1031 -19.35 23.73 54.64
N GLN A 1032 -20.09 23.33 55.67
CA GLN A 1032 -20.14 21.94 56.11
C GLN A 1032 -20.76 21.04 55.02
N GLY A 1033 -21.90 21.44 54.45
CA GLY A 1033 -22.56 20.69 53.39
C GLY A 1033 -21.69 20.51 52.14
N ILE A 1034 -20.95 21.53 51.71
CA ILE A 1034 -20.03 21.45 50.57
C ILE A 1034 -18.84 20.53 50.86
N ARG A 1035 -18.31 20.55 52.10
CA ARG A 1035 -17.24 19.65 52.53
C ARG A 1035 -17.69 18.19 52.57
N GLU A 1036 -18.94 17.92 52.91
CA GLU A 1036 -19.53 16.58 52.98
C GLU A 1036 -19.84 15.98 51.58
N ILE A 1037 -19.85 16.78 50.51
CA ILE A 1037 -20.03 16.27 49.14
C ILE A 1037 -18.77 15.51 48.71
N GLU A 1038 -18.87 14.18 48.70
CA GLU A 1038 -17.80 13.28 48.25
C GLU A 1038 -17.76 13.15 46.72
N THR A 1039 -16.55 13.07 46.16
CA THR A 1039 -16.31 12.80 44.72
C THR A 1039 -16.27 11.30 44.40
N ALA A 1040 -16.09 10.44 45.40
CA ALA A 1040 -15.83 9.01 45.22
C ALA A 1040 -16.91 8.26 44.42
N SER A 1041 -18.19 8.63 44.55
CA SER A 1041 -19.26 8.02 43.76
C SER A 1041 -19.17 8.37 42.27
N GLU A 1042 -18.79 9.61 41.95
CA GLU A 1042 -18.64 10.04 40.56
C GLU A 1042 -17.35 9.49 39.94
N GLU A 1043 -16.26 9.38 40.72
CA GLU A 1043 -15.02 8.71 40.30
C GLU A 1043 -15.28 7.27 39.89
N ARG A 1044 -16.02 6.50 40.70
CA ARG A 1044 -16.43 5.13 40.35
C ARG A 1044 -17.32 5.07 39.10
N SER A 1045 -18.15 6.10 38.88
CA SER A 1045 -18.97 6.17 37.68
C SER A 1045 -18.11 6.39 36.43
N ILE A 1046 -17.09 7.25 36.50
CA ILE A 1046 -16.13 7.48 35.41
C ILE A 1046 -15.30 6.22 35.15
N GLU A 1047 -14.79 5.56 36.20
CA GLU A 1047 -14.05 4.30 36.07
C GLU A 1047 -14.89 3.22 35.39
N LYS A 1048 -16.14 3.06 35.81
CA LYS A 1048 -17.07 2.09 35.22
C LYS A 1048 -17.33 2.41 33.75
N GLU A 1049 -17.58 3.67 33.41
CA GLU A 1049 -17.76 4.12 32.03
C GLU A 1049 -16.52 3.81 31.18
N ILE A 1050 -15.31 4.10 31.67
CA ILE A 1050 -14.06 3.76 30.97
C ILE A 1050 -14.01 2.26 30.68
N SER A 1051 -14.22 1.41 31.69
CA SER A 1051 -14.15 -0.05 31.52
C SER A 1051 -15.21 -0.59 30.55
N GLU A 1052 -16.44 -0.06 30.58
CA GLU A 1052 -17.50 -0.41 29.62
C GLU A 1052 -17.11 0.01 28.19
N LEU A 1053 -16.57 1.21 28.01
CA LEU A 1053 -16.10 1.69 26.71
C LEU A 1053 -14.95 0.83 26.16
N MET A 1054 -13.98 0.43 26.99
CA MET A 1054 -12.90 -0.48 26.60
C MET A 1054 -13.43 -1.83 26.10
N TYR A 1055 -14.45 -2.37 26.78
CA TYR A 1055 -15.10 -3.61 26.37
C TYR A 1055 -15.72 -3.49 24.97
N TYR A 1056 -16.42 -2.39 24.69
CA TYR A 1056 -17.02 -2.15 23.38
C TYR A 1056 -15.99 -1.87 22.28
N VAL A 1057 -14.87 -1.21 22.59
CA VAL A 1057 -13.78 -1.04 21.62
C VAL A 1057 -13.26 -2.39 21.18
N LYS A 1058 -12.98 -3.29 22.14
CA LYS A 1058 -12.53 -4.65 21.83
C LYS A 1058 -13.49 -5.36 20.87
N GLN A 1059 -14.80 -5.31 21.15
CA GLN A 1059 -15.81 -5.90 20.28
C GLN A 1059 -15.81 -5.31 18.86
N ARG A 1060 -15.72 -3.98 18.73
CA ARG A 1060 -15.72 -3.31 17.42
C ARG A 1060 -14.50 -3.68 16.58
N ILE A 1061 -13.32 -3.76 17.18
CA ILE A 1061 -12.10 -4.18 16.48
C ILE A 1061 -12.27 -5.59 15.89
N PHE A 1062 -12.76 -6.55 16.68
CA PHE A 1062 -12.95 -7.91 16.20
C PHE A 1062 -14.14 -8.07 15.24
N LEU A 1063 -15.16 -7.20 15.33
CA LEU A 1063 -16.22 -7.13 14.32
C LEU A 1063 -15.67 -6.70 12.95
N ARG A 1064 -14.68 -5.80 12.92
CA ARG A 1064 -14.03 -5.29 11.70
C ARG A 1064 -12.85 -6.13 11.23
N PHE A 1065 -12.30 -7.00 12.10
CA PHE A 1065 -11.17 -7.86 11.80
C PHE A 1065 -11.31 -8.66 10.49
N PRO A 1066 -12.48 -9.25 10.15
CA PRO A 1066 -12.65 -9.96 8.90
C PRO A 1066 -12.37 -9.10 7.66
N ASP A 1067 -12.73 -7.82 7.70
CA ASP A 1067 -12.51 -6.90 6.58
C ASP A 1067 -11.05 -6.45 6.49
N LEU A 1068 -10.41 -6.18 7.63
CA LEU A 1068 -8.97 -5.86 7.72
C LEU A 1068 -8.08 -7.02 7.25
N PHE A 1069 -8.47 -8.24 7.62
CA PHE A 1069 -7.80 -9.45 7.17
C PHE A 1069 -7.92 -9.62 5.66
N LYS A 1070 -9.12 -9.40 5.09
CA LYS A 1070 -9.32 -9.48 3.63
C LYS A 1070 -8.49 -8.45 2.87
N THR A 1071 -8.37 -7.23 3.38
CA THR A 1071 -7.56 -6.17 2.74
C THR A 1071 -6.08 -6.52 2.76
N SER A 1072 -5.57 -7.01 3.90
CA SER A 1072 -4.15 -7.33 4.06
C SER A 1072 -3.74 -8.64 3.34
N PHE A 1073 -4.65 -9.62 3.27
CA PHE A 1073 -4.44 -10.93 2.63
C PHE A 1073 -5.34 -11.07 1.39
N ASN A 1074 -5.07 -10.26 0.36
CA ASN A 1074 -5.82 -10.24 -0.89
C ASN A 1074 -5.09 -11.00 -2.03
N PRO A 1075 -5.82 -11.47 -3.07
CA PRO A 1075 -5.23 -12.23 -4.16
C PRO A 1075 -4.24 -11.47 -5.04
N ALA A 1076 -4.30 -10.13 -5.05
CA ALA A 1076 -3.41 -9.30 -5.86
C ALA A 1076 -2.00 -9.21 -5.27
N VAL A 1077 -1.86 -9.22 -3.95
CA VAL A 1077 -0.58 -9.18 -3.23
C VAL A 1077 0.06 -10.58 -3.14
N LEU A 1078 -0.74 -11.62 -3.02
CA LEU A 1078 -0.28 -13.02 -2.88
C LEU A 1078 -0.09 -13.74 -4.23
N LYS A 1079 0.25 -13.01 -5.30
CA LYS A 1079 0.58 -13.58 -6.62
C LYS A 1079 1.99 -14.22 -6.63
N ASP A 1080 2.08 -15.37 -7.28
CA ASP A 1080 3.28 -16.22 -7.31
C ASP A 1080 4.19 -15.80 -8.48
N ASP A 1081 4.70 -14.57 -8.41
CA ASP A 1081 5.45 -13.90 -9.49
C ASP A 1081 6.98 -14.01 -9.31
N GLY A 1082 7.46 -15.02 -8.56
CA GLY A 1082 8.89 -15.22 -8.27
C GLY A 1082 9.44 -14.36 -7.11
N ARG A 1083 8.58 -13.67 -6.36
CA ARG A 1083 8.94 -12.99 -5.10
C ARG A 1083 8.99 -14.02 -3.96
N ASP A 1084 9.82 -13.77 -2.95
CA ASP A 1084 9.87 -14.60 -1.75
C ASP A 1084 8.52 -14.56 -1.02
N ILE A 1085 7.72 -15.63 -1.18
CA ILE A 1085 6.37 -15.74 -0.64
C ILE A 1085 6.35 -15.58 0.89
N LYS A 1086 7.42 -16.02 1.58
CA LYS A 1086 7.53 -15.85 3.04
C LYS A 1086 7.69 -14.38 3.37
N LYS A 1087 8.49 -13.64 2.60
CA LYS A 1087 8.64 -12.19 2.76
C LYS A 1087 7.31 -11.47 2.50
N THR A 1088 6.59 -11.83 1.45
CA THR A 1088 5.27 -11.25 1.12
C THR A 1088 4.24 -11.52 2.21
N LEU A 1089 4.13 -12.76 2.69
CA LEU A 1089 3.23 -13.11 3.82
C LEU A 1089 3.60 -12.36 5.10
N SER A 1090 4.90 -12.19 5.36
CA SER A 1090 5.38 -11.39 6.47
C SER A 1090 4.99 -9.93 6.34
N GLN A 1091 5.02 -9.37 5.12
CA GLN A 1091 4.57 -8.01 4.84
C GLN A 1091 3.06 -7.86 5.01
N CYS A 1092 2.25 -8.83 4.53
CA CYS A 1092 0.80 -8.86 4.77
C CYS A 1092 0.46 -8.90 6.27
N LEU A 1093 1.23 -9.68 7.05
CA LEU A 1093 1.07 -9.73 8.49
C LEU A 1093 1.45 -8.40 9.15
N ASP A 1094 2.59 -7.80 8.76
CA ASP A 1094 3.02 -6.51 9.29
C ASP A 1094 1.99 -5.42 8.97
N GLU A 1095 1.41 -5.45 7.77
CA GLU A 1095 0.34 -4.55 7.34
C GLU A 1095 -0.93 -4.75 8.16
N LEU A 1096 -1.38 -5.99 8.37
CA LEU A 1096 -2.52 -6.29 9.24
C LEU A 1096 -2.30 -5.79 10.67
N LEU A 1097 -1.14 -6.08 11.27
CA LEU A 1097 -0.80 -5.64 12.63
C LEU A 1097 -0.75 -4.12 12.74
N ARG A 1098 -0.20 -3.44 11.71
CA ARG A 1098 -0.18 -1.98 11.62
C ARG A 1098 -1.60 -1.42 11.52
N PHE A 1099 -2.46 -1.98 10.68
CA PHE A 1099 -3.85 -1.54 10.57
C PHE A 1099 -4.61 -1.70 11.88
N ILE A 1100 -4.44 -2.82 12.59
CA ILE A 1100 -5.08 -3.02 13.89
C ILE A 1100 -4.56 -2.03 14.93
N GLY A 1101 -3.24 -1.81 15.00
CA GLY A 1101 -2.65 -0.84 15.92
C GLY A 1101 -3.11 0.59 15.65
N TYR A 1102 -3.16 0.99 14.37
CA TYR A 1102 -3.72 2.26 13.94
C TYR A 1102 -5.21 2.38 14.31
N ASP A 1103 -6.03 1.37 14.01
CA ASP A 1103 -7.47 1.41 14.29
C ASP A 1103 -7.77 1.47 15.79
N LEU A 1104 -6.98 0.77 16.60
CA LEU A 1104 -7.03 0.86 18.06
C LEU A 1104 -6.67 2.26 18.57
N ALA A 1105 -5.61 2.88 18.04
CA ALA A 1105 -5.24 4.24 18.41
C ALA A 1105 -6.39 5.22 18.12
N GLN A 1106 -7.06 5.08 16.97
CA GLN A 1106 -8.21 5.92 16.62
C GLN A 1106 -9.42 5.67 17.54
N GLU A 1107 -9.75 4.41 17.84
CA GLU A 1107 -10.80 4.06 18.80
C GLU A 1107 -10.50 4.59 20.21
N MET A 1108 -9.23 4.62 20.62
CA MET A 1108 -8.83 5.19 21.91
C MET A 1108 -8.98 6.72 21.94
N ARG A 1109 -8.62 7.43 20.87
CA ARG A 1109 -8.87 8.88 20.76
C ARG A 1109 -10.37 9.20 20.87
N ALA A 1110 -11.22 8.48 20.14
CA ALA A 1110 -12.67 8.61 20.23
C ALA A 1110 -13.20 8.28 21.64
N THR A 1111 -12.62 7.27 22.28
CA THR A 1111 -13.01 6.86 23.64
C THR A 1111 -12.58 7.89 24.68
N ALA A 1112 -11.41 8.50 24.55
CA ALA A 1112 -10.96 9.59 25.41
C ALA A 1112 -11.95 10.76 25.43
N LEU A 1113 -12.54 11.11 24.27
CA LEU A 1113 -13.58 12.15 24.20
C LEU A 1113 -14.88 11.75 24.90
N ARG A 1114 -15.31 10.48 24.77
CA ARG A 1114 -16.48 9.97 25.49
C ARG A 1114 -16.26 10.04 27.01
N VAL A 1115 -15.04 9.70 27.45
CA VAL A 1115 -14.62 9.79 28.85
C VAL A 1115 -14.55 11.24 29.32
N GLU A 1116 -14.01 12.17 28.52
CA GLU A 1116 -14.00 13.60 28.81
C GLU A 1116 -15.43 14.14 29.01
N LYS A 1117 -16.36 13.80 28.10
CA LYS A 1117 -17.78 14.18 28.21
C LYS A 1117 -18.43 13.58 29.47
N ALA A 1118 -18.15 12.32 29.79
CA ALA A 1118 -18.65 11.67 30.99
C ALA A 1118 -18.12 12.33 32.26
N ALA A 1119 -16.82 12.67 32.29
CA ALA A 1119 -16.18 13.39 33.39
C ALA A 1119 -16.74 14.82 33.55
N GLY A 1120 -16.97 15.55 32.45
CA GLY A 1120 -17.63 16.86 32.47
C GLY A 1120 -19.04 16.80 33.04
N LYS A 1121 -19.84 15.78 32.66
CA LYS A 1121 -21.16 15.53 33.28
C LYS A 1121 -21.04 15.22 34.77
N SER A 1122 -20.01 14.50 35.20
CA SER A 1122 -19.75 14.27 36.61
C SER A 1122 -19.40 15.54 37.37
N VAL A 1123 -18.59 16.45 36.77
CA VAL A 1123 -18.31 17.78 37.36
C VAL A 1123 -19.61 18.57 37.51
N GLN A 1124 -20.45 18.59 36.47
CA GLN A 1124 -21.75 19.25 36.53
C GLN A 1124 -22.63 18.67 37.64
N ARG A 1125 -22.69 17.35 37.81
CA ARG A 1125 -23.45 16.73 38.91
C ARG A 1125 -22.93 17.10 40.30
N ILE A 1126 -21.61 17.25 40.47
CA ILE A 1126 -21.04 17.76 41.73
C ILE A 1126 -21.46 19.22 41.95
N HIS A 1127 -21.35 20.04 40.91
CA HIS A 1127 -21.77 21.43 40.95
C HIS A 1127 -23.27 21.59 41.26
N ASP A 1128 -24.13 20.74 40.70
CA ASP A 1128 -25.57 20.74 40.96
C ASP A 1128 -25.85 20.38 42.44
N LYS A 1129 -25.15 19.38 43.01
CA LYS A 1129 -25.23 19.04 44.43
C LYS A 1129 -24.79 20.22 45.32
N ILE A 1130 -23.71 20.90 44.95
CA ILE A 1130 -23.24 22.11 45.64
C ILE A 1130 -24.32 23.20 45.58
N THR A 1131 -24.88 23.41 44.39
CA THR A 1131 -25.95 24.39 44.14
C THR A 1131 -27.19 24.11 44.99
N ASP A 1132 -27.61 22.84 45.11
CA ASP A 1132 -28.75 22.44 45.94
C ASP A 1132 -28.50 22.72 47.43
N VAL A 1133 -27.28 22.45 47.92
CA VAL A 1133 -26.88 22.77 49.31
C VAL A 1133 -26.93 24.28 49.54
N VAL A 1134 -26.36 25.07 48.63
CA VAL A 1134 -26.34 26.53 48.74
C VAL A 1134 -27.76 27.10 48.68
N LYS A 1135 -28.55 26.72 47.68
CA LYS A 1135 -29.93 27.22 47.50
C LYS A 1135 -30.89 26.76 48.58
N GLY A 1136 -30.62 25.63 49.23
CA GLY A 1136 -31.39 25.16 50.39
C GLY A 1136 -31.30 26.10 51.60
N VAL A 1137 -30.23 26.89 51.69
CA VAL A 1137 -30.02 27.87 52.77
C VAL A 1137 -30.18 29.31 52.28
N TRP A 1138 -29.63 29.64 51.12
CA TRP A 1138 -29.69 30.97 50.49
C TRP A 1138 -30.23 30.86 49.05
N PRO A 1139 -31.56 30.90 48.86
CA PRO A 1139 -32.19 30.70 47.55
C PRO A 1139 -31.79 31.71 46.47
N ALA A 1140 -31.44 32.96 46.84
CA ALA A 1140 -31.04 33.99 45.88
C ALA A 1140 -29.52 34.09 45.66
N CYS A 1141 -28.72 33.25 46.34
CA CYS A 1141 -27.29 33.16 46.10
C CYS A 1141 -27.02 32.65 44.67
N MET A 1142 -26.19 33.39 43.93
CA MET A 1142 -25.76 33.02 42.57
C MET A 1142 -24.42 32.33 42.61
N LEU A 1143 -24.35 31.21 41.89
CA LEU A 1143 -23.11 30.51 41.63
C LEU A 1143 -22.81 30.55 40.15
N GLN A 1144 -21.55 30.78 39.79
CA GLN A 1144 -21.11 30.65 38.41
C GLN A 1144 -21.18 29.19 37.97
N ALA A 1145 -21.50 28.95 36.69
CA ALA A 1145 -21.41 27.61 36.12
C ALA A 1145 -19.97 27.10 36.22
N PRO A 1146 -19.76 25.78 36.42
CA PRO A 1146 -18.43 25.22 36.52
C PRO A 1146 -17.68 25.46 35.21
N MET A 1147 -16.35 25.60 35.29
CA MET A 1147 -15.53 25.75 34.09
C MET A 1147 -15.73 24.54 33.16
N PRO A 1148 -15.80 24.73 31.82
CA PRO A 1148 -15.88 23.63 30.89
C PRO A 1148 -14.77 22.61 31.13
N PHE A 1149 -15.16 21.34 31.26
CA PHE A 1149 -14.21 20.26 31.44
C PHE A 1149 -13.60 19.90 30.08
N THR A 1150 -12.54 20.60 29.70
CA THR A 1150 -11.78 20.33 28.48
C THR A 1150 -10.38 19.93 28.85
N ARG A 1151 -9.89 18.82 28.29
CA ARG A 1151 -8.54 18.32 28.51
C ARG A 1151 -7.89 17.97 27.18
N GLU A 1152 -6.56 17.96 27.19
CA GLU A 1152 -5.77 17.48 26.06
C GLU A 1152 -5.98 15.97 25.93
N THR A 1153 -6.17 15.50 24.70
CA THR A 1153 -6.41 14.08 24.46
C THR A 1153 -5.10 13.33 24.63
N PRO A 1154 -5.02 12.29 25.49
CA PRO A 1154 -3.79 11.52 25.63
C PRO A 1154 -3.37 10.89 24.31
N GLU A 1155 -2.06 10.83 24.05
CA GLU A 1155 -1.53 10.09 22.91
C GLU A 1155 -1.64 8.58 23.11
N PHE A 1156 -1.88 7.85 22.02
CA PHE A 1156 -1.97 6.40 22.00
C PHE A 1156 -1.08 5.83 20.90
N SER A 1157 -0.36 4.75 21.22
CA SER A 1157 0.58 4.10 20.30
C SER A 1157 -0.15 3.50 19.10
N GLU A 1158 0.35 3.71 17.88
CA GLU A 1158 -0.17 3.03 16.69
C GLU A 1158 0.40 1.61 16.52
N GLN A 1159 1.25 1.17 17.45
CA GLN A 1159 1.86 -0.16 17.47
C GLN A 1159 1.24 -1.04 18.57
N LEU A 1160 0.96 -2.29 18.21
CA LEU A 1160 0.51 -3.32 19.15
C LEU A 1160 1.67 -3.78 20.06
N PRO A 1161 1.40 -4.02 21.36
CA PRO A 1161 2.38 -4.57 22.28
C PRO A 1161 2.58 -6.07 22.02
N GLY A 1162 3.83 -6.53 21.99
CA GLY A 1162 4.20 -7.94 21.85
C GLY A 1162 5.28 -8.20 20.80
N ASP A 1163 5.77 -9.44 20.75
CA ASP A 1163 6.75 -9.87 19.75
C ASP A 1163 6.03 -10.35 18.47
N ARG A 1164 6.42 -9.79 17.32
CA ARG A 1164 6.01 -10.22 15.97
C ARG A 1164 6.11 -11.74 15.80
N GLY A 1165 7.13 -12.36 16.40
CA GLY A 1165 7.37 -13.80 16.32
C GLY A 1165 6.19 -14.66 16.80
N THR A 1166 5.28 -14.11 17.62
CA THR A 1166 4.09 -14.82 18.13
C THR A 1166 3.02 -15.11 17.06
N PHE A 1167 3.01 -14.34 15.98
CA PHE A 1167 2.06 -14.46 14.86
C PHE A 1167 2.63 -15.22 13.66
N ALA A 1168 3.95 -15.36 13.57
CA ALA A 1168 4.62 -16.11 12.51
C ALA A 1168 4.10 -17.56 12.34
N PRO A 1169 3.72 -18.30 13.40
CA PRO A 1169 3.13 -19.63 13.24
C PRO A 1169 1.82 -19.63 12.44
N SER A 1170 1.02 -18.57 12.48
CA SER A 1170 -0.22 -18.48 11.69
C SER A 1170 0.04 -18.44 10.20
N LEU A 1171 1.22 -17.95 9.77
CA LEU A 1171 1.60 -17.94 8.35
C LEU A 1171 1.80 -19.36 7.80
N SER A 1172 2.00 -20.37 8.65
CA SER A 1172 2.12 -21.78 8.23
C SER A 1172 0.83 -22.37 7.64
N PHE A 1173 -0.33 -21.71 7.85
CA PHE A 1173 -1.58 -22.10 7.19
C PHE A 1173 -1.58 -21.74 5.70
N TYR A 1174 -0.67 -20.89 5.24
CA TYR A 1174 -0.45 -20.66 3.82
C TYR A 1174 0.52 -21.71 3.27
N LYS A 1175 0.02 -22.58 2.39
CA LYS A 1175 0.84 -23.54 1.64
C LYS A 1175 1.08 -23.06 0.21
N ASN A 1176 0.00 -22.74 -0.50
CA ASN A 1176 0.00 -22.12 -1.81
C ASN A 1176 -1.29 -21.32 -2.00
N ALA A 1177 -1.33 -20.43 -3.01
CA ALA A 1177 -2.48 -19.53 -3.25
C ALA A 1177 -3.80 -20.29 -3.49
N LYS A 1178 -3.75 -21.46 -4.14
CA LYS A 1178 -4.94 -22.27 -4.43
C LYS A 1178 -5.54 -22.85 -3.14
N ASP A 1179 -4.72 -23.47 -2.30
CA ASP A 1179 -5.14 -24.04 -1.02
C ASP A 1179 -5.65 -22.95 -0.06
N PHE A 1180 -5.01 -21.77 -0.11
CA PHE A 1180 -5.41 -20.61 0.68
C PHE A 1180 -6.79 -20.08 0.30
N PHE A 1181 -7.04 -19.78 -0.99
CA PHE A 1181 -8.29 -19.16 -1.44
C PHE A 1181 -9.43 -20.16 -1.74
N GLU A 1182 -9.12 -21.39 -2.16
CA GLU A 1182 -10.13 -22.38 -2.59
C GLU A 1182 -10.45 -23.45 -1.51
N ASN A 1183 -9.49 -23.84 -0.66
CA ASN A 1183 -9.66 -24.95 0.30
C ASN A 1183 -9.85 -24.52 1.77
N ASN A 1184 -10.43 -23.34 1.99
CA ASN A 1184 -10.81 -22.84 3.31
C ASN A 1184 -9.63 -22.63 4.31
N MET A 1185 -8.37 -22.64 3.83
CA MET A 1185 -7.19 -22.39 4.68
C MET A 1185 -7.06 -20.90 5.04
N LYS A 1186 -7.56 -19.99 4.19
CA LYS A 1186 -7.74 -18.57 4.50
C LYS A 1186 -8.56 -18.37 5.78
N GLU A 1187 -9.64 -19.12 5.93
CA GLU A 1187 -10.53 -19.01 7.09
C GLU A 1187 -9.85 -19.52 8.37
N LYS A 1188 -9.08 -20.62 8.29
CA LYS A 1188 -8.29 -21.12 9.42
C LYS A 1188 -7.18 -20.16 9.85
N MET A 1189 -6.48 -19.55 8.90
CA MET A 1189 -5.47 -18.53 9.19
C MET A 1189 -6.12 -17.34 9.89
N LYS A 1190 -7.26 -16.87 9.37
CA LYS A 1190 -8.03 -15.78 9.96
C LYS A 1190 -8.42 -16.09 11.41
N GLU A 1191 -9.00 -17.25 11.67
CA GLU A 1191 -9.41 -17.67 13.02
C GLU A 1191 -8.22 -17.78 13.99
N ASP A 1192 -7.08 -18.32 13.55
CA ASP A 1192 -5.88 -18.44 14.39
C ASP A 1192 -5.24 -17.07 14.68
N LEU A 1193 -5.15 -16.19 13.67
CA LEU A 1193 -4.69 -14.81 13.87
C LEU A 1193 -5.61 -14.04 14.80
N GLU A 1194 -6.93 -14.13 14.60
CA GLU A 1194 -7.93 -13.48 15.46
C GLU A 1194 -7.73 -13.91 16.92
N LYS A 1195 -7.55 -15.22 17.15
CA LYS A 1195 -7.33 -15.79 18.47
C LYS A 1195 -6.02 -15.31 19.10
N ARG A 1196 -4.92 -15.26 18.33
CA ARG A 1196 -3.62 -14.77 18.81
C ARG A 1196 -3.63 -13.27 19.08
N LEU A 1197 -4.41 -12.51 18.33
CA LEU A 1197 -4.57 -11.07 18.51
C LEU A 1197 -5.36 -10.69 19.77
N GLN A 1198 -6.16 -11.61 20.33
CA GLN A 1198 -6.92 -11.34 21.56
C GLN A 1198 -6.06 -10.83 22.71
N GLU A 1199 -4.88 -11.42 22.93
CA GLU A 1199 -4.00 -11.06 24.05
C GLU A 1199 -3.28 -9.71 23.82
N PRO A 1200 -2.57 -9.46 22.70
CA PRO A 1200 -1.99 -8.16 22.35
C PRO A 1200 -3.00 -7.01 22.37
N VAL A 1201 -4.19 -7.20 21.81
CA VAL A 1201 -5.26 -6.19 21.83
C VAL A 1201 -5.75 -5.94 23.26
N THR A 1202 -5.88 -6.99 24.09
CA THR A 1202 -6.28 -6.81 25.49
C THR A 1202 -5.21 -6.08 26.29
N ALA A 1203 -3.93 -6.40 26.09
CA ALA A 1203 -2.82 -5.73 26.74
C ALA A 1203 -2.74 -4.25 26.35
N TYR A 1204 -2.95 -3.94 25.06
CA TYR A 1204 -3.04 -2.57 24.58
C TYR A 1204 -4.18 -1.80 25.27
N LEU A 1205 -5.38 -2.38 25.30
CA LEU A 1205 -6.55 -1.75 25.91
C LEU A 1205 -6.40 -1.56 27.42
N GLN A 1206 -5.76 -2.49 28.13
CA GLN A 1206 -5.44 -2.34 29.55
C GLN A 1206 -4.48 -1.18 29.80
N ALA A 1207 -3.41 -1.04 29.00
CA ALA A 1207 -2.49 0.08 29.10
C ALA A 1207 -3.17 1.42 28.80
N ALA A 1208 -4.05 1.44 27.79
CA ALA A 1208 -4.86 2.61 27.46
C ALA A 1208 -5.88 2.96 28.55
N GLU A 1209 -6.52 1.96 29.16
CA GLU A 1209 -7.46 2.11 30.27
C GLU A 1209 -6.80 2.76 31.49
N GLU A 1210 -5.63 2.28 31.89
CA GLU A 1210 -4.85 2.86 33.00
C GLU A 1210 -4.41 4.29 32.69
N ARG A 1211 -4.00 4.57 31.44
CA ARG A 1211 -3.67 5.93 31.00
C ARG A 1211 -4.88 6.87 31.07
N LEU A 1212 -6.04 6.44 30.60
CA LEU A 1212 -7.29 7.21 30.68
C LEU A 1212 -7.70 7.48 32.13
N LYS A 1213 -7.66 6.45 32.99
CA LYS A 1213 -7.95 6.59 34.42
C LYS A 1213 -7.02 7.59 35.10
N ALA A 1214 -5.71 7.48 34.86
CA ALA A 1214 -4.72 8.39 35.43
C ALA A 1214 -5.02 9.86 35.06
N VAL A 1215 -5.21 10.14 33.76
CA VAL A 1215 -5.42 11.52 33.27
C VAL A 1215 -6.77 12.07 33.72
N TYR A 1216 -7.86 11.35 33.49
CA TYR A 1216 -9.21 11.90 33.65
C TYR A 1216 -9.71 11.88 35.09
N LEU A 1217 -9.32 10.90 35.92
CA LEU A 1217 -9.71 10.91 37.34
C LEU A 1217 -8.96 11.99 38.11
N GLU A 1218 -7.66 12.17 37.84
CA GLU A 1218 -6.90 13.27 38.44
C GLU A 1218 -7.45 14.63 37.99
N SER A 1219 -7.67 14.81 36.69
CA SER A 1219 -8.27 16.02 36.13
C SER A 1219 -9.65 16.32 36.71
N PHE A 1220 -10.48 15.29 36.91
CA PHE A 1220 -11.79 15.42 37.54
C PHE A 1220 -11.69 15.88 39.00
N ARG A 1221 -10.79 15.29 39.79
CA ARG A 1221 -10.57 15.70 41.19
C ARG A 1221 -10.10 17.15 41.28
N GLN A 1222 -9.19 17.56 40.40
CA GLN A 1222 -8.73 18.94 40.32
C GLN A 1222 -9.88 19.88 39.96
N ALA A 1223 -10.65 19.58 38.91
CA ALA A 1223 -11.78 20.39 38.47
C ALA A 1223 -12.87 20.52 39.56
N ALA A 1224 -13.21 19.42 40.24
CA ALA A 1224 -14.18 19.43 41.34
C ALA A 1224 -13.68 20.25 42.55
N GLN A 1225 -12.38 20.20 42.84
CA GLN A 1225 -11.78 20.98 43.93
C GLN A 1225 -11.69 22.48 43.58
N GLU A 1226 -11.35 22.80 42.32
CA GLU A 1226 -11.37 24.16 41.80
C GLU A 1226 -12.78 24.76 41.86
N ASP A 1227 -13.80 24.02 41.41
CA ASP A 1227 -15.21 24.43 41.49
C ASP A 1227 -15.63 24.72 42.94
N LYS A 1228 -15.31 23.80 43.88
CA LYS A 1228 -15.55 24.03 45.32
C LYS A 1228 -14.85 25.29 45.85
N SER A 1229 -13.64 25.58 45.38
CA SER A 1229 -12.87 26.75 45.80
C SER A 1229 -13.48 28.05 45.26
N ILE A 1230 -13.92 28.06 43.99
CA ILE A 1230 -14.60 29.19 43.36
C ILE A 1230 -15.92 29.46 44.10
N VAL A 1231 -16.76 28.43 44.25
CA VAL A 1231 -18.05 28.55 44.95
C VAL A 1231 -17.86 29.01 46.39
N HIS A 1232 -16.83 28.55 47.11
CA HIS A 1232 -16.52 29.04 48.45
C HIS A 1232 -16.23 30.55 48.47
N ALA A 1233 -15.48 31.06 47.49
CA ALA A 1233 -15.23 32.50 47.39
C ALA A 1233 -16.52 33.28 47.12
N GLU A 1234 -17.41 32.76 46.28
CA GLU A 1234 -18.72 33.36 45.97
C GLU A 1234 -19.65 33.39 47.19
N ILE A 1235 -19.67 32.32 47.98
CA ILE A 1235 -20.44 32.23 49.24
C ILE A 1235 -19.93 33.26 50.26
N GLU A 1236 -18.61 33.40 50.41
CA GLU A 1236 -18.00 34.39 51.29
C GLU A 1236 -18.29 35.82 50.84
N GLU A 1237 -18.30 36.06 49.53
CA GLU A 1237 -18.68 37.34 48.95
C GLU A 1237 -20.15 37.66 49.21
N TYR A 1238 -21.06 36.71 48.94
CA TYR A 1238 -22.50 36.86 49.16
C TYR A 1238 -22.84 37.12 50.63
N ALA A 1239 -22.21 36.36 51.56
CA ALA A 1239 -22.39 36.54 52.99
C ALA A 1239 -22.00 37.96 53.45
N LYS A 1240 -20.88 38.50 52.95
CA LYS A 1240 -20.45 39.87 53.22
C LYS A 1240 -21.45 40.90 52.71
N GLY A 1241 -22.09 40.64 51.57
CA GLY A 1241 -23.18 41.49 51.05
C GLY A 1241 -24.38 41.54 52.00
N LEU A 1242 -24.86 40.38 52.46
CA LEU A 1242 -25.97 40.30 53.42
C LEU A 1242 -25.63 40.97 54.76
N GLU A 1243 -24.39 40.79 55.26
CA GLU A 1243 -23.90 41.44 56.48
C GLU A 1243 -23.79 42.97 56.33
N ALA A 1244 -23.32 43.45 55.18
CA ALA A 1244 -23.23 44.88 54.86
C ALA A 1244 -24.63 45.53 54.79
N ALA A 1245 -25.61 44.83 54.19
CA ALA A 1245 -27.00 45.28 54.13
C ALA A 1245 -27.62 45.42 55.54
N LEU A 1246 -27.43 44.42 56.42
CA LEU A 1246 -27.96 44.44 57.80
C LEU A 1246 -27.24 45.45 58.71
N SER A 1247 -25.98 45.77 58.43
CA SER A 1247 -25.18 46.72 59.21
C SER A 1247 -25.33 48.18 58.74
N LEU A 1248 -26.27 48.47 57.82
CA LEU A 1248 -26.50 49.79 57.22
C LEU A 1248 -25.26 50.37 56.52
N GLN A 1249 -24.36 49.51 56.05
CA GLN A 1249 -23.22 49.94 55.24
C GLN A 1249 -23.62 50.19 53.78
N MET A 1250 -24.88 49.93 53.43
CA MET A 1250 -25.46 50.09 52.09
C MET A 1250 -26.69 51.00 52.17
N ASP A 1251 -26.81 51.97 51.26
CA ASP A 1251 -27.99 52.83 51.17
C ASP A 1251 -29.13 52.09 50.44
N VAL A 1252 -30.27 51.92 51.13
CA VAL A 1252 -31.45 51.24 50.58
C VAL A 1252 -31.97 51.94 49.33
N ARG A 1253 -31.95 53.28 49.30
CA ARG A 1253 -32.43 54.05 48.13
C ARG A 1253 -31.54 53.80 46.93
N GLU A 1254 -30.23 53.72 47.14
CA GLU A 1254 -29.27 53.41 46.09
C GLU A 1254 -29.47 52.00 45.54
N LEU A 1255 -29.76 51.02 46.40
CA LEU A 1255 -30.08 49.66 45.97
C LEU A 1255 -31.41 49.57 45.21
N GLU A 1256 -32.45 50.29 45.64
CA GLU A 1256 -33.73 50.38 44.93
C GLU A 1256 -33.57 51.04 43.54
N GLU A 1257 -32.74 52.08 43.43
CA GLU A 1257 -32.38 52.70 42.15
C GLU A 1257 -31.62 51.75 41.23
N LYS A 1258 -30.64 51.01 41.77
CA LYS A 1258 -29.89 49.97 41.04
C LYS A 1258 -30.79 48.84 40.56
N ARG A 1259 -31.70 48.36 41.41
CA ARG A 1259 -32.72 47.37 41.07
C ARG A 1259 -33.62 47.85 39.93
N LEU A 1260 -34.15 49.08 40.00
CA LEU A 1260 -34.98 49.65 38.95
C LEU A 1260 -34.20 49.78 37.63
N SER A 1261 -32.92 50.15 37.70
CA SER A 1261 -32.02 50.22 36.54
C SER A 1261 -31.80 48.85 35.89
N LEU A 1262 -31.60 47.81 36.70
CA LEU A 1262 -31.43 46.43 36.25
C LEU A 1262 -32.74 45.85 35.66
N MET A 1263 -33.91 46.19 36.24
CA MET A 1263 -35.22 45.84 35.69
C MET A 1263 -35.48 46.54 34.36
N ALA A 1264 -35.08 47.80 34.21
CA ALA A 1264 -35.21 48.54 32.96
C ALA A 1264 -34.39 47.89 31.83
N LEU A 1265 -33.16 47.44 32.13
CA LEU A 1265 -32.32 46.69 31.19
C LEU A 1265 -32.94 45.35 30.72
N MET A 1266 -33.85 44.77 31.52
CA MET A 1266 -34.63 43.58 31.16
C MET A 1266 -35.98 43.87 30.51
N ALA A 1267 -36.47 45.12 30.59
CA ALA A 1267 -37.75 45.53 30.01
C ALA A 1267 -37.60 46.07 28.58
N ASP A 1268 -36.39 46.51 28.21
CA ASP A 1268 -35.99 46.90 26.85
C ASP A 1268 -35.74 45.69 25.91
N SER A 1269 -36.10 44.46 26.32
CA SER A 1269 -35.94 43.21 25.54
C SER A 1269 -37.21 42.71 24.89
#